data_AF-A0A452FKJ8-F1
#
_entry.id   AF-A0A452FKJ8-F1
#
_cell.length_a   1.000
_cell.length_b   1.000
_cell.length_c   1.000
_cell.angle_alpha   90.00
_cell.angle_beta   90.00
_cell.angle_gamma   90.00
#
_symmetry.space_group_name_H-M   'P 1'
#
loop_
_entity.id
_entity.type
_entity.pdbx_description
1 polymer ?
#
loop_
_entity_poly.entity_id
_entity_poly.type
_entity_poly.pdbx_seq_one_letter_code
_entity_poly.pdbx_strand_id
1 'polypeptide(L)'
;MAHFSGEDEAMLQAMLRQLFQSVKEKITGAPSLECAEEILLHLEETDENFHNYEFVKYLRQYICNTLGSMIEEEMEKWTADQNQGEEFGYDTVVQHVTKRTQESKEYKEMIHSLKNIMMIVVESMINKFEEDEIRSQERQKKTQKEKSSSYCTDNCSDSDSSFNQSYKFCQGKLQLILDQLDPGQPKEVRYEALQTLCSAPPSDVLNCENWTTLCEKLTVYLSDPDPVFSDRILKFYAQTFTLSPLHMTKEIYTSLAKYLELYFLSRENNIPTLSTGIDISNPNVTHLLKKIRLLNEYQKEAPSFWIRHPEKYMEEIVESTLSLLSVKHDQSHLVSQKILDPIYFLALVDTKAVWFKKWMITTAVQQCVQYFELCETMKGDEVLEHSKSCGIKQKTFYYSGQELQYIYFIHSLSLLGRLLIYTQGRKLFPIKLKTRKDSVSLTDLLVLFTQLIYRSPACPKMTSPGHLEDYSPASMATEVLCILCDQKECAIECLYNNTVIEALLQPIHNLMKGTKAAPNCSETALIHIAHILARIASVEEGLTLLLYGENMNSSEEKSPTGAHLIAQFSKKLLDEDISIFSGSEMFPVVKGAFTSVCRQIYGTCEGLQVLIPYSLHESIAKAWKKTSLLSERIPTPVEGSDSISLVSQESQNIMAWEENLLDDLLNFAATPKGLLLLQRTGAINECVTFMFNRYAKKLQISRHKKFGYGVLVTQVASTAAGAIALQNSGFINALITELWANLECGRDDVRVTHPRSTPVDPIDQSCQKSFLALVNLLSYPAVFELLGNQSLPNKTEYSLREVPTSIIDIIDRLIILNSEAKIRSLFNYEQSHIFGLRLLSVVCCDLDTLLLLEAQYQVSEMLLNAQEENTLETSESHREFIIDSLSVERNHVLVRINLIGGPMERILPPRLLEKGDEPYPWPMFSSYPLPNCYLSDCVTRSTDLKQDNDLGKLLLRFKMSDKQTAWIENCRRQFCKIMKAKPDIISGSALVELLEKFVLHLSESPSECYFPSVEYTATDANVKNENLSSVQQLGIKMTVRYGKFLSLLKDGAENDLTMVLKHCERFLKQQQASTKSPLLCLQRNYTSHDWFVSSLFIIMLGDKDKTFRFLQQFSRLLTSAFLWLPRLHISRYLPADTIESGIHPVYFCSTHYIEMLLKAEVPLVFSAFHMSGFAPSQICMQWITQCFWNYLDWIEICHYIATCVFLGPDYQVYICIAIFKHLQQDILQHTQTQDLQVFLKEEALHGFRVSDYFEYMEILEQNYRPVLLRDMRNIRVQST
;
A
#
# COMPACT_ATOMS: atom_id res chain seq x y z
N MET A 1 23.73 -19.88 43.75
CA MET A 1 24.49 -20.40 42.60
C MET A 1 24.52 -21.92 42.70
N ALA A 2 23.50 -22.60 42.17
CA ALA A 2 23.50 -24.06 42.11
C ALA A 2 24.46 -24.49 40.99
N HIS A 3 25.48 -25.27 41.34
CA HIS A 3 26.33 -25.92 40.35
C HIS A 3 25.48 -26.96 39.61
N PHE A 4 25.23 -26.71 38.32
CA PHE A 4 24.65 -27.70 37.42
C PHE A 4 25.54 -28.95 37.37
N SER A 5 24.94 -30.13 37.46
CA SER A 5 25.68 -31.40 37.46
C SER A 5 26.05 -31.81 36.03
N GLY A 6 27.10 -32.61 35.85
CA GLY A 6 27.45 -33.15 34.53
C GLY A 6 26.36 -34.02 33.89
N GLU A 7 25.36 -34.47 34.67
CA GLU A 7 24.19 -35.20 34.17
C GLU A 7 23.19 -34.27 33.48
N ASP A 8 23.02 -33.04 33.98
CA ASP A 8 22.13 -32.03 33.38
C ASP A 8 22.64 -31.54 32.02
N GLU A 9 23.97 -31.40 31.88
CA GLU A 9 24.63 -31.04 30.62
C GLU A 9 24.37 -32.09 29.53
N ALA A 10 24.47 -33.38 29.89
CA ALA A 10 24.22 -34.48 28.98
C ALA A 10 22.73 -34.58 28.57
N MET A 11 21.82 -34.30 29.51
CA MET A 11 20.38 -34.28 29.26
C MET A 11 19.98 -33.13 28.32
N LEU A 12 20.48 -31.91 28.55
CA LEU A 12 20.31 -30.76 27.67
C LEU A 12 20.87 -31.01 26.26
N GLN A 13 22.06 -31.63 26.18
CA GLN A 13 22.68 -32.01 24.92
C GLN A 13 21.80 -32.99 24.11
N ALA A 14 21.16 -33.96 24.78
CA ALA A 14 20.25 -34.90 24.13
C ALA A 14 18.97 -34.21 23.61
N MET A 15 18.38 -33.31 24.41
CA MET A 15 17.18 -32.55 24.03
C MET A 15 17.44 -31.61 22.83
N LEU A 16 18.60 -30.93 22.81
CA LEU A 16 19.01 -30.09 21.68
C LEU A 16 19.24 -30.90 20.40
N ARG A 17 19.86 -32.08 20.50
CA ARG A 17 20.02 -32.99 19.35
C ARG A 17 18.67 -33.44 18.78
N GLN A 18 17.70 -33.74 19.66
CA GLN A 18 16.35 -34.10 19.23
C GLN A 18 15.65 -32.94 18.52
N LEU A 19 15.78 -31.72 19.05
CA LEU A 19 15.26 -30.51 18.40
C LEU A 19 15.87 -30.33 17.00
N PHE A 20 17.19 -30.31 16.87
CA PHE A 20 17.85 -30.16 15.58
C PHE A 20 17.52 -31.28 14.58
N GLN A 21 17.32 -32.51 15.05
CA GLN A 21 16.91 -33.61 14.20
C GLN A 21 15.48 -33.43 13.68
N SER A 22 14.57 -32.88 14.49
CA SER A 22 13.17 -32.63 14.09
C SER A 22 13.02 -31.45 13.13
N VAL A 23 13.87 -30.43 13.26
CA VAL A 23 13.86 -29.23 12.40
C VAL A 23 14.80 -29.40 11.19
N LYS A 24 15.53 -30.52 11.11
CA LYS A 24 16.55 -30.77 10.07
C LYS A 24 16.04 -30.55 8.65
N GLU A 25 14.87 -31.08 8.31
CA GLU A 25 14.32 -30.95 6.96
C GLU A 25 13.99 -29.49 6.60
N LYS A 26 13.48 -28.71 7.56
CA LYS A 26 13.19 -27.28 7.41
C LYS A 26 14.48 -26.47 7.22
N ILE A 27 15.53 -26.79 7.97
CA ILE A 27 16.84 -26.13 7.84
C ILE A 27 17.50 -26.49 6.49
N THR A 28 17.44 -27.75 6.07
CA THR A 28 18.04 -28.19 4.79
C THR A 28 17.25 -27.72 3.56
N GLY A 29 15.97 -27.37 3.73
CA GLY A 29 15.14 -26.78 2.68
C GLY A 29 15.33 -25.27 2.51
N ALA A 30 16.09 -24.62 3.41
CA ALA A 30 16.35 -23.19 3.34
C ALA A 30 17.31 -22.85 2.18
N PRO A 31 17.00 -21.84 1.35
CA PRO A 31 17.81 -21.47 0.17
C PRO A 31 19.15 -20.80 0.53
N SER A 32 19.31 -20.32 1.76
CA SER A 32 20.52 -19.66 2.28
C SER A 32 20.66 -19.85 3.79
N LEU A 33 21.88 -19.62 4.32
CA LEU A 33 22.15 -19.64 5.76
C LEU A 33 21.31 -18.60 6.51
N GLU A 34 21.18 -17.39 5.96
CA GLU A 34 20.35 -16.32 6.52
C GLU A 34 18.88 -16.75 6.65
N CYS A 35 18.35 -17.49 5.67
CA CYS A 35 16.98 -18.00 5.70
C CYS A 35 16.84 -19.16 6.70
N ALA A 36 17.86 -19.98 6.90
CA ALA A 36 17.88 -21.00 7.95
C ALA A 36 17.92 -20.38 9.36
N GLU A 37 18.67 -19.30 9.55
CA GLU A 37 18.69 -18.52 10.79
C GLU A 37 17.32 -17.86 11.06
N GLU A 38 16.69 -17.30 10.03
CA GLU A 38 15.34 -16.73 10.12
C GLU A 38 14.29 -17.81 10.48
N ILE A 39 14.37 -19.00 9.87
CA ILE A 39 13.50 -20.14 10.22
C ILE A 39 13.70 -20.55 11.69
N LEU A 40 14.94 -20.55 12.19
CA LEU A 40 15.25 -20.88 13.59
C LEU A 40 14.75 -19.79 14.57
N LEU A 41 14.87 -18.51 14.20
CA LEU A 41 14.39 -17.37 15.00
C LEU A 41 12.86 -17.35 15.13
N HIS A 42 12.15 -17.75 14.07
CA HIS A 42 10.70 -17.77 14.02
C HIS A 42 10.10 -19.18 14.26
N LEU A 43 10.81 -20.09 14.93
CA LEU A 43 10.31 -21.45 15.20
C LEU A 43 9.01 -21.46 16.02
N GLU A 44 8.84 -20.52 16.94
CA GLU A 44 7.61 -20.39 17.73
C GLU A 44 6.41 -19.99 16.86
N GLU A 45 6.64 -19.19 15.80
CA GLU A 45 5.60 -18.74 14.87
C GLU A 45 5.35 -19.73 13.73
N THR A 46 6.34 -20.57 13.40
CA THR A 46 6.33 -21.42 12.20
C THR A 46 6.22 -22.92 12.49
N ASP A 47 6.37 -23.36 13.74
CA ASP A 47 6.23 -24.76 14.13
C ASP A 47 5.14 -24.96 15.19
N GLU A 48 4.02 -25.57 14.78
CA GLU A 48 2.91 -25.91 15.69
C GLU A 48 3.32 -26.87 16.82
N ASN A 49 4.43 -27.62 16.66
CA ASN A 49 4.96 -28.51 17.68
C ASN A 49 6.00 -27.85 18.59
N PHE A 50 6.25 -26.54 18.46
CA PHE A 50 7.29 -25.82 19.21
C PHE A 50 7.21 -26.06 20.72
N HIS A 51 6.01 -25.94 21.30
CA HIS A 51 5.82 -26.14 22.75
C HIS A 51 5.92 -27.62 23.20
N ASN A 52 5.89 -28.57 22.26
CA ASN A 52 5.97 -30.00 22.55
C ASN A 52 7.42 -30.52 22.61
N TYR A 53 8.41 -29.74 22.19
CA TYR A 53 9.81 -30.12 22.29
C TYR A 53 10.27 -30.22 23.75
N GLU A 54 10.92 -31.33 24.10
CA GLU A 54 11.45 -31.56 25.45
C GLU A 54 12.41 -30.46 25.91
N PHE A 55 13.18 -29.89 24.98
CA PHE A 55 14.02 -28.73 25.24
C PHE A 55 13.22 -27.48 25.65
N VAL A 56 12.09 -27.21 24.96
CA VAL A 56 11.24 -26.05 25.24
C VAL A 56 10.47 -26.23 26.56
N LYS A 57 9.99 -27.45 26.84
CA LYS A 57 9.40 -27.79 28.15
C LYS A 57 10.39 -27.61 29.28
N TYR A 58 11.64 -28.03 29.09
CA TYR A 58 12.72 -27.83 30.05
C TYR A 58 12.99 -26.34 30.32
N LEU A 59 13.10 -25.51 29.26
CA LEU A 59 13.29 -24.07 29.41
C LEU A 59 12.13 -23.41 30.15
N ARG A 60 10.88 -23.77 29.82
CA ARG A 60 9.70 -23.28 30.51
C ARG A 60 9.72 -23.65 32.00
N GLN A 61 10.06 -24.88 32.33
CA GLN A 61 10.16 -25.33 33.71
C GLN A 61 11.31 -24.67 34.46
N TYR A 62 12.45 -24.42 33.80
CA TYR A 62 13.58 -23.69 34.37
C TYR A 62 13.22 -22.23 34.68
N ILE A 63 12.48 -21.57 33.77
CA ILE A 63 11.94 -20.22 33.96
C ILE A 63 10.94 -20.21 35.12
N CYS A 64 9.98 -21.13 35.15
CA CYS A 64 8.99 -21.22 36.22
C CYS A 64 9.64 -21.48 37.60
N ASN A 65 10.65 -22.34 37.68
CA ASN A 65 11.33 -22.64 38.94
C ASN A 65 12.19 -21.47 39.44
N THR A 66 12.72 -20.64 38.54
CA THR A 66 13.64 -19.56 38.89
C THR A 66 12.93 -18.22 39.12
N LEU A 67 11.89 -17.94 38.34
CA LEU A 67 11.18 -16.67 38.36
C LEU A 67 9.74 -16.78 38.87
N GLY A 68 9.19 -17.99 38.97
CA GLY A 68 7.78 -18.21 39.33
C GLY A 68 7.38 -17.57 40.66
N SER A 69 8.17 -17.78 41.72
CA SER A 69 7.88 -17.18 43.03
C SER A 69 7.95 -15.64 43.01
N MET A 70 8.81 -15.06 42.19
CA MET A 70 8.92 -13.60 42.06
C MET A 70 7.80 -13.00 41.22
N ILE A 71 7.40 -13.69 40.15
CA ILE A 71 6.22 -13.34 39.36
C ILE A 71 4.97 -13.39 40.24
N GLU A 72 4.83 -14.43 41.06
CA GLU A 72 3.75 -14.56 42.06
C GLU A 72 3.81 -13.43 43.10
N GLU A 73 4.98 -13.11 43.67
CA GLU A 73 5.14 -12.01 44.64
C GLU A 73 4.84 -10.63 44.05
N GLU A 74 5.25 -10.33 42.80
CA GLU A 74 4.94 -9.06 42.15
C GLU A 74 3.48 -8.97 41.72
N MET A 75 2.85 -10.10 41.36
CA MET A 75 1.41 -10.19 41.10
C MET A 75 0.59 -10.01 42.38
N GLU A 76 1.05 -10.54 43.52
CA GLU A 76 0.47 -10.34 44.85
C GLU A 76 0.62 -8.90 45.36
N LYS A 77 1.79 -8.25 45.15
CA LYS A 77 1.95 -6.82 45.47
C LYS A 77 1.03 -5.94 44.66
N TRP A 78 0.88 -6.23 43.37
CA TRP A 78 -0.04 -5.49 42.50
C TRP A 78 -1.50 -5.65 42.89
N THR A 79 -1.90 -6.85 43.34
CA THR A 79 -3.25 -7.10 43.87
C THR A 79 -3.45 -6.55 45.29
N ALA A 80 -2.40 -6.36 46.09
CA ALA A 80 -2.48 -5.71 47.40
C ALA A 80 -2.60 -4.18 47.33
N ASP A 81 -1.98 -3.54 46.33
CA ASP A 81 -2.08 -2.09 46.07
C ASP A 81 -3.41 -1.66 45.41
N GLN A 82 -4.27 -2.62 45.01
CA GLN A 82 -5.57 -2.41 44.34
C GLN A 82 -6.70 -1.82 45.20
N ASN A 83 -6.46 -1.42 46.46
CA ASN A 83 -7.52 -0.91 47.34
C ASN A 83 -8.08 0.50 46.99
N GLN A 84 -7.82 1.03 45.78
CA GLN A 84 -8.42 2.28 45.29
C GLN A 84 -8.89 2.18 43.82
N GLY A 85 -10.13 1.73 43.62
CA GLY A 85 -11.12 2.35 42.71
C GLY A 85 -11.06 2.16 41.19
N GLU A 86 -9.97 1.66 40.57
CA GLU A 86 -9.91 1.47 39.10
C GLU A 86 -9.53 0.03 38.72
N GLU A 87 -10.45 -0.69 38.06
CA GLU A 87 -10.17 -2.00 37.44
C GLU A 87 -9.35 -1.80 36.15
N PHE A 88 -8.05 -2.09 36.22
CA PHE A 88 -7.18 -2.18 35.04
C PHE A 88 -7.28 -3.57 34.39
N GLY A 89 -7.18 -3.63 33.06
CA GLY A 89 -7.19 -4.89 32.32
C GLY A 89 -6.01 -5.80 32.66
N TYR A 90 -6.21 -7.12 32.54
CA TYR A 90 -5.18 -8.13 32.78
C TYR A 90 -3.89 -7.86 31.99
N ASP A 91 -3.97 -7.30 30.78
CA ASP A 91 -2.81 -6.95 29.95
C ASP A 91 -1.92 -5.89 30.60
N THR A 92 -2.49 -4.93 31.33
CA THR A 92 -1.72 -3.88 32.00
C THR A 92 -0.93 -4.45 33.18
N VAL A 93 -1.52 -5.41 33.90
CA VAL A 93 -0.86 -6.16 34.98
C VAL A 93 0.25 -7.03 34.41
N VAL A 94 -0.02 -7.77 33.32
CA VAL A 94 0.99 -8.62 32.67
C VAL A 94 2.15 -7.78 32.16
N GLN A 95 1.91 -6.64 31.51
CA GLN A 95 2.99 -5.76 31.04
C GLN A 95 3.85 -5.22 32.19
N HIS A 96 3.21 -4.80 33.29
CA HIS A 96 3.93 -4.28 34.44
C HIS A 96 4.76 -5.37 35.14
N VAL A 97 4.15 -6.51 35.45
CA VAL A 97 4.83 -7.66 36.08
C VAL A 97 5.96 -8.15 35.17
N THR A 98 5.73 -8.24 33.86
CA THR A 98 6.77 -8.62 32.88
C THR A 98 7.95 -7.65 32.90
N LYS A 99 7.69 -6.33 32.88
CA LYS A 99 8.76 -5.32 32.90
C LYS A 99 9.57 -5.37 34.19
N ARG A 100 8.91 -5.48 35.35
CA ARG A 100 9.55 -5.67 36.66
C ARG A 100 10.38 -6.95 36.71
N THR A 101 9.84 -8.03 36.17
CA THR A 101 10.51 -9.34 36.11
C THR A 101 11.78 -9.26 35.26
N GLN A 102 11.75 -8.58 34.11
CA GLN A 102 12.94 -8.40 33.24
C GLN A 102 14.01 -7.51 33.86
N GLU A 103 13.62 -6.51 34.66
CA GLU A 103 14.57 -5.60 35.34
C GLU A 103 15.24 -6.27 36.55
N SER A 104 14.65 -7.34 37.09
CA SER A 104 15.09 -8.07 38.28
C SER A 104 16.50 -8.64 38.18
N LYS A 105 17.11 -8.88 39.34
CA LYS A 105 18.45 -9.47 39.43
C LYS A 105 18.39 -10.96 39.11
N GLU A 106 17.33 -11.63 39.52
CA GLU A 106 17.03 -13.04 39.34
C GLU A 106 16.91 -13.38 37.86
N TYR A 107 16.22 -12.55 37.07
CA TYR A 107 16.15 -12.71 35.61
C TYR A 107 17.51 -12.56 34.93
N LYS A 108 18.29 -11.54 35.32
CA LYS A 108 19.64 -11.30 34.76
C LYS A 108 20.60 -12.44 35.11
N GLU A 109 20.54 -12.96 36.33
CA GLU A 109 21.33 -14.12 36.76
C GLU A 109 20.89 -15.40 36.06
N MET A 110 19.57 -15.62 35.90
CA MET A 110 19.01 -16.75 35.15
C MET A 110 19.48 -16.74 33.69
N ILE A 111 19.35 -15.61 32.98
CA ILE A 111 19.82 -15.49 31.60
C ILE A 111 21.33 -15.69 31.49
N HIS A 112 22.11 -15.10 32.41
CA HIS A 112 23.55 -15.27 32.38
C HIS A 112 23.96 -16.73 32.64
N SER A 113 23.30 -17.40 33.58
CA SER A 113 23.49 -18.82 33.87
C SER A 113 23.12 -19.70 32.67
N LEU A 114 21.92 -19.49 32.11
CA LEU A 114 21.44 -20.25 30.95
C LEU A 114 22.35 -20.08 29.73
N LYS A 115 22.83 -18.85 29.48
CA LYS A 115 23.76 -18.55 28.39
C LYS A 115 25.10 -19.27 28.56
N ASN A 116 25.66 -19.28 29.76
CA ASN A 116 26.91 -19.97 30.04
C ASN A 116 26.76 -21.50 29.89
N ILE A 117 25.64 -22.07 30.33
CA ILE A 117 25.36 -23.51 30.18
C ILE A 117 25.17 -23.87 28.71
N MET A 118 24.37 -23.09 27.98
CA MET A 118 24.12 -23.32 26.56
C MET A 118 25.41 -23.26 25.75
N MET A 119 26.29 -22.30 26.07
CA MET A 119 27.59 -22.17 25.44
C MET A 119 28.44 -23.44 25.63
N ILE A 120 28.51 -23.98 26.85
CA ILE A 120 29.25 -25.22 27.15
C ILE A 120 28.65 -26.43 26.40
N VAL A 121 27.32 -26.58 26.41
CA VAL A 121 26.63 -27.69 25.72
C VAL A 121 26.83 -27.63 24.21
N VAL A 122 26.72 -26.44 23.61
CA VAL A 122 26.93 -26.23 22.17
C VAL A 122 28.39 -26.49 21.80
N GLU A 123 29.35 -25.99 22.58
CA GLU A 123 30.78 -26.24 22.36
C GLU A 123 31.11 -27.74 22.46
N SER A 124 30.51 -28.45 23.43
CA SER A 124 30.58 -29.92 23.56
C SER A 124 29.96 -30.65 22.36
N MET A 125 28.86 -30.14 21.79
CA MET A 125 28.24 -30.69 20.57
C MET A 125 29.11 -30.48 19.33
N ILE A 126 29.70 -29.30 19.18
CA ILE A 126 30.61 -28.95 18.08
C ILE A 126 31.84 -29.87 18.14
N ASN A 127 32.47 -29.98 19.31
CA ASN A 127 33.63 -30.85 19.49
C ASN A 127 33.33 -32.32 19.18
N LYS A 128 32.18 -32.86 19.62
CA LYS A 128 31.76 -34.23 19.27
C LYS A 128 31.45 -34.40 17.78
N PHE A 129 30.87 -33.38 17.14
CA PHE A 129 30.57 -33.41 15.70
C PHE A 129 31.86 -33.41 14.88
N GLU A 130 32.83 -32.58 15.25
CA GLU A 130 34.17 -32.57 14.65
C GLU A 130 34.88 -33.91 14.85
N GLU A 131 34.81 -34.53 16.03
CA GLU A 131 35.34 -35.88 16.28
C GLU A 131 34.68 -36.96 15.42
N ASP A 132 33.35 -36.90 15.25
CA ASP A 132 32.59 -37.84 14.42
C ASP A 132 32.87 -37.64 12.91
N GLU A 133 33.07 -36.39 12.45
CA GLU A 133 33.52 -36.09 11.09
C GLU A 133 34.91 -36.67 10.83
N ILE A 134 35.86 -36.47 11.74
CA ILE A 134 37.22 -37.02 11.64
C ILE A 134 37.17 -38.56 11.55
N ARG A 135 36.34 -39.23 12.37
CA ARG A 135 36.14 -40.69 12.30
C ARG A 135 35.45 -41.14 11.01
N SER A 136 34.52 -40.37 10.48
CA SER A 136 33.83 -40.68 9.22
C SER A 136 34.78 -40.55 8.01
N GLN A 137 35.64 -39.53 8.02
CA GLN A 137 36.70 -39.34 7.04
C GLN A 137 37.77 -40.44 7.14
N GLU A 138 38.09 -40.92 8.36
CA GLU A 138 38.97 -42.08 8.54
C GLU A 138 38.36 -43.40 8.01
N ARG A 139 37.04 -43.60 8.17
CA ARG A 139 36.33 -44.74 7.57
C ARG A 139 36.29 -44.64 6.05
N GLN A 140 36.02 -43.47 5.47
CA GLN A 140 36.05 -43.26 4.02
C GLN A 140 37.47 -43.44 3.44
N LYS A 141 38.52 -42.98 4.15
CA LYS A 141 39.93 -43.22 3.80
C LYS A 141 40.32 -44.72 3.85
N LYS A 142 39.71 -45.52 4.72
CA LYS A 142 39.88 -46.99 4.73
C LYS A 142 39.17 -47.68 3.57
N THR A 143 37.96 -47.24 3.18
CA THR A 143 37.21 -47.80 2.05
C THR A 143 37.78 -47.42 0.68
N GLN A 144 38.42 -46.25 0.56
CA GLN A 144 39.10 -45.81 -0.67
C GLN A 144 40.45 -46.52 -0.92
N LYS A 145 41.12 -47.06 0.11
CA LYS A 145 42.41 -47.75 -0.04
C LYS A 145 42.33 -49.15 -0.66
N GLU A 146 41.15 -49.76 -0.77
CA GLU A 146 40.99 -51.09 -1.39
C GLU A 146 40.59 -51.05 -2.89
N LYS A 147 40.30 -49.88 -3.45
CA LYS A 147 39.89 -49.74 -4.85
C LYS A 147 40.51 -48.52 -5.52
N SER A 148 41.83 -48.55 -5.78
CA SER A 148 42.45 -47.86 -6.94
C SER A 148 43.98 -47.93 -6.85
N SER A 149 44.54 -49.00 -7.40
CA SER A 149 45.96 -49.07 -7.79
C SER A 149 46.08 -48.81 -9.29
N SER A 150 46.30 -47.55 -9.72
CA SER A 150 47.08 -47.23 -10.94
C SER A 150 47.20 -45.73 -11.17
N TYR A 151 48.46 -45.25 -11.15
CA TYR A 151 49.10 -44.16 -11.93
C TYR A 151 48.25 -42.96 -12.40
N CYS A 152 48.67 -41.69 -12.36
CA CYS A 152 49.77 -40.93 -11.76
C CYS A 152 49.43 -39.45 -12.04
N THR A 153 49.61 -38.56 -11.03
CA THR A 153 49.84 -37.08 -11.09
C THR A 153 48.85 -36.20 -11.90
N ASP A 154 48.28 -35.12 -11.39
CA ASP A 154 48.91 -34.11 -10.51
C ASP A 154 47.85 -33.23 -9.82
N ASN A 155 48.29 -32.62 -8.73
CA ASN A 155 47.54 -32.04 -7.63
C ASN A 155 46.73 -30.79 -7.94
N CYS A 156 45.60 -30.62 -7.23
CA CYS A 156 45.37 -29.55 -6.26
C CYS A 156 44.18 -29.92 -5.37
N SER A 157 44.49 -30.37 -4.15
CA SER A 157 43.56 -30.74 -3.09
C SER A 157 43.36 -29.56 -2.14
N ASP A 158 42.11 -29.46 -1.69
CA ASP A 158 41.60 -28.59 -0.64
C ASP A 158 42.46 -28.62 0.63
N SER A 159 42.69 -27.44 1.20
CA SER A 159 43.43 -27.23 2.44
C SER A 159 42.62 -26.35 3.39
N ASP A 160 41.53 -26.89 3.94
CA ASP A 160 40.81 -26.31 5.09
C ASP A 160 40.69 -27.36 6.20
N SER A 161 41.79 -27.59 6.91
CA SER A 161 41.79 -28.18 8.27
C SER A 161 43.16 -28.04 8.91
N SER A 162 43.43 -26.92 9.59
CA SER A 162 44.47 -26.84 10.63
C SER A 162 44.46 -25.47 11.34
N PHE A 163 43.42 -25.16 12.13
CA PHE A 163 43.40 -23.95 12.97
C PHE A 163 43.64 -24.17 14.47
N ASN A 164 43.81 -25.42 14.95
CA ASN A 164 44.00 -25.70 16.39
C ASN A 164 45.35 -26.35 16.75
N GLN A 165 46.47 -25.79 16.28
CA GLN A 165 47.78 -26.00 16.91
C GLN A 165 48.53 -24.67 17.06
N SER A 166 48.26 -23.96 18.15
CA SER A 166 49.02 -22.79 18.58
C SER A 166 50.39 -23.20 19.15
N TYR A 167 51.40 -23.28 18.28
CA TYR A 167 52.79 -23.14 18.73
C TYR A 167 53.00 -21.69 19.17
N LYS A 168 53.30 -21.48 20.46
CA LYS A 168 53.71 -20.17 21.02
C LYS A 168 54.73 -19.48 20.10
N PHE A 169 54.32 -18.40 19.43
CA PHE A 169 55.23 -17.56 18.67
C PHE A 169 55.99 -16.66 19.66
N CYS A 170 57.27 -16.95 19.90
CA CYS A 170 58.10 -16.17 20.83
C CYS A 170 58.55 -14.84 20.19
N GLN A 171 58.56 -13.75 20.98
CA GLN A 171 58.94 -12.38 20.61
C GLN A 171 60.32 -12.26 19.90
N GLY A 172 61.22 -13.24 20.10
CA GLY A 172 62.53 -13.30 19.41
C GLY A 172 62.51 -13.83 17.96
N LYS A 173 61.43 -14.50 17.51
CA LYS A 173 61.33 -15.00 16.13
C LYS A 173 61.08 -13.90 15.10
N LEU A 174 60.50 -12.77 15.48
CA LEU A 174 60.17 -11.70 14.54
C LEU A 174 61.41 -10.88 14.13
N GLN A 175 62.38 -10.72 15.04
CA GLN A 175 63.69 -10.16 14.71
C GLN A 175 64.47 -11.07 13.74
N LEU A 176 64.42 -12.38 13.97
CA LEU A 176 64.97 -13.38 13.05
C LEU A 176 64.29 -13.34 11.67
N ILE A 177 62.97 -13.17 11.61
CA ILE A 177 62.23 -12.99 10.35
C ILE A 177 62.64 -11.68 9.67
N LEU A 178 62.81 -10.58 10.41
CA LEU A 178 63.28 -9.30 9.86
C LEU A 178 64.71 -9.40 9.30
N ASP A 179 65.61 -10.13 9.96
CA ASP A 179 66.99 -10.36 9.52
C ASP A 179 67.04 -11.34 8.33
N GLN A 180 66.15 -12.35 8.29
CA GLN A 180 65.98 -13.27 7.16
C GLN A 180 65.31 -12.61 5.96
N LEU A 181 64.55 -11.53 6.17
CA LEU A 181 63.97 -10.65 5.15
C LEU A 181 64.92 -9.51 4.76
N ASP A 182 66.23 -9.62 4.98
CA ASP A 182 67.19 -8.68 4.39
C ASP A 182 67.43 -9.03 2.89
N PRO A 183 67.42 -8.05 1.95
CA PRO A 183 67.75 -8.30 0.55
C PRO A 183 69.11 -8.97 0.31
N GLY A 184 70.03 -8.95 1.28
CA GLY A 184 71.29 -9.71 1.24
C GLY A 184 71.16 -11.23 1.44
N GLN A 185 69.99 -11.75 1.84
CA GLN A 185 69.75 -13.16 2.13
C GLN A 185 69.26 -13.96 0.89
N PRO A 186 69.53 -15.29 0.84
CA PRO A 186 69.07 -16.16 -0.25
C PRO A 186 67.56 -16.09 -0.45
N LYS A 187 67.10 -16.23 -1.70
CA LYS A 187 65.68 -16.18 -2.07
C LYS A 187 64.85 -17.19 -1.27
N GLU A 188 65.39 -18.38 -1.03
CA GLU A 188 64.76 -19.48 -0.29
C GLU A 188 64.55 -19.11 1.18
N VAL A 189 65.52 -18.43 1.79
CA VAL A 189 65.48 -17.98 3.19
C VAL A 189 64.47 -16.85 3.36
N ARG A 190 64.45 -15.88 2.43
CA ARG A 190 63.43 -14.81 2.40
C ARG A 190 62.01 -15.38 2.21
N TYR A 191 61.89 -16.43 1.40
CA TYR A 191 60.62 -17.09 1.12
C TYR A 191 60.08 -17.86 2.33
N GLU A 192 60.95 -18.60 3.03
CA GLU A 192 60.60 -19.31 4.26
C GLU A 192 60.23 -18.34 5.39
N ALA A 193 60.91 -17.20 5.49
CA ALA A 193 60.58 -16.14 6.44
C ALA A 193 59.19 -15.54 6.18
N LEU A 194 58.85 -15.24 4.92
CA LEU A 194 57.52 -14.77 4.52
C LEU A 194 56.43 -15.83 4.71
N GLN A 195 56.73 -17.11 4.42
CA GLN A 195 55.80 -18.22 4.69
C GLN A 195 55.50 -18.33 6.20
N THR A 196 56.54 -18.21 7.03
CA THR A 196 56.41 -18.24 8.49
C THR A 196 55.58 -17.08 9.01
N LEU A 197 55.74 -15.88 8.43
CA LEU A 197 54.94 -14.70 8.75
C LEU A 197 53.45 -14.88 8.37
N CYS A 198 53.16 -15.41 7.17
CA CYS A 198 51.77 -15.70 6.75
C CYS A 198 51.09 -16.81 7.56
N SER A 199 51.85 -17.68 8.23
CA SER A 199 51.33 -18.75 9.10
C SER A 199 51.23 -18.34 10.58
N ALA A 200 51.70 -17.15 10.95
CA ALA A 200 51.68 -16.70 12.33
C ALA A 200 50.26 -16.23 12.74
N PRO A 201 49.79 -16.53 13.96
CA PRO A 201 48.56 -15.95 14.48
C PRO A 201 48.68 -14.42 14.53
N PRO A 202 47.67 -13.66 14.06
CA PRO A 202 47.74 -12.20 14.09
C PRO A 202 47.96 -11.66 15.50
N SER A 203 47.44 -12.35 16.52
CA SER A 203 47.61 -12.02 17.93
C SER A 203 49.06 -11.94 18.38
N ASP A 204 49.93 -12.74 17.79
CA ASP A 204 51.34 -12.85 18.19
C ASP A 204 52.21 -11.77 17.53
N VAL A 205 51.76 -11.21 16.41
CA VAL A 205 52.40 -10.09 15.71
C VAL A 205 52.10 -8.76 16.42
N LEU A 206 51.01 -8.67 17.20
CA LEU A 206 50.53 -7.45 17.88
C LEU A 206 51.44 -6.90 18.99
N ASN A 207 52.30 -7.71 19.59
CA ASN A 207 53.12 -7.33 20.75
C ASN A 207 54.55 -6.91 20.38
N CYS A 208 54.81 -6.54 19.13
CA CYS A 208 56.17 -6.29 18.63
C CYS A 208 56.50 -4.80 18.48
N GLU A 209 57.58 -4.35 19.14
CA GLU A 209 58.10 -2.97 19.05
C GLU A 209 58.68 -2.61 17.67
N ASN A 210 58.95 -3.61 16.80
CA ASN A 210 59.58 -3.46 15.48
C ASN A 210 58.58 -3.53 14.29
N TRP A 211 57.30 -3.28 14.56
CA TRP A 211 56.22 -3.36 13.58
C TRP A 211 56.38 -2.36 12.42
N THR A 212 56.81 -1.13 12.69
CA THR A 212 57.07 -0.11 11.67
C THR A 212 58.18 -0.54 10.69
N THR A 213 59.25 -1.13 11.22
CA THR A 213 60.37 -1.69 10.44
C THR A 213 59.95 -2.88 9.58
N LEU A 214 58.97 -3.66 10.04
CA LEU A 214 58.36 -4.74 9.26
C LEU A 214 57.51 -4.17 8.11
N CYS A 215 56.67 -3.17 8.35
CA CYS A 215 55.88 -2.50 7.30
C CYS A 215 56.77 -1.87 6.23
N GLU A 216 57.89 -1.23 6.60
CA GLU A 216 58.88 -0.70 5.66
C GLU A 216 59.50 -1.81 4.79
N LYS A 217 59.96 -2.90 5.40
CA LYS A 217 60.53 -4.04 4.66
C LYS A 217 59.50 -4.71 3.76
N LEU A 218 58.27 -4.94 4.23
CA LEU A 218 57.17 -5.49 3.42
C LEU A 218 56.83 -4.58 2.23
N THR A 219 56.89 -3.26 2.42
CA THR A 219 56.66 -2.27 1.35
C THR A 219 57.74 -2.34 0.27
N VAL A 220 59.01 -2.59 0.65
CA VAL A 220 60.10 -2.81 -0.30
C VAL A 220 59.88 -4.11 -1.10
N TYR A 221 59.44 -5.19 -0.45
CA TYR A 221 59.17 -6.47 -1.12
C TYR A 221 57.90 -6.47 -1.99
N LEU A 222 56.98 -5.53 -1.80
CA LEU A 222 55.87 -5.33 -2.74
C LEU A 222 56.34 -4.91 -4.14
N SER A 223 57.57 -4.38 -4.27
CA SER A 223 58.23 -4.04 -5.54
C SER A 223 59.24 -5.08 -6.02
N ASP A 224 59.35 -6.26 -5.37
CA ASP A 224 60.28 -7.31 -5.80
C ASP A 224 59.87 -7.85 -7.19
N PRO A 225 60.84 -8.09 -8.12
CA PRO A 225 60.56 -8.65 -9.43
C PRO A 225 59.98 -10.07 -9.41
N ASP A 226 60.10 -10.80 -8.29
CA ASP A 226 59.50 -12.12 -8.14
C ASP A 226 58.04 -12.03 -7.65
N PRO A 227 57.06 -12.48 -8.48
CA PRO A 227 55.63 -12.34 -8.18
C PRO A 227 55.19 -13.10 -6.93
N VAL A 228 55.96 -14.12 -6.53
CA VAL A 228 55.65 -14.98 -5.39
C VAL A 228 55.71 -14.21 -4.07
N PHE A 229 56.63 -13.24 -3.95
CA PHE A 229 56.72 -12.40 -2.76
C PHE A 229 55.54 -11.44 -2.66
N SER A 230 55.19 -10.76 -3.76
CA SER A 230 54.03 -9.85 -3.79
C SER A 230 52.71 -10.56 -3.47
N ASP A 231 52.48 -11.76 -4.01
CA ASP A 231 51.23 -12.49 -3.78
C ASP A 231 51.10 -12.98 -2.32
N ARG A 232 52.21 -13.37 -1.67
CA ARG A 232 52.20 -13.77 -0.25
C ARG A 232 52.02 -12.59 0.69
N ILE A 233 52.61 -11.43 0.38
CA ILE A 233 52.40 -10.21 1.16
C ILE A 233 50.95 -9.74 1.04
N LEU A 234 50.35 -9.81 -0.16
CA LEU A 234 48.92 -9.51 -0.34
C LEU A 234 48.02 -10.49 0.42
N LYS A 235 48.37 -11.78 0.48
CA LYS A 235 47.66 -12.77 1.29
C LYS A 235 47.77 -12.44 2.79
N PHE A 236 48.95 -12.04 3.25
CA PHE A 236 49.14 -11.57 4.62
C PHE A 236 48.26 -10.34 4.90
N TYR A 237 48.30 -9.30 4.07
CA TYR A 237 47.46 -8.10 4.24
C TYR A 237 45.95 -8.43 4.24
N ALA A 238 45.49 -9.35 3.39
CA ALA A 238 44.09 -9.80 3.38
C ALA A 238 43.70 -10.54 4.68
N GLN A 239 44.57 -11.42 5.19
CA GLN A 239 44.37 -12.09 6.49
C GLN A 239 44.39 -11.09 7.65
N THR A 240 45.23 -10.05 7.58
CA THR A 240 45.28 -9.02 8.61
C THR A 240 44.01 -8.15 8.62
N PHE A 241 43.48 -7.79 7.44
CA PHE A 241 42.22 -7.03 7.33
C PHE A 241 41.00 -7.77 7.91
N THR A 242 41.02 -9.10 7.92
CA THR A 242 39.93 -9.95 8.41
C THR A 242 40.07 -10.35 9.87
N LEU A 243 41.30 -10.52 10.37
CA LEU A 243 41.55 -11.18 11.67
C LEU A 243 42.21 -10.29 12.75
N SER A 244 42.57 -9.04 12.45
CA SER A 244 43.48 -8.24 13.31
C SER A 244 42.88 -6.96 13.92
N PRO A 245 43.40 -6.49 15.07
CA PRO A 245 43.07 -5.20 15.67
C PRO A 245 43.31 -3.98 14.77
N LEU A 246 42.51 -2.95 15.01
CA LEU A 246 42.33 -1.78 14.12
C LEU A 246 43.58 -0.94 13.89
N HIS A 247 44.46 -0.76 14.89
CA HIS A 247 45.69 0.03 14.68
C HIS A 247 46.57 -0.58 13.58
N MET A 248 46.55 -1.91 13.47
CA MET A 248 47.31 -2.68 12.48
C MET A 248 46.67 -2.61 11.09
N THR A 249 45.33 -2.69 11.02
CA THR A 249 44.60 -2.55 9.75
C THR A 249 44.77 -1.14 9.16
N LYS A 250 44.77 -0.11 10.00
CA LYS A 250 45.11 1.26 9.59
C LYS A 250 46.52 1.35 9.01
N GLU A 251 47.53 0.89 9.72
CA GLU A 251 48.91 1.02 9.26
C GLU A 251 49.16 0.25 7.96
N ILE A 252 48.62 -0.96 7.83
CA ILE A 252 48.68 -1.73 6.58
C ILE A 252 47.95 -1.01 5.44
N TYR A 253 46.77 -0.47 5.71
CA TYR A 253 46.01 0.28 4.71
C TYR A 253 46.78 1.51 4.23
N THR A 254 47.27 2.34 5.16
CA THR A 254 48.06 3.54 4.84
C THR A 254 49.38 3.19 4.16
N SER A 255 50.04 2.10 4.55
CA SER A 255 51.28 1.61 3.93
C SER A 255 51.05 1.15 2.50
N LEU A 256 49.97 0.41 2.24
CA LEU A 256 49.59 -0.02 0.89
C LEU A 256 49.14 1.15 0.01
N ALA A 257 48.39 2.11 0.57
CA ALA A 257 47.96 3.31 -0.15
C ALA A 257 49.16 4.20 -0.52
N LYS A 258 50.07 4.44 0.43
CA LYS A 258 51.31 5.22 0.22
C LYS A 258 52.27 4.53 -0.75
N TYR A 259 52.34 3.20 -0.72
CA TYR A 259 53.07 2.43 -1.73
C TYR A 259 52.52 2.68 -3.13
N LEU A 260 51.20 2.60 -3.31
CA LEU A 260 50.58 2.85 -4.61
C LEU A 260 50.76 4.31 -5.04
N GLU A 261 50.65 5.27 -4.11
CA GLU A 261 50.90 6.69 -4.39
C GLU A 261 52.32 6.89 -4.96
N LEU A 262 53.33 6.33 -4.30
CA LEU A 262 54.72 6.34 -4.78
C LEU A 262 54.90 5.57 -6.10
N TYR A 263 54.18 4.45 -6.28
CA TYR A 263 54.21 3.66 -7.51
C TYR A 263 53.73 4.46 -8.71
N PHE A 264 52.66 5.25 -8.54
CA PHE A 264 52.12 6.13 -9.59
C PHE A 264 52.95 7.40 -9.78
N LEU A 265 53.62 7.93 -8.75
CA LEU A 265 54.50 9.10 -8.87
C LEU A 265 55.86 8.77 -9.52
N SER A 266 56.33 7.53 -9.41
CA SER A 266 57.64 7.13 -9.93
C SER A 266 57.63 7.09 -11.47
N ARG A 267 58.67 7.68 -12.09
CA ARG A 267 58.86 7.65 -13.55
C ARG A 267 59.50 6.36 -14.06
N GLU A 268 59.93 5.48 -13.15
CA GLU A 268 60.63 4.24 -13.46
C GLU A 268 59.66 3.06 -13.69
N ASN A 269 58.42 3.18 -13.23
CA ASN A 269 57.38 2.19 -13.45
C ASN A 269 56.71 2.38 -14.83
N ASN A 270 56.66 1.33 -15.64
CA ASN A 270 56.00 1.33 -16.95
C ASN A 270 54.46 1.34 -16.81
N ILE A 271 53.88 2.47 -16.42
CA ILE A 271 52.43 2.67 -16.36
C ILE A 271 51.91 2.83 -17.81
N PRO A 272 50.90 2.07 -18.24
CA PRO A 272 50.37 2.19 -19.59
C PRO A 272 49.81 3.59 -19.85
N THR A 273 50.02 4.08 -21.07
CA THR A 273 49.38 5.32 -21.54
C THR A 273 47.94 5.04 -21.99
N LEU A 274 47.09 6.05 -21.96
CA LEU A 274 45.71 5.93 -22.43
C LEU A 274 45.64 5.46 -23.89
N SER A 275 46.60 5.85 -24.74
CA SER A 275 46.69 5.39 -26.14
C SER A 275 47.08 3.92 -26.32
N THR A 276 47.81 3.33 -25.35
CA THR A 276 48.31 1.95 -25.43
C THR A 276 47.37 0.92 -24.80
N GLY A 277 46.30 1.35 -24.11
CA GLY A 277 45.36 0.45 -23.44
C GLY A 277 45.96 -0.31 -22.24
N ILE A 278 45.17 -1.19 -21.64
CA ILE A 278 45.58 -2.08 -20.55
C ILE A 278 45.48 -3.53 -21.01
N ASP A 279 46.60 -4.25 -20.99
CA ASP A 279 46.65 -5.70 -21.17
C ASP A 279 46.63 -6.42 -19.81
N ILE A 280 45.57 -7.15 -19.52
CA ILE A 280 45.38 -7.97 -18.32
C ILE A 280 46.29 -9.21 -18.36
N SER A 281 46.75 -9.67 -19.53
CA SER A 281 47.71 -10.77 -19.62
C SER A 281 49.11 -10.36 -19.15
N ASN A 282 49.37 -9.06 -19.01
CA ASN A 282 50.61 -8.55 -18.45
C ASN A 282 50.64 -8.82 -16.92
N PRO A 283 51.64 -9.55 -16.40
CA PRO A 283 51.74 -9.84 -14.97
C PRO A 283 51.80 -8.57 -14.14
N ASN A 284 52.50 -7.53 -14.59
CA ASN A 284 52.63 -6.28 -13.84
C ASN A 284 51.29 -5.57 -13.62
N VAL A 285 50.41 -5.58 -14.63
CA VAL A 285 49.06 -5.04 -14.56
C VAL A 285 48.19 -5.89 -13.63
N THR A 286 48.27 -7.21 -13.73
CA THR A 286 47.53 -8.12 -12.84
C THR A 286 47.91 -7.92 -11.38
N HIS A 287 49.21 -7.76 -11.08
CA HIS A 287 49.68 -7.49 -9.73
C HIS A 287 49.22 -6.13 -9.21
N LEU A 288 49.22 -5.10 -10.06
CA LEU A 288 48.69 -3.78 -9.71
C LEU A 288 47.18 -3.83 -9.42
N LEU A 289 46.40 -4.54 -10.24
CA LEU A 289 44.96 -4.74 -10.02
C LEU A 289 44.66 -5.50 -8.73
N LYS A 290 45.46 -6.54 -8.39
CA LYS A 290 45.33 -7.26 -7.11
C LYS A 290 45.56 -6.33 -5.90
N LYS A 291 46.56 -5.45 -5.97
CA LYS A 291 46.87 -4.45 -4.92
C LYS A 291 45.71 -3.45 -4.73
N ILE A 292 45.19 -2.91 -5.83
CA ILE A 292 44.06 -1.96 -5.82
C ILE A 292 42.75 -2.64 -5.38
N ARG A 293 42.51 -3.88 -5.79
CA ARG A 293 41.37 -4.68 -5.35
C ARG A 293 41.36 -4.90 -3.85
N LEU A 294 42.51 -5.21 -3.26
CA LEU A 294 42.60 -5.41 -1.82
C LEU A 294 42.24 -4.15 -1.02
N LEU A 295 42.70 -2.97 -1.46
CA LEU A 295 42.28 -1.69 -0.87
C LEU A 295 40.77 -1.46 -1.02
N ASN A 296 40.25 -1.72 -2.22
CA ASN A 296 38.84 -1.48 -2.54
C ASN A 296 37.88 -2.38 -1.73
N GLU A 297 38.21 -3.66 -1.54
CA GLU A 297 37.41 -4.56 -0.70
C GLU A 297 37.37 -4.06 0.76
N TYR A 298 38.51 -3.62 1.29
CA TYR A 298 38.53 -3.02 2.64
C TYR A 298 37.70 -1.73 2.73
N GLN A 299 37.74 -0.87 1.70
CA GLN A 299 36.92 0.35 1.66
C GLN A 299 35.41 0.06 1.66
N LYS A 300 34.97 -1.05 1.05
CA LYS A 300 33.56 -1.47 1.07
C LYS A 300 33.11 -1.89 2.48
N GLU A 301 34.00 -2.51 3.26
CA GLU A 301 33.71 -2.98 4.62
C GLU A 301 33.92 -1.91 5.71
N ALA A 302 34.85 -0.97 5.50
CA ALA A 302 35.18 0.11 6.44
C ALA A 302 33.95 0.85 7.04
N PRO A 303 32.90 1.18 6.26
CA PRO A 303 31.63 1.72 6.75
C PRO A 303 30.87 0.93 7.83
N SER A 304 31.03 -0.39 7.91
CA SER A 304 30.35 -1.25 8.89
C SER A 304 30.92 -1.07 10.30
N PHE A 305 32.17 -0.63 10.36
CA PHE A 305 32.94 -0.42 11.57
C PHE A 305 32.72 0.99 12.16
N TRP A 306 32.08 1.92 11.42
CA TRP A 306 31.94 3.35 11.74
C TRP A 306 31.46 3.69 13.16
N ILE A 307 30.43 3.00 13.67
CA ILE A 307 29.78 3.34 14.96
C ILE A 307 30.65 2.93 16.16
N ARG A 308 31.54 1.96 15.97
CA ARG A 308 32.31 1.33 17.06
C ARG A 308 33.66 2.01 17.30
N HIS A 309 34.03 3.04 16.52
CA HIS A 309 35.44 3.46 16.39
C HIS A 309 35.69 4.98 16.43
N PRO A 310 36.93 5.41 16.74
CA PRO A 310 37.29 6.83 16.82
C PRO A 310 37.31 7.53 15.46
N GLU A 311 36.81 8.75 15.36
CA GLU A 311 36.76 9.55 14.12
C GLU A 311 38.15 9.70 13.45
N LYS A 312 39.19 9.90 14.26
CA LYS A 312 40.59 10.04 13.80
C LYS A 312 41.11 8.84 12.99
N TYR A 313 40.66 7.62 13.33
CA TYR A 313 41.01 6.42 12.57
C TYR A 313 40.48 6.48 11.13
N MET A 314 39.24 6.92 10.99
CA MET A 314 38.57 7.05 9.71
C MET A 314 39.16 8.20 8.90
N GLU A 315 39.44 9.35 9.52
CA GLU A 315 40.09 10.49 8.87
C GLU A 315 41.39 10.09 8.16
N GLU A 316 42.23 9.27 8.80
CA GLU A 316 43.53 8.89 8.23
C GLU A 316 43.40 7.87 7.07
N ILE A 317 42.42 6.95 7.14
CA ILE A 317 42.06 6.09 5.99
C ILE A 317 41.51 6.96 4.85
N VAL A 318 40.72 7.99 5.19
CA VAL A 318 40.16 8.91 4.21
C VAL A 318 41.21 9.73 3.50
N GLU A 319 42.08 10.36 4.28
CA GLU A 319 43.20 11.15 3.79
C GLU A 319 44.13 10.32 2.90
N SER A 320 44.48 9.10 3.31
CA SER A 320 45.34 8.20 2.52
C SER A 320 44.70 7.81 1.18
N THR A 321 43.38 7.61 1.16
CA THR A 321 42.63 7.29 -0.06
C THR A 321 42.54 8.48 -1.00
N LEU A 322 42.26 9.67 -0.46
CA LEU A 322 42.19 10.92 -1.22
C LEU A 322 43.57 11.31 -1.75
N SER A 323 44.63 11.10 -0.97
CA SER A 323 46.02 11.31 -1.41
C SER A 323 46.31 10.50 -2.67
N LEU A 324 46.04 9.19 -2.64
CA LEU A 324 46.19 8.29 -3.78
C LEU A 324 45.37 8.74 -5.01
N LEU A 325 44.10 9.14 -4.82
CA LEU A 325 43.24 9.59 -5.93
C LEU A 325 43.57 11.00 -6.43
N SER A 326 44.31 11.80 -5.67
CA SER A 326 44.72 13.16 -6.02
C SER A 326 46.00 13.23 -6.85
N VAL A 327 46.72 12.11 -6.98
CA VAL A 327 47.95 12.00 -7.77
C VAL A 327 47.67 12.45 -9.21
N LYS A 328 48.41 13.49 -9.63
CA LYS A 328 48.39 14.00 -11.01
C LYS A 328 49.80 14.09 -11.55
N HIS A 329 50.00 13.67 -12.78
CA HIS A 329 51.24 13.93 -13.50
C HIS A 329 51.24 15.33 -14.10
N ASP A 330 52.23 16.15 -13.76
CA ASP A 330 52.48 17.43 -14.44
C ASP A 330 52.88 17.16 -15.89
N GLN A 331 52.03 17.60 -16.82
CA GLN A 331 52.27 17.48 -18.25
C GLN A 331 53.34 18.51 -18.67
N SER A 332 54.56 18.07 -18.94
CA SER A 332 55.53 18.88 -19.68
C SER A 332 55.06 19.03 -21.14
N HIS A 333 55.01 20.26 -21.64
CA HIS A 333 54.45 20.74 -22.91
C HIS A 333 54.91 20.06 -24.24
N LEU A 334 55.57 18.89 -24.25
CA LEU A 334 56.21 18.35 -25.45
C LEU A 334 55.82 16.93 -25.90
N VAL A 335 54.98 16.16 -25.18
CA VAL A 335 54.43 14.88 -25.71
C VAL A 335 52.99 14.65 -25.22
N SER A 336 52.07 14.43 -26.16
CA SER A 336 50.62 14.37 -25.97
C SER A 336 50.07 13.02 -25.47
N GLN A 337 50.77 12.32 -24.56
CA GLN A 337 50.31 11.03 -24.05
C GLN A 337 49.88 11.14 -22.58
N LYS A 338 48.57 11.06 -22.33
CA LYS A 338 48.01 11.06 -20.98
C LYS A 338 48.28 9.69 -20.33
N ILE A 339 49.06 9.69 -19.24
CA ILE A 339 49.31 8.50 -18.40
C ILE A 339 48.00 8.15 -17.65
N LEU A 340 47.75 6.87 -17.39
CA LEU A 340 46.57 6.42 -16.65
C LEU A 340 46.69 6.73 -15.15
N ASP A 341 45.78 7.55 -14.65
CA ASP A 341 45.64 7.88 -13.23
C ASP A 341 45.15 6.67 -12.40
N PRO A 342 45.40 6.63 -11.07
CA PRO A 342 44.97 5.54 -10.19
C PRO A 342 43.47 5.19 -10.28
N ILE A 343 42.64 6.19 -10.57
CA ILE A 343 41.19 6.05 -10.66
C ILE A 343 40.72 5.19 -11.85
N TYR A 344 41.51 5.09 -12.93
CA TYR A 344 41.18 4.19 -14.06
C TYR A 344 41.26 2.72 -13.64
N PHE A 345 42.24 2.38 -12.79
CA PHE A 345 42.39 1.04 -12.24
C PHE A 345 41.35 0.74 -11.15
N LEU A 346 40.97 1.74 -10.35
CA LEU A 346 39.86 1.60 -9.40
C LEU A 346 38.52 1.39 -10.13
N ALA A 347 38.27 2.13 -11.22
CA ALA A 347 37.08 1.98 -12.04
C ALA A 347 37.00 0.61 -12.74
N LEU A 348 38.15 0.03 -13.11
CA LEU A 348 38.21 -1.35 -13.63
C LEU A 348 37.85 -2.40 -12.57
N VAL A 349 38.22 -2.17 -11.31
CA VAL A 349 37.96 -3.11 -10.19
C VAL A 349 36.54 -2.95 -9.64
N ASP A 350 36.01 -1.73 -9.60
CA ASP A 350 34.67 -1.40 -9.10
C ASP A 350 33.97 -0.43 -10.05
N THR A 351 33.44 -0.96 -11.15
CA THR A 351 32.78 -0.18 -12.21
C THR A 351 31.62 0.67 -11.71
N LYS A 352 30.88 0.20 -10.71
CA LYS A 352 29.72 0.88 -10.13
C LYS A 352 30.07 1.75 -8.92
N ALA A 353 31.34 1.92 -8.54
CA ALA A 353 31.74 2.73 -7.38
C ALA A 353 31.02 2.36 -6.07
N VAL A 354 30.87 1.07 -5.78
CA VAL A 354 30.20 0.56 -4.57
C VAL A 354 30.94 0.99 -3.30
N TRP A 355 32.28 1.05 -3.35
CA TRP A 355 33.13 1.52 -2.24
C TRP A 355 32.73 2.91 -1.72
N PHE A 356 32.14 3.74 -2.57
CA PHE A 356 31.85 5.14 -2.28
C PHE A 356 30.52 5.37 -1.55
N LYS A 357 29.83 4.31 -1.12
CA LYS A 357 28.54 4.42 -0.42
C LYS A 357 28.56 5.42 0.77
N LYS A 358 29.72 5.82 1.32
CA LYS A 358 29.85 6.81 2.40
C LYS A 358 30.96 7.89 2.23
N TRP A 359 31.38 8.23 1.01
CA TRP A 359 32.57 9.07 0.78
C TRP A 359 32.28 10.29 -0.15
N MET A 360 33.16 11.31 -0.26
CA MET A 360 32.91 12.57 -1.03
C MET A 360 34.08 12.99 -1.95
N ILE A 361 33.84 13.28 -3.26
CA ILE A 361 34.86 13.72 -4.26
C ILE A 361 34.27 14.61 -5.39
N THR A 362 35.08 15.56 -5.92
CA THR A 362 34.76 16.59 -6.93
C THR A 362 35.22 16.33 -8.38
N THR A 363 36.06 15.33 -8.67
CA THR A 363 36.65 15.08 -10.01
C THR A 363 35.68 14.43 -11.02
N ALA A 364 34.64 13.73 -10.55
CA ALA A 364 33.69 13.02 -11.40
C ALA A 364 32.85 13.93 -12.31
N VAL A 365 32.51 15.15 -11.85
CA VAL A 365 31.68 16.11 -12.61
C VAL A 365 32.37 16.53 -13.92
N GLN A 366 33.69 16.69 -13.91
CA GLN A 366 34.45 17.12 -15.09
C GLN A 366 34.37 16.09 -16.22
N GLN A 367 34.31 14.80 -15.90
CA GLN A 367 34.25 13.73 -16.90
C GLN A 367 32.87 13.58 -17.52
N CYS A 368 31.80 13.71 -16.73
CA CYS A 368 30.43 13.71 -17.27
C CYS A 368 30.23 14.85 -18.29
N VAL A 369 30.79 16.04 -18.02
CA VAL A 369 30.74 17.17 -18.95
C VAL A 369 31.57 16.91 -20.22
N GLN A 370 32.78 16.36 -20.09
CA GLN A 370 33.63 16.03 -21.25
C GLN A 370 32.99 14.98 -22.15
N TYR A 371 32.39 13.93 -21.59
CA TYR A 371 31.67 12.93 -22.36
C TYR A 371 30.42 13.50 -23.05
N PHE A 372 29.68 14.37 -22.37
CA PHE A 372 28.54 15.05 -22.96
C PHE A 372 28.93 15.94 -24.15
N GLU A 373 30.01 16.71 -24.04
CA GLU A 373 30.56 17.53 -25.14
C GLU A 373 31.02 16.66 -26.32
N LEU A 374 31.58 15.48 -26.06
CA LEU A 374 31.88 14.46 -27.09
C LEU A 374 30.60 13.98 -27.80
N CYS A 375 29.53 13.71 -27.08
CA CYS A 375 28.24 13.34 -27.69
C CYS A 375 27.63 14.46 -28.54
N GLU A 376 27.85 15.75 -28.21
CA GLU A 376 27.38 16.87 -29.04
C GLU A 376 28.19 17.04 -30.34
N THR A 377 29.51 16.81 -30.28
CA THR A 377 30.44 16.99 -31.41
C THR A 377 30.39 15.83 -32.41
N MET A 378 30.01 14.62 -31.99
CA MET A 378 29.90 13.43 -32.85
C MET A 378 28.65 13.38 -33.75
N LYS A 379 27.91 14.49 -33.91
CA LYS A 379 26.73 14.60 -34.79
C LYS A 379 27.05 14.70 -36.30
N GLY A 380 28.30 14.56 -36.71
CA GLY A 380 28.71 14.56 -38.12
C GLY A 380 29.62 13.39 -38.45
N ASP A 381 29.10 12.47 -39.28
CA ASP A 381 29.73 11.40 -40.07
C ASP A 381 30.81 10.48 -39.45
N GLU A 382 30.64 9.17 -39.73
CA GLU A 382 31.59 8.05 -39.53
C GLU A 382 31.72 7.38 -38.15
N VAL A 383 30.65 6.73 -37.65
CA VAL A 383 30.79 5.63 -36.65
C VAL A 383 29.81 4.47 -36.92
N LEU A 384 29.77 3.95 -38.15
CA LEU A 384 29.00 2.71 -38.44
C LEU A 384 29.82 1.41 -38.32
N GLU A 385 31.09 1.47 -37.88
CA GLU A 385 31.91 0.25 -37.75
C GLU A 385 32.35 -0.11 -36.33
N HIS A 386 32.29 0.79 -35.34
CA HIS A 386 33.08 0.63 -34.12
C HIS A 386 32.30 0.28 -32.83
N SER A 387 30.98 0.07 -32.89
CA SER A 387 30.22 -0.59 -31.80
C SER A 387 30.17 -2.13 -31.94
N LYS A 388 30.81 -2.69 -32.98
CA LYS A 388 31.00 -4.14 -33.12
C LYS A 388 32.16 -4.63 -32.25
N SER A 389 31.97 -4.74 -30.93
CA SER A 389 32.58 -5.78 -30.09
C SER A 389 32.25 -5.61 -28.60
N CYS A 390 30.97 -5.71 -28.23
CA CYS A 390 30.61 -6.36 -26.97
C CYS A 390 29.90 -7.69 -27.26
N GLY A 391 30.38 -8.40 -28.28
CA GLY A 391 30.03 -9.78 -28.55
C GLY A 391 30.99 -10.68 -27.80
N ILE A 392 30.48 -11.49 -26.88
CA ILE A 392 31.22 -12.58 -26.26
C ILE A 392 31.64 -13.56 -27.36
N LYS A 393 32.85 -13.38 -27.92
CA LYS A 393 33.66 -14.42 -28.58
C LYS A 393 35.13 -14.07 -28.34
N GLN A 394 35.76 -14.88 -27.49
CA GLN A 394 37.14 -14.79 -26.95
C GLN A 394 37.31 -13.79 -25.79
N LYS A 395 37.87 -14.27 -24.68
CA LYS A 395 38.37 -13.44 -23.57
C LYS A 395 39.44 -12.50 -24.15
N THR A 396 39.07 -11.29 -24.54
CA THR A 396 40.03 -10.24 -24.87
C THR A 396 40.66 -9.80 -23.55
N PHE A 397 41.88 -10.24 -23.29
CA PHE A 397 42.69 -9.81 -22.15
C PHE A 397 43.19 -8.37 -22.32
N TYR A 398 42.59 -7.55 -23.18
CA TYR A 398 43.09 -6.23 -23.56
C TYR A 398 41.95 -5.21 -23.62
N TYR A 399 42.09 -4.11 -22.88
CA TYR A 399 41.19 -2.94 -22.89
C TYR A 399 41.84 -1.79 -23.66
N SER A 400 41.15 -1.27 -24.66
CA SER A 400 41.54 -0.07 -25.40
C SER A 400 41.41 1.20 -24.54
N GLY A 401 42.09 2.27 -24.95
CA GLY A 401 41.98 3.58 -24.29
C GLY A 401 40.55 4.14 -24.21
N GLN A 402 39.74 3.88 -25.22
CA GLN A 402 38.35 4.32 -25.28
C GLN A 402 37.45 3.52 -24.31
N GLU A 403 37.67 2.21 -24.20
CA GLU A 403 36.96 1.37 -23.22
C GLU A 403 37.31 1.79 -21.78
N LEU A 404 38.56 2.16 -21.51
CA LEU A 404 38.99 2.67 -20.20
C LEU A 404 38.37 4.04 -19.88
N GLN A 405 38.23 4.94 -20.85
CA GLN A 405 37.50 6.19 -20.67
C GLN A 405 36.02 5.94 -20.38
N TYR A 406 35.42 4.97 -21.07
CA TYR A 406 34.04 4.60 -20.87
C TYR A 406 33.79 4.02 -19.47
N ILE A 407 34.62 3.08 -19.03
CA ILE A 407 34.54 2.50 -17.67
C ILE A 407 34.71 3.58 -16.61
N TYR A 408 35.65 4.50 -16.80
CA TYR A 408 35.85 5.63 -15.88
C TYR A 408 34.65 6.59 -15.86
N PHE A 409 34.00 6.82 -16.99
CA PHE A 409 32.75 7.60 -17.07
C PHE A 409 31.62 6.92 -16.29
N ILE A 410 31.39 5.61 -16.48
CA ILE A 410 30.35 4.86 -15.77
C ILE A 410 30.60 4.86 -14.26
N HIS A 411 31.86 4.69 -13.85
CA HIS A 411 32.27 4.83 -12.46
C HIS A 411 31.97 6.23 -11.91
N SER A 412 32.29 7.28 -12.67
CA SER A 412 32.06 8.67 -12.27
C SER A 412 30.56 9.00 -12.15
N LEU A 413 29.72 8.53 -13.07
CA LEU A 413 28.28 8.70 -13.04
C LEU A 413 27.67 8.01 -11.81
N SER A 414 28.11 6.78 -11.54
CA SER A 414 27.73 5.97 -10.39
C SER A 414 28.15 6.61 -9.06
N LEU A 415 29.34 7.21 -9.02
CA LEU A 415 29.89 7.94 -7.88
C LEU A 415 29.04 9.18 -7.57
N LEU A 416 28.74 9.98 -8.59
CA LEU A 416 27.92 11.19 -8.45
C LEU A 416 26.50 10.86 -8.02
N GLY A 417 25.89 9.83 -8.59
CA GLY A 417 24.57 9.38 -8.18
C GLY A 417 24.51 9.07 -6.68
N ARG A 418 25.52 8.36 -6.15
CA ARG A 418 25.63 8.08 -4.71
C ARG A 418 25.93 9.32 -3.87
N LEU A 419 26.71 10.27 -4.39
CA LEU A 419 27.00 11.53 -3.70
C LEU A 419 25.74 12.36 -3.47
N LEU A 420 24.86 12.43 -4.47
CA LEU A 420 23.64 13.24 -4.45
C LEU A 420 22.57 12.73 -3.47
N ILE A 421 22.69 11.47 -3.03
CA ILE A 421 21.86 10.88 -1.96
C ILE A 421 22.08 11.64 -0.63
N TYR A 422 23.29 12.14 -0.38
CA TYR A 422 23.62 12.79 0.90
C TYR A 422 23.47 14.32 0.83
N THR A 423 22.86 14.91 1.87
CA THR A 423 22.68 16.37 2.02
C THR A 423 23.99 17.15 1.88
N GLN A 424 25.06 16.67 2.51
CA GLN A 424 26.39 17.30 2.41
C GLN A 424 27.00 17.19 1.01
N GLY A 425 26.70 16.10 0.29
CA GLY A 425 27.08 15.92 -1.12
C GLY A 425 26.43 16.97 -2.02
N ARG A 426 25.15 17.27 -1.80
CA ARG A 426 24.42 18.31 -2.54
C ARG A 426 24.93 19.72 -2.26
N LYS A 427 25.39 20.01 -1.03
CA LYS A 427 26.00 21.30 -0.65
C LYS A 427 27.35 21.60 -1.33
N LEU A 428 27.98 20.62 -1.98
CA LEU A 428 29.18 20.86 -2.77
C LEU A 428 28.92 21.69 -4.04
N PHE A 429 27.66 21.79 -4.47
CA PHE A 429 27.27 22.57 -5.63
C PHE A 429 26.91 24.00 -5.23
N PRO A 430 27.30 25.01 -6.03
CA PRO A 430 27.84 24.91 -7.39
C PRO A 430 29.38 24.69 -7.46
N ILE A 431 29.83 23.88 -8.42
CA ILE A 431 31.25 23.53 -8.61
C ILE A 431 31.85 24.33 -9.79
N LYS A 432 33.04 24.92 -9.59
CA LYS A 432 33.79 25.60 -10.66
C LYS A 432 34.71 24.62 -11.39
N LEU A 433 34.44 24.36 -12.67
CA LEU A 433 35.29 23.51 -13.52
C LEU A 433 36.38 24.35 -14.20
N LYS A 434 37.57 23.77 -14.39
CA LYS A 434 38.68 24.47 -15.08
C LYS A 434 38.40 24.74 -16.57
N THR A 435 37.47 24.00 -17.17
CA THR A 435 37.15 24.02 -18.61
C THR A 435 36.00 24.95 -18.98
N ARG A 436 35.15 25.36 -18.03
CA ARG A 436 34.02 26.30 -18.23
C ARG A 436 34.21 27.56 -17.38
N LYS A 437 33.78 28.72 -17.89
CA LYS A 437 33.81 29.98 -17.13
C LYS A 437 32.76 30.04 -16.02
N ASP A 438 31.63 29.36 -16.22
CA ASP A 438 30.49 29.35 -15.29
C ASP A 438 30.53 28.11 -14.37
N SER A 439 30.06 28.29 -13.13
CA SER A 439 29.94 27.19 -12.16
C SER A 439 28.75 26.30 -12.50
N VAL A 440 28.92 24.97 -12.42
CA VAL A 440 27.84 24.00 -12.65
C VAL A 440 27.00 23.87 -11.38
N SER A 441 25.71 24.22 -11.46
CA SER A 441 24.77 24.04 -10.37
C SER A 441 24.27 22.59 -10.27
N LEU A 442 23.59 22.25 -9.16
CA LEU A 442 22.98 20.92 -8.99
C LEU A 442 21.92 20.63 -10.07
N THR A 443 21.10 21.63 -10.40
CA THR A 443 20.08 21.54 -11.45
C THR A 443 20.71 21.33 -12.83
N ASP A 444 21.82 22.01 -13.13
CA ASP A 444 22.54 21.81 -14.40
C ASP A 444 23.08 20.37 -14.52
N LEU A 445 23.57 19.79 -13.43
CA LEU A 445 24.05 18.41 -13.42
C LEU A 445 22.91 17.40 -13.67
N LEU A 446 21.74 17.61 -13.05
CA LEU A 446 20.59 16.75 -13.25
C LEU A 446 20.02 16.87 -14.67
N VAL A 447 19.99 18.08 -15.23
CA VAL A 447 19.66 18.30 -16.64
C VAL A 447 20.66 17.58 -17.56
N LEU A 448 21.95 17.54 -17.21
CA LEU A 448 22.92 16.74 -17.97
C LEU A 448 22.61 15.24 -17.89
N PHE A 449 22.21 14.70 -16.73
CA PHE A 449 21.80 13.31 -16.60
C PHE A 449 20.56 12.98 -17.43
N THR A 450 19.55 13.85 -17.46
CA THR A 450 18.37 13.65 -18.30
C THR A 450 18.72 13.72 -19.78
N GLN A 451 19.62 14.63 -20.17
CA GLN A 451 20.08 14.74 -21.56
C GLN A 451 20.94 13.56 -22.02
N LEU A 452 21.72 12.95 -21.13
CA LEU A 452 22.49 11.73 -21.42
C LEU A 452 21.58 10.56 -21.82
N ILE A 453 20.37 10.46 -21.26
CA ILE A 453 19.41 9.37 -21.57
C ILE A 453 19.02 9.39 -23.05
N TYR A 454 18.68 10.56 -23.60
CA TYR A 454 18.15 10.66 -24.98
C TYR A 454 19.18 11.11 -26.02
N ARG A 455 20.39 11.50 -25.62
CA ARG A 455 21.49 11.83 -26.54
C ARG A 455 22.54 10.73 -26.67
N SER A 456 22.50 9.70 -25.83
CA SER A 456 23.39 8.54 -25.96
C SER A 456 23.07 7.75 -27.23
N PRO A 457 24.08 7.29 -28.00
CA PRO A 457 23.85 6.41 -29.15
C PRO A 457 23.19 5.09 -28.69
N ALA A 458 22.19 4.63 -29.43
CA ALA A 458 21.48 3.38 -29.13
C ALA A 458 22.41 2.17 -29.33
N CYS A 459 22.61 1.37 -28.28
CA CYS A 459 23.33 0.10 -28.39
C CYS A 459 22.41 -0.94 -29.08
N PRO A 460 22.86 -1.67 -30.11
CA PRO A 460 22.03 -2.70 -30.74
C PRO A 460 21.78 -3.89 -29.80
N LYS A 461 20.54 -4.39 -29.82
CA LYS A 461 19.93 -5.44 -29.00
C LYS A 461 20.91 -6.53 -28.50
N MET A 462 21.05 -6.67 -27.17
CA MET A 462 21.44 -7.94 -26.54
C MET A 462 20.18 -8.78 -26.31
N THR A 463 19.92 -9.73 -27.19
CA THR A 463 18.89 -10.76 -26.98
C THR A 463 19.43 -11.86 -26.08
N SER A 464 19.38 -11.69 -24.75
CA SER A 464 19.19 -12.81 -23.82
C SER A 464 18.50 -12.33 -22.54
N PRO A 465 17.40 -12.97 -22.10
CA PRO A 465 16.73 -12.65 -20.85
C PRO A 465 17.41 -13.45 -19.73
N GLY A 466 18.46 -12.88 -19.13
CA GLY A 466 19.13 -13.50 -17.99
C GLY A 466 20.29 -12.67 -17.47
N HIS A 467 20.03 -11.86 -16.43
CA HIS A 467 21.02 -11.33 -15.49
C HIS A 467 22.39 -10.88 -16.05
N LEU A 468 22.43 -10.13 -17.16
CA LEU A 468 23.59 -9.30 -17.49
C LEU A 468 23.29 -7.85 -17.09
N GLU A 469 24.15 -7.26 -16.27
CA GLU A 469 24.05 -5.86 -15.87
C GLU A 469 24.27 -4.95 -17.10
N ASP A 470 23.25 -4.16 -17.48
CA ASP A 470 23.34 -3.23 -18.60
C ASP A 470 24.17 -1.99 -18.21
N TYR A 471 25.42 -1.93 -18.65
CA TYR A 471 26.35 -0.81 -18.42
C TYR A 471 26.18 0.36 -19.42
N SER A 472 24.99 0.56 -19.99
CA SER A 472 24.76 1.66 -20.94
C SER A 472 24.70 3.03 -20.22
N PRO A 473 25.09 4.16 -20.85
CA PRO A 473 25.05 5.46 -20.19
C PRO A 473 23.62 5.87 -19.81
N ALA A 474 22.65 5.53 -20.68
CA ALA A 474 21.24 5.79 -20.47
C ALA A 474 20.66 4.95 -19.32
N SER A 475 20.96 3.64 -19.24
CA SER A 475 20.51 2.78 -18.13
C SER A 475 21.10 3.23 -16.80
N MET A 476 22.40 3.56 -16.77
CA MET A 476 23.08 4.03 -15.55
C MET A 476 22.56 5.39 -15.08
N ALA A 477 22.34 6.34 -16.00
CA ALA A 477 21.75 7.64 -15.65
C ALA A 477 20.32 7.47 -15.13
N THR A 478 19.56 6.54 -15.72
CA THR A 478 18.20 6.19 -15.26
C THR A 478 18.24 5.57 -13.87
N GLU A 479 19.15 4.63 -13.60
CA GLU A 479 19.32 4.01 -12.28
C GLU A 479 19.63 5.08 -11.22
N VAL A 480 20.55 6.01 -11.51
CA VAL A 480 20.88 7.13 -10.63
C VAL A 480 19.66 8.00 -10.34
N LEU A 481 18.92 8.43 -11.37
CA LEU A 481 17.73 9.27 -11.19
C LEU A 481 16.63 8.52 -10.43
N CYS A 482 16.45 7.22 -10.67
CA CYS A 482 15.50 6.39 -9.92
C CYS A 482 15.89 6.25 -8.43
N ILE A 483 17.18 6.06 -8.12
CA ILE A 483 17.66 6.02 -6.73
C ILE A 483 17.37 7.36 -6.02
N LEU A 484 17.50 8.49 -6.72
CA LEU A 484 17.16 9.79 -6.18
C LEU A 484 15.64 9.96 -5.97
N CYS A 485 14.79 9.37 -6.82
CA CYS A 485 13.34 9.33 -6.63
C CYS A 485 12.92 8.54 -5.39
N ASP A 486 13.60 7.44 -5.08
CA ASP A 486 13.20 6.52 -4.01
C ASP A 486 13.41 7.12 -2.59
N GLN A 487 14.18 8.21 -2.46
CA GLN A 487 14.37 8.93 -1.20
C GLN A 487 13.69 10.30 -1.21
N LYS A 488 12.70 10.49 -0.33
CA LYS A 488 11.83 11.69 -0.29
C LYS A 488 12.61 13.02 -0.21
N GLU A 489 13.55 13.13 0.72
CA GLU A 489 14.34 14.36 0.92
C GLU A 489 15.21 14.70 -0.31
N CYS A 490 15.76 13.68 -0.96
CA CYS A 490 16.59 13.82 -2.15
C CYS A 490 15.75 14.22 -3.37
N ALA A 491 14.59 13.60 -3.55
CA ALA A 491 13.70 13.88 -4.67
C ALA A 491 13.20 15.34 -4.66
N ILE A 492 12.86 15.87 -3.48
CA ILE A 492 12.41 17.27 -3.31
C ILE A 492 13.51 18.27 -3.70
N GLU A 493 14.75 18.09 -3.23
CA GLU A 493 15.83 19.04 -3.50
C GLU A 493 16.44 18.89 -4.92
N CYS A 494 16.40 17.69 -5.50
CA CYS A 494 17.02 17.39 -6.79
C CYS A 494 16.00 17.42 -7.95
N LEU A 495 14.96 16.60 -7.88
CA LEU A 495 14.14 16.23 -9.04
C LEU A 495 12.85 17.04 -9.15
N TYR A 496 12.27 17.48 -8.03
CA TYR A 496 11.03 18.25 -8.01
C TYR A 496 11.30 19.74 -8.28
N ASN A 497 11.98 19.99 -9.41
CA ASN A 497 12.26 21.31 -9.95
C ASN A 497 11.74 21.37 -11.39
N ASN A 498 11.06 22.45 -11.75
CA ASN A 498 10.47 22.64 -13.09
C ASN A 498 11.51 22.46 -14.20
N THR A 499 12.75 22.94 -14.01
CA THR A 499 13.81 22.85 -15.03
C THR A 499 14.20 21.40 -15.35
N VAL A 500 14.21 20.53 -14.35
CA VAL A 500 14.53 19.10 -14.51
C VAL A 500 13.36 18.36 -15.17
N ILE A 501 12.13 18.68 -14.77
CA ILE A 501 10.91 18.14 -15.38
C ILE A 501 10.79 18.57 -16.84
N GLU A 502 11.02 19.84 -17.16
CA GLU A 502 11.04 20.33 -18.54
C GLU A 502 12.10 19.60 -19.39
N ALA A 503 13.29 19.34 -18.82
CA ALA A 503 14.32 18.58 -19.51
C ALA A 503 13.91 17.12 -19.79
N LEU A 504 13.18 16.47 -18.86
CA LEU A 504 12.59 15.13 -19.06
C LEU A 504 11.49 15.12 -20.11
N LEU A 505 10.68 16.20 -20.18
CA LEU A 505 9.56 16.33 -21.12
C LEU A 505 10.00 16.81 -22.52
N GLN A 506 11.19 17.38 -22.66
CA GLN A 506 11.68 17.95 -23.92
C GLN A 506 11.71 16.96 -25.09
N PRO A 507 12.11 15.68 -24.93
CA PRO A 507 12.04 14.69 -26.00
C PRO A 507 10.60 14.44 -26.49
N ILE A 508 9.63 14.45 -25.58
CA ILE A 508 8.20 14.28 -25.88
C ILE A 508 7.71 15.50 -26.67
N HIS A 509 8.07 16.70 -26.23
CA HIS A 509 7.72 17.95 -26.91
C HIS A 509 8.24 18.01 -28.35
N ASN A 510 9.47 17.56 -28.56
CA ASN A 510 10.09 17.52 -29.89
C ASN A 510 9.39 16.52 -30.82
N LEU A 511 9.02 15.33 -30.31
CA LEU A 511 8.26 14.33 -31.08
C LEU A 511 6.85 14.82 -31.42
N MET A 512 6.20 15.55 -30.51
CA MET A 512 4.87 16.12 -30.73
C MET A 512 4.86 17.23 -31.79
N LYS A 513 5.93 18.04 -31.88
CA LYS A 513 6.05 19.15 -32.85
C LYS A 513 6.47 18.72 -34.26
N GLY A 514 6.81 17.45 -34.49
CA GLY A 514 7.08 16.89 -35.83
C GLY A 514 8.22 17.56 -36.60
N THR A 515 9.18 18.18 -35.91
CA THR A 515 10.27 18.91 -36.57
C THR A 515 11.29 17.91 -37.13
N LYS A 516 11.43 17.86 -38.46
CA LYS A 516 12.41 17.01 -39.20
C LYS A 516 13.89 17.24 -38.83
N ALA A 517 14.18 18.12 -37.87
CA ALA A 517 15.51 18.50 -37.39
C ALA A 517 15.76 18.14 -35.91
N ALA A 518 14.84 17.44 -35.23
CA ALA A 518 15.06 16.96 -33.86
C ALA A 518 15.79 15.60 -33.86
N PRO A 519 16.74 15.36 -32.93
CA PRO A 519 17.51 14.13 -32.88
C PRO A 519 16.58 12.92 -32.66
N ASN A 520 16.81 11.85 -33.40
CA ASN A 520 16.09 10.57 -33.26
C ASN A 520 16.23 10.05 -31.82
N CYS A 521 15.25 10.34 -30.96
CA CYS A 521 15.17 9.75 -29.63
C CYS A 521 14.88 8.25 -29.78
N SER A 522 15.71 7.38 -29.18
CA SER A 522 15.49 5.94 -29.25
C SER A 522 14.26 5.52 -28.43
N GLU A 523 13.60 4.43 -28.84
CA GLU A 523 12.48 3.84 -28.09
C GLU A 523 12.90 3.46 -26.66
N THR A 524 14.16 3.02 -26.46
CA THR A 524 14.73 2.73 -25.15
C THR A 524 14.86 3.96 -24.26
N ALA A 525 15.26 5.11 -24.81
CA ALA A 525 15.33 6.37 -24.07
C ALA A 525 13.94 6.84 -23.64
N LEU A 526 12.92 6.66 -24.48
CA LEU A 526 11.53 6.94 -24.13
C LEU A 526 11.02 6.06 -22.98
N ILE A 527 11.37 4.77 -22.98
CA ILE A 527 11.01 3.85 -21.87
C ILE A 527 11.70 4.28 -20.57
N HIS A 528 12.98 4.66 -20.62
CA HIS A 528 13.71 5.17 -19.45
C HIS A 528 13.10 6.46 -18.90
N ILE A 529 12.75 7.42 -19.76
CA ILE A 529 12.08 8.66 -19.37
C ILE A 529 10.72 8.36 -18.73
N ALA A 530 9.91 7.50 -19.36
CA ALA A 530 8.62 7.11 -18.83
C ALA A 530 8.76 6.42 -17.46
N HIS A 531 9.78 5.57 -17.26
CA HIS A 531 10.03 4.96 -15.96
C HIS A 531 10.32 6.01 -14.88
N ILE A 532 11.16 7.01 -15.16
CA ILE A 532 11.46 8.10 -14.21
C ILE A 532 10.19 8.92 -13.93
N LEU A 533 9.43 9.29 -14.97
CA LEU A 533 8.19 10.06 -14.82
C LEU A 533 7.13 9.29 -14.01
N ALA A 534 7.04 7.96 -14.18
CA ALA A 534 6.13 7.12 -13.40
C ALA A 534 6.52 7.11 -11.91
N ARG A 535 7.82 7.11 -11.58
CA ARG A 535 8.31 7.24 -10.20
C ARG A 535 7.96 8.60 -9.60
N ILE A 536 8.19 9.68 -10.36
CA ILE A 536 7.85 11.05 -9.93
C ILE A 536 6.34 11.18 -9.69
N ALA A 537 5.51 10.65 -10.60
CA ALA A 537 4.05 10.69 -10.48
C ALA A 537 3.49 9.80 -9.35
N SER A 538 4.25 8.81 -8.89
CA SER A 538 3.83 7.92 -7.78
C SER A 538 3.95 8.56 -6.39
N VAL A 539 4.70 9.66 -6.28
CA VAL A 539 4.90 10.43 -5.05
C VAL A 539 4.09 11.71 -5.13
N GLU A 540 3.49 12.13 -4.01
CA GLU A 540 2.57 13.26 -3.96
C GLU A 540 3.20 14.57 -4.42
N GLU A 541 4.35 14.95 -3.87
CA GLU A 541 5.02 16.21 -4.22
C GLU A 541 5.40 16.26 -5.72
N GLY A 542 5.82 15.11 -6.28
CA GLY A 542 6.15 14.98 -7.71
C GLY A 542 4.91 15.03 -8.61
N LEU A 543 3.81 14.39 -8.21
CA LEU A 543 2.53 14.45 -8.91
C LEU A 543 1.98 15.89 -8.94
N THR A 544 2.01 16.58 -7.81
CA THR A 544 1.57 17.97 -7.68
C THR A 544 2.34 18.88 -8.64
N LEU A 545 3.67 18.69 -8.75
CA LEU A 545 4.51 19.42 -9.71
C LEU A 545 4.12 19.12 -11.17
N LEU A 546 3.80 17.88 -11.52
CA LEU A 546 3.36 17.51 -12.86
C LEU A 546 1.99 18.10 -13.23
N LEU A 547 1.09 18.23 -12.24
CA LEU A 547 -0.26 18.77 -12.43
C LEU A 547 -0.26 20.30 -12.54
N TYR A 548 0.41 21.00 -11.63
CA TYR A 548 0.29 22.46 -11.45
C TYR A 548 1.59 23.25 -11.72
N GLY A 549 2.76 22.60 -11.75
CA GLY A 549 4.07 23.28 -11.79
C GLY A 549 4.47 23.91 -10.44
N GLU A 550 5.64 24.58 -10.37
CA GLU A 550 6.11 25.27 -9.13
C GLU A 550 5.20 26.41 -8.64
N ASN A 551 4.36 26.99 -9.51
CA ASN A 551 3.48 28.12 -9.15
C ASN A 551 2.03 27.65 -9.01
N MET A 552 1.63 27.34 -7.78
CA MET A 552 0.22 27.07 -7.42
C MET A 552 -0.76 28.22 -7.72
N ASN A 553 -0.26 29.44 -7.96
CA ASN A 553 -1.06 30.67 -7.98
C ASN A 553 -1.15 31.38 -9.34
N SER A 554 -0.57 30.87 -10.43
CA SER A 554 -0.65 31.55 -11.74
C SER A 554 -1.79 31.01 -12.58
N SER A 555 -2.94 31.68 -12.52
CA SER A 555 -4.12 31.50 -13.37
C SER A 555 -3.92 31.93 -14.84
N GLU A 556 -2.69 31.95 -15.36
CA GLU A 556 -2.42 32.32 -16.74
C GLU A 556 -1.99 31.10 -17.56
N GLU A 557 -2.99 30.51 -18.23
CA GLU A 557 -2.86 29.58 -19.34
C GLU A 557 -1.88 30.13 -20.39
N LYS A 558 -0.72 29.48 -20.58
CA LYS A 558 0.05 29.61 -21.84
C LYS A 558 0.97 28.44 -22.17
N SER A 559 1.21 27.49 -21.26
CA SER A 559 1.83 26.20 -21.59
C SER A 559 1.10 25.05 -20.89
N PRO A 560 0.76 23.96 -21.60
CA PRO A 560 0.20 22.77 -20.95
C PRO A 560 1.21 22.24 -19.92
N THR A 561 0.74 21.95 -18.70
CA THR A 561 1.58 21.37 -17.65
C THR A 561 2.07 19.97 -18.04
N GLY A 562 3.03 19.42 -17.30
CA GLY A 562 3.65 18.13 -17.62
C GLY A 562 2.65 17.00 -17.80
N ALA A 563 1.61 16.94 -16.96
CA ALA A 563 0.53 15.96 -17.06
C ALA A 563 -0.25 16.05 -18.38
N HIS A 564 -0.57 17.26 -18.84
CA HIS A 564 -1.28 17.49 -20.10
C HIS A 564 -0.46 17.03 -21.32
N LEU A 565 0.85 17.32 -21.33
CA LEU A 565 1.76 16.88 -22.38
C LEU A 565 1.91 15.35 -22.44
N ILE A 566 2.09 14.71 -21.28
CA ILE A 566 2.18 13.25 -21.17
C ILE A 566 0.89 12.60 -21.67
N ALA A 567 -0.28 13.08 -21.25
CA ALA A 567 -1.56 12.51 -21.65
C ALA A 567 -1.85 12.70 -23.15
N GLN A 568 -1.53 13.87 -23.72
CA GLN A 568 -1.68 14.10 -25.16
C GLN A 568 -0.78 13.17 -25.97
N PHE A 569 0.46 12.96 -25.52
CA PHE A 569 1.39 12.03 -26.16
C PHE A 569 0.93 10.58 -26.04
N SER A 570 0.50 10.13 -24.87
CA SER A 570 -0.04 8.79 -24.64
C SER A 570 -1.29 8.52 -25.47
N LYS A 571 -2.21 9.49 -25.57
CA LYS A 571 -3.38 9.38 -26.45
C LYS A 571 -2.95 9.18 -27.89
N LYS A 572 -2.01 9.99 -28.38
CA LYS A 572 -1.50 9.88 -29.73
C LYS A 572 -0.83 8.53 -29.99
N LEU A 573 -0.07 7.99 -29.03
CA LEU A 573 0.53 6.66 -29.12
C LEU A 573 -0.50 5.53 -29.21
N LEU A 574 -1.67 5.69 -28.57
CA LEU A 574 -2.75 4.69 -28.57
C LEU A 574 -3.64 4.79 -29.82
N ASP A 575 -4.04 6.00 -30.21
CA ASP A 575 -4.99 6.27 -31.29
C ASP A 575 -4.34 6.30 -32.69
N GLU A 576 -3.10 6.79 -32.79
CA GLU A 576 -2.37 6.96 -34.06
C GLU A 576 -1.08 6.10 -34.07
N ASP A 577 -0.81 5.40 -35.18
CA ASP A 577 0.52 4.87 -35.43
C ASP A 577 1.43 6.04 -35.82
N ILE A 578 2.22 6.55 -34.87
CA ILE A 578 3.26 7.53 -35.17
C ILE A 578 4.18 6.90 -36.23
N SER A 579 4.22 7.50 -37.42
CA SER A 579 4.95 6.98 -38.60
C SER A 579 6.45 6.75 -38.38
N ILE A 580 7.00 7.27 -37.28
CA ILE A 580 8.40 7.09 -36.86
C ILE A 580 8.65 5.68 -36.28
N PHE A 581 7.63 5.03 -35.71
CA PHE A 581 7.76 3.76 -34.98
C PHE A 581 7.02 2.58 -35.63
N SER A 582 6.42 2.79 -36.81
CA SER A 582 5.68 1.75 -37.52
C SER A 582 6.59 0.57 -37.89
N GLY A 583 6.34 -0.60 -37.29
CA GLY A 583 7.07 -1.85 -37.53
C GLY A 583 8.10 -2.26 -36.46
N SER A 584 8.25 -1.50 -35.36
CA SER A 584 9.15 -1.87 -34.26
C SER A 584 8.53 -2.84 -33.25
N GLU A 585 9.28 -3.87 -32.85
CA GLU A 585 8.92 -4.81 -31.76
C GLU A 585 8.81 -4.12 -30.38
N MET A 586 9.48 -2.98 -30.17
CA MET A 586 9.48 -2.26 -28.89
C MET A 586 8.32 -1.26 -28.76
N PHE A 587 7.58 -1.02 -29.85
CA PHE A 587 6.50 -0.04 -29.86
C PHE A 587 5.40 -0.33 -28.81
N PRO A 588 4.94 -1.58 -28.59
CA PRO A 588 4.02 -1.91 -27.51
C PRO A 588 4.59 -1.60 -26.11
N VAL A 589 5.91 -1.80 -25.92
CA VAL A 589 6.59 -1.51 -24.65
C VAL A 589 6.64 -0.01 -24.38
N VAL A 590 6.86 0.81 -25.41
CA VAL A 590 6.78 2.28 -25.30
C VAL A 590 5.36 2.73 -24.97
N LYS A 591 4.33 2.15 -25.63
CA LYS A 591 2.92 2.43 -25.29
C LYS A 591 2.66 2.11 -23.83
N GLY A 592 3.04 0.92 -23.37
CA GLY A 592 2.88 0.48 -21.98
C GLY A 592 3.61 1.34 -20.95
N ALA A 593 4.81 1.81 -21.27
CA ALA A 593 5.56 2.67 -20.37
C ALA A 593 4.82 4.00 -20.14
N PHE A 594 4.31 4.63 -21.19
CA PHE A 594 3.59 5.91 -21.09
C PHE A 594 2.16 5.78 -20.55
N THR A 595 1.46 4.68 -20.85
CA THR A 595 0.18 4.39 -20.18
C THR A 595 0.39 4.16 -18.69
N SER A 596 1.48 3.50 -18.29
CA SER A 596 1.84 3.34 -16.88
C SER A 596 2.11 4.67 -16.16
N VAL A 597 2.72 5.66 -16.83
CA VAL A 597 2.85 7.03 -16.28
C VAL A 597 1.47 7.65 -16.08
N CYS A 598 0.61 7.60 -17.10
CA CYS A 598 -0.74 8.14 -17.01
C CYS A 598 -1.53 7.47 -15.87
N ARG A 599 -1.32 6.17 -15.67
CA ARG A 599 -1.93 5.39 -14.59
C ARG A 599 -1.61 5.89 -13.20
N GLN A 600 -0.36 6.30 -12.95
CA GLN A 600 -0.02 6.92 -11.65
C GLN A 600 -0.76 8.26 -11.46
N ILE A 601 -1.03 8.99 -12.54
CA ILE A 601 -1.72 10.28 -12.50
C ILE A 601 -3.24 10.08 -12.30
N TYR A 602 -3.91 9.35 -13.19
CA TYR A 602 -5.38 9.15 -13.12
C TYR A 602 -5.82 8.21 -11.99
N GLY A 603 -4.91 7.47 -11.36
CA GLY A 603 -5.18 6.71 -10.14
C GLY A 603 -5.52 7.59 -8.93
N THR A 604 -5.36 8.92 -9.04
CA THR A 604 -5.76 9.89 -8.02
C THR A 604 -6.96 10.72 -8.48
N CYS A 605 -7.79 11.17 -7.53
CA CYS A 605 -8.98 11.98 -7.84
C CYS A 605 -8.65 13.29 -8.56
N GLU A 606 -7.57 13.97 -8.15
CA GLU A 606 -7.10 15.22 -8.78
C GLU A 606 -6.53 14.98 -10.18
N GLY A 607 -5.62 14.00 -10.31
CA GLY A 607 -5.01 13.68 -11.59
C GLY A 607 -6.02 13.20 -12.62
N LEU A 608 -7.04 12.45 -12.22
CA LEU A 608 -8.14 12.08 -13.11
C LEU A 608 -8.87 13.32 -13.65
N GLN A 609 -9.20 14.30 -12.80
CA GLN A 609 -9.92 15.51 -13.23
C GLN A 609 -9.14 16.29 -14.31
N VAL A 610 -7.81 16.33 -14.19
CA VAL A 610 -6.93 16.96 -15.19
C VAL A 610 -6.87 16.15 -16.49
N LEU A 611 -6.94 14.82 -16.41
CA LEU A 611 -6.82 13.94 -17.58
C LEU A 611 -8.13 13.59 -18.30
N ILE A 612 -9.30 13.89 -17.72
CA ILE A 612 -10.62 13.66 -18.34
C ILE A 612 -10.73 14.17 -19.79
N PRO A 613 -10.26 15.40 -20.14
CA PRO A 613 -10.41 15.94 -21.50
C PRO A 613 -9.74 15.12 -22.60
N TYR A 614 -8.81 14.22 -22.25
CA TYR A 614 -8.11 13.37 -23.22
C TYR A 614 -8.85 12.06 -23.52
N SER A 615 -9.85 11.67 -22.72
CA SER A 615 -10.61 10.41 -22.89
C SER A 615 -9.72 9.16 -23.00
N LEU A 616 -8.65 9.09 -22.20
CA LEU A 616 -7.67 7.98 -22.24
C LEU A 616 -8.32 6.60 -22.03
N HIS A 617 -9.37 6.52 -21.20
CA HIS A 617 -10.13 5.29 -20.97
C HIS A 617 -10.71 4.70 -22.27
N GLU A 618 -11.21 5.54 -23.20
CA GLU A 618 -11.71 5.08 -24.49
C GLU A 618 -10.58 4.61 -25.40
N SER A 619 -9.47 5.34 -25.47
CA SER A 619 -8.30 4.99 -26.29
C SER A 619 -7.67 3.66 -25.84
N ILE A 620 -7.52 3.48 -24.52
CA ILE A 620 -7.01 2.22 -23.94
C ILE A 620 -8.00 1.08 -24.22
N ALA A 621 -9.30 1.29 -24.05
CA ALA A 621 -10.30 0.27 -24.34
C ALA A 621 -10.36 -0.12 -25.83
N LYS A 622 -10.19 0.85 -26.75
CA LYS A 622 -10.08 0.58 -28.19
C LYS A 622 -8.83 -0.23 -28.50
N ALA A 623 -7.69 0.11 -27.89
CA ALA A 623 -6.45 -0.65 -28.03
C ALA A 623 -6.60 -2.09 -27.49
N TRP A 624 -7.21 -2.24 -26.32
CA TRP A 624 -7.50 -3.54 -25.72
C TRP A 624 -8.40 -4.40 -26.60
N LYS A 625 -9.54 -3.87 -27.09
CA LYS A 625 -10.42 -4.60 -28.02
C LYS A 625 -9.69 -5.07 -29.27
N LYS A 626 -8.78 -4.25 -29.82
CA LYS A 626 -7.95 -4.61 -30.98
C LYS A 626 -6.95 -5.73 -30.65
N THR A 627 -6.33 -5.70 -29.47
CA THR A 627 -5.38 -6.72 -29.00
C THR A 627 -6.07 -8.03 -28.64
N SER A 628 -7.23 -7.97 -27.97
CA SER A 628 -7.99 -9.15 -27.56
C SER A 628 -8.47 -9.98 -28.77
N LEU A 629 -8.92 -9.31 -29.84
CA LEU A 629 -9.24 -9.97 -31.13
C LEU A 629 -8.04 -10.68 -31.78
N LEU A 630 -6.81 -10.25 -31.49
CA LEU A 630 -5.58 -10.91 -31.96
C LEU A 630 -5.21 -12.08 -31.04
N SER A 631 -5.44 -11.93 -29.74
CA SER A 631 -5.26 -12.95 -28.70
C SER A 631 -6.16 -14.17 -28.94
N GLU A 632 -7.46 -13.96 -29.20
CA GLU A 632 -8.44 -15.03 -29.48
C GLU A 632 -8.13 -15.84 -30.76
N ARG A 633 -7.38 -15.27 -31.70
CA ARG A 633 -6.98 -15.93 -32.96
C ARG A 633 -5.78 -16.86 -32.80
N ILE A 634 -5.13 -16.86 -31.64
CA ILE A 634 -4.00 -17.74 -31.32
C ILE A 634 -4.59 -19.12 -30.93
N PRO A 635 -4.30 -20.20 -31.67
CA PRO A 635 -4.82 -21.53 -31.32
C PRO A 635 -4.28 -21.97 -29.96
N THR A 636 -5.11 -22.62 -29.15
CA THR A 636 -4.65 -23.36 -27.97
C THR A 636 -3.56 -24.35 -28.39
N PRO A 637 -2.35 -24.29 -27.83
CA PRO A 637 -1.27 -25.18 -28.25
C PRO A 637 -1.67 -26.63 -27.96
N VAL A 638 -1.60 -27.47 -28.99
CA VAL A 638 -1.76 -28.93 -28.86
C VAL A 638 -0.50 -29.46 -28.17
N GLU A 639 -0.66 -30.15 -27.03
CA GLU A 639 0.44 -30.84 -26.38
C GLU A 639 1.11 -31.81 -27.36
N GLY A 640 2.37 -31.57 -27.72
CA GLY A 640 3.21 -32.53 -28.46
C GLY A 640 3.80 -32.10 -29.81
N SER A 641 3.76 -30.82 -30.23
CA SER A 641 4.46 -30.37 -31.45
C SER A 641 5.67 -29.48 -31.17
N ASP A 642 6.88 -30.02 -31.39
CA ASP A 642 8.20 -29.38 -31.17
C ASP A 642 8.59 -28.31 -32.21
N SER A 643 7.66 -27.46 -32.65
CA SER A 643 7.95 -26.40 -33.64
C SER A 643 7.43 -25.03 -33.22
N ILE A 644 7.83 -24.51 -32.04
CA ILE A 644 7.37 -23.20 -31.56
C ILE A 644 8.44 -22.48 -30.70
N SER A 645 9.42 -21.80 -31.31
CA SER A 645 10.34 -20.90 -30.57
C SER A 645 10.14 -19.40 -30.86
N LEU A 646 9.57 -19.02 -32.01
CA LEU A 646 9.29 -17.62 -32.37
C LEU A 646 7.80 -17.26 -32.22
N VAL A 647 6.90 -18.16 -32.63
CA VAL A 647 5.43 -17.97 -32.51
C VAL A 647 4.95 -18.01 -31.05
N SER A 648 5.69 -18.69 -30.16
CA SER A 648 5.43 -18.73 -28.72
C SER A 648 5.80 -17.42 -28.01
N GLN A 649 6.80 -16.71 -28.52
CA GLN A 649 7.26 -15.47 -27.90
C GLN A 649 6.42 -14.27 -28.35
N GLU A 650 5.98 -14.23 -29.62
CA GLU A 650 4.99 -13.24 -30.08
C GLU A 650 3.64 -13.41 -29.37
N SER A 651 3.16 -14.65 -29.18
CA SER A 651 1.92 -14.90 -28.44
C SER A 651 2.01 -14.52 -26.97
N GLN A 652 3.14 -14.81 -26.30
CA GLN A 652 3.40 -14.35 -24.93
C GLN A 652 3.47 -12.82 -24.81
N ASN A 653 4.07 -12.13 -25.78
CA ASN A 653 4.14 -10.66 -25.79
C ASN A 653 2.75 -10.02 -26.00
N ILE A 654 1.90 -10.62 -26.84
CA ILE A 654 0.52 -10.15 -27.07
C ILE A 654 -0.32 -10.33 -25.79
N MET A 655 -0.21 -11.48 -25.12
CA MET A 655 -0.90 -11.74 -23.84
C MET A 655 -0.42 -10.78 -22.75
N ALA A 656 0.88 -10.55 -22.61
CA ALA A 656 1.43 -9.61 -21.63
C ALA A 656 0.98 -8.16 -21.91
N TRP A 657 0.84 -7.79 -23.19
CA TRP A 657 0.31 -6.48 -23.57
C TRP A 657 -1.18 -6.34 -23.25
N GLU A 658 -1.97 -7.38 -23.49
CA GLU A 658 -3.38 -7.44 -23.10
C GLU A 658 -3.55 -7.29 -21.58
N GLU A 659 -2.77 -8.03 -20.79
CA GLU A 659 -2.76 -7.92 -19.32
C GLU A 659 -2.39 -6.52 -18.83
N ASN A 660 -1.40 -5.87 -19.45
CA ASN A 660 -1.02 -4.49 -19.11
C ASN A 660 -2.16 -3.49 -19.40
N LEU A 661 -2.85 -3.64 -20.54
CA LEU A 661 -3.99 -2.78 -20.88
C LEU A 661 -5.18 -2.99 -19.94
N LEU A 662 -5.44 -4.23 -19.52
CA LEU A 662 -6.46 -4.54 -18.50
C LEU A 662 -6.09 -3.96 -17.14
N ASP A 663 -4.82 -4.04 -16.72
CA ASP A 663 -4.32 -3.39 -15.50
C ASP A 663 -4.48 -1.87 -15.57
N ASP A 664 -4.16 -1.25 -16.70
CA ASP A 664 -4.35 0.19 -16.92
C ASP A 664 -5.84 0.59 -16.82
N LEU A 665 -6.74 -0.17 -17.45
CA LEU A 665 -8.19 0.06 -17.33
C LEU A 665 -8.70 -0.14 -15.90
N LEU A 666 -8.27 -1.20 -15.21
CA LEU A 666 -8.68 -1.50 -13.84
C LEU A 666 -8.33 -0.37 -12.87
N ASN A 667 -7.20 0.31 -13.05
CA ASN A 667 -6.78 1.41 -12.19
C ASN A 667 -7.68 2.66 -12.29
N PHE A 668 -8.55 2.79 -13.30
CA PHE A 668 -9.61 3.80 -13.27
C PHE A 668 -10.62 3.56 -12.13
N ALA A 669 -10.83 2.31 -11.72
CA ALA A 669 -11.68 1.97 -10.58
C ALA A 669 -11.12 2.45 -9.23
N ALA A 670 -9.91 3.02 -9.19
CA ALA A 670 -9.33 3.60 -7.98
C ALA A 670 -10.09 4.83 -7.46
N THR A 671 -10.93 5.45 -8.30
CA THR A 671 -11.74 6.62 -7.94
C THR A 671 -13.21 6.41 -8.37
N PRO A 672 -14.19 7.01 -7.67
CA PRO A 672 -15.61 6.86 -8.02
C PRO A 672 -15.95 7.33 -9.44
N LYS A 673 -15.38 8.45 -9.89
CA LYS A 673 -15.58 8.97 -11.27
C LYS A 673 -14.88 8.10 -12.30
N GLY A 674 -13.70 7.57 -11.99
CA GLY A 674 -12.98 6.68 -12.88
C GLY A 674 -13.69 5.33 -13.07
N LEU A 675 -14.36 4.81 -12.03
CA LEU A 675 -15.18 3.59 -12.15
C LEU A 675 -16.33 3.76 -13.16
N LEU A 676 -16.98 4.94 -13.19
CA LEU A 676 -17.98 5.26 -14.21
C LEU A 676 -17.35 5.23 -15.61
N LEU A 677 -16.17 5.84 -15.79
CA LEU A 677 -15.47 5.83 -17.08
C LEU A 677 -15.10 4.41 -17.50
N LEU A 678 -14.66 3.56 -16.57
CA LEU A 678 -14.36 2.15 -16.83
C LEU A 678 -15.62 1.39 -17.28
N GLN A 679 -16.75 1.56 -16.59
CA GLN A 679 -17.99 0.88 -16.98
C GLN A 679 -18.49 1.28 -18.38
N ARG A 680 -18.33 2.56 -18.76
CA ARG A 680 -18.66 3.04 -20.11
C ARG A 680 -17.84 2.34 -21.21
N THR A 681 -16.65 1.82 -20.90
CA THR A 681 -15.84 1.09 -21.90
C THR A 681 -16.39 -0.31 -22.22
N GLY A 682 -17.19 -0.88 -21.29
CA GLY A 682 -17.69 -2.25 -21.34
C GLY A 682 -16.70 -3.33 -20.88
N ALA A 683 -15.50 -2.97 -20.41
CA ALA A 683 -14.42 -3.92 -20.06
C ALA A 683 -14.40 -4.37 -18.58
N ILE A 684 -15.47 -4.07 -17.81
CA ILE A 684 -15.48 -4.28 -16.35
C ILE A 684 -15.37 -5.77 -15.97
N ASN A 685 -16.01 -6.67 -16.71
CA ASN A 685 -16.01 -8.11 -16.42
C ASN A 685 -14.60 -8.70 -16.59
N GLU A 686 -13.92 -8.31 -17.67
CA GLU A 686 -12.57 -8.75 -18.02
C GLU A 686 -11.54 -8.16 -17.04
N CYS A 687 -11.69 -6.89 -16.66
CA CYS A 687 -10.83 -6.26 -15.65
C CYS A 687 -10.97 -6.92 -14.26
N VAL A 688 -12.19 -7.25 -13.83
CA VAL A 688 -12.43 -7.92 -12.55
C VAL A 688 -11.93 -9.37 -12.57
N THR A 689 -12.10 -10.07 -13.70
CA THR A 689 -11.54 -11.43 -13.88
C THR A 689 -10.02 -11.41 -13.84
N PHE A 690 -9.39 -10.43 -14.51
CA PHE A 690 -7.95 -10.22 -14.43
C PHE A 690 -7.48 -9.95 -12.99
N MET A 691 -8.18 -9.06 -12.27
CA MET A 691 -7.91 -8.77 -10.86
C MET A 691 -7.97 -10.04 -9.99
N PHE A 692 -9.01 -10.87 -10.17
CA PHE A 692 -9.17 -12.12 -9.44
C PHE A 692 -8.06 -13.13 -9.75
N ASN A 693 -7.69 -13.31 -11.02
CA ASN A 693 -6.60 -14.20 -11.42
C ASN A 693 -5.27 -13.82 -10.76
N ARG A 694 -5.02 -12.51 -10.62
CA ARG A 694 -3.81 -11.98 -9.97
C ARG A 694 -3.87 -12.13 -8.44
N TYR A 695 -5.05 -11.90 -7.85
CA TYR A 695 -5.32 -12.14 -6.42
C TYR A 695 -5.10 -13.61 -6.05
N ALA A 696 -5.66 -14.55 -6.82
CA ALA A 696 -5.53 -15.99 -6.61
C ALA A 696 -4.06 -16.45 -6.66
N LYS A 697 -3.25 -15.86 -7.56
CA LYS A 697 -1.80 -16.12 -7.67
C LYS A 697 -0.95 -15.39 -6.63
N LYS A 698 -1.55 -14.61 -5.71
CA LYS A 698 -0.87 -13.75 -4.70
C LYS A 698 0.22 -12.86 -5.30
N LEU A 699 0.04 -12.40 -6.54
CA LEU A 699 1.03 -11.59 -7.26
C LEU A 699 0.98 -10.14 -6.76
N GLN A 700 2.15 -9.54 -6.51
CA GLN A 700 2.25 -8.14 -6.12
C GLN A 700 1.69 -7.22 -7.23
N ILE A 701 0.97 -6.17 -6.83
CA ILE A 701 0.31 -5.20 -7.73
C ILE A 701 1.35 -4.28 -8.37
N SER A 702 2.38 -3.89 -7.60
CA SER A 702 3.54 -3.14 -8.06
C SER A 702 4.74 -3.39 -7.14
N ARG A 703 5.95 -2.99 -7.56
CA ARG A 703 7.17 -3.05 -6.73
C ARG A 703 7.05 -2.32 -5.38
N HIS A 704 6.06 -1.43 -5.20
CA HIS A 704 5.87 -0.64 -3.96
C HIS A 704 4.53 -0.91 -3.23
N LYS A 705 3.62 -1.70 -3.79
CA LYS A 705 2.36 -2.08 -3.12
C LYS A 705 2.19 -3.60 -3.13
N LYS A 706 2.52 -4.22 -1.99
CA LYS A 706 2.41 -5.69 -1.78
C LYS A 706 0.95 -6.17 -1.68
N PHE A 707 0.03 -5.35 -1.17
CA PHE A 707 -1.41 -5.64 -1.06
C PHE A 707 -2.20 -4.35 -1.26
N GLY A 708 -3.07 -4.26 -2.28
CA GLY A 708 -3.73 -2.98 -2.63
C GLY A 708 -5.00 -3.08 -3.46
N TYR A 709 -5.51 -4.27 -3.74
CA TYR A 709 -6.79 -4.44 -4.44
C TYR A 709 -8.00 -4.24 -3.53
N GLY A 710 -7.83 -4.15 -2.20
CA GLY A 710 -8.94 -3.98 -1.25
C GLY A 710 -9.83 -2.78 -1.62
N VAL A 711 -9.23 -1.60 -1.74
CA VAL A 711 -9.96 -0.38 -2.14
C VAL A 711 -10.62 -0.54 -3.52
N LEU A 712 -9.92 -1.14 -4.49
CA LEU A 712 -10.49 -1.39 -5.82
C LEU A 712 -11.70 -2.32 -5.78
N VAL A 713 -11.62 -3.43 -5.03
CA VAL A 713 -12.75 -4.36 -4.82
C VAL A 713 -13.92 -3.63 -4.18
N THR A 714 -13.69 -2.78 -3.18
CA THR A 714 -14.76 -2.01 -2.51
C THR A 714 -15.45 -1.00 -3.43
N GLN A 715 -14.68 -0.29 -4.28
CA GLN A 715 -15.23 0.63 -5.28
C GLN A 715 -16.06 -0.14 -6.32
N VAL A 716 -15.54 -1.27 -6.83
CA VAL A 716 -16.26 -2.12 -7.79
C VAL A 716 -17.56 -2.65 -7.17
N ALA A 717 -17.49 -3.18 -5.94
CA ALA A 717 -18.63 -3.70 -5.20
C ALA A 717 -19.67 -2.62 -4.83
N SER A 718 -19.31 -1.34 -4.84
CA SER A 718 -20.24 -0.23 -4.59
C SER A 718 -21.20 0.04 -5.77
N THR A 719 -21.08 -0.69 -6.88
CA THR A 719 -21.91 -0.54 -8.07
C THR A 719 -22.57 -1.86 -8.48
N ALA A 720 -23.79 -1.78 -9.02
CA ALA A 720 -24.55 -2.95 -9.47
C ALA A 720 -23.80 -3.79 -10.52
N ALA A 721 -23.29 -3.15 -11.58
CA ALA A 721 -22.53 -3.85 -12.63
C ALA A 721 -21.22 -4.45 -12.10
N GLY A 722 -20.54 -3.78 -11.16
CA GLY A 722 -19.33 -4.30 -10.54
C GLY A 722 -19.59 -5.50 -9.62
N ALA A 723 -20.71 -5.51 -8.90
CA ALA A 723 -21.11 -6.66 -8.08
C ALA A 723 -21.36 -7.92 -8.93
N ILE A 724 -22.04 -7.77 -10.07
CA ILE A 724 -22.25 -8.86 -11.03
C ILE A 724 -20.91 -9.32 -11.62
N ALA A 725 -20.00 -8.40 -11.95
CA ALA A 725 -18.67 -8.76 -12.44
C ALA A 725 -17.87 -9.59 -11.41
N LEU A 726 -17.95 -9.24 -10.12
CA LEU A 726 -17.33 -10.00 -9.02
C LEU A 726 -17.96 -11.39 -8.82
N GLN A 727 -19.27 -11.51 -9.04
CA GLN A 727 -19.94 -12.81 -9.01
C GLN A 727 -19.48 -13.69 -10.18
N ASN A 728 -19.52 -13.14 -11.40
CA ASN A 728 -19.17 -13.86 -12.64
C ASN A 728 -17.69 -14.28 -12.69
N SER A 729 -16.79 -13.51 -12.08
CA SER A 729 -15.36 -13.85 -12.04
C SER A 729 -15.04 -15.01 -11.09
N GLY A 730 -15.99 -15.44 -10.25
CA GLY A 730 -15.76 -16.45 -9.20
C GLY A 730 -15.12 -15.89 -7.92
N PHE A 731 -14.94 -14.57 -7.80
CA PHE A 731 -14.34 -13.93 -6.62
C PHE A 731 -15.18 -14.20 -5.36
N ILE A 732 -16.50 -14.00 -5.47
CA ILE A 732 -17.44 -14.22 -4.36
C ILE A 732 -17.40 -15.69 -3.92
N ASN A 733 -17.41 -16.63 -4.86
CA ASN A 733 -17.36 -18.06 -4.56
C ASN A 733 -16.06 -18.46 -3.83
N ALA A 734 -14.91 -17.96 -4.30
CA ALA A 734 -13.62 -18.22 -3.64
C ALA A 734 -13.58 -17.66 -2.21
N LEU A 735 -14.13 -16.46 -2.00
CA LEU A 735 -14.21 -15.82 -0.69
C LEU A 735 -15.13 -16.58 0.28
N ILE A 736 -16.27 -17.05 -0.21
CA ILE A 736 -17.21 -17.87 0.56
C ILE A 736 -16.59 -19.22 0.90
N THR A 737 -15.89 -19.85 -0.04
CA THR A 737 -15.20 -21.13 0.19
C THR A 737 -14.11 -20.98 1.24
N GLU A 738 -13.32 -19.89 1.21
CA GLU A 738 -12.31 -19.59 2.23
C GLU A 738 -12.96 -19.35 3.61
N LEU A 739 -14.07 -18.60 3.65
CA LEU A 739 -14.82 -18.38 4.89
C LEU A 739 -15.35 -19.70 5.47
N TRP A 740 -16.01 -20.51 4.65
CA TRP A 740 -16.57 -21.80 5.06
C TRP A 740 -15.50 -22.75 5.56
N ALA A 741 -14.33 -22.78 4.89
CA ALA A 741 -13.18 -23.57 5.36
C ALA A 741 -12.68 -23.10 6.74
N ASN A 742 -12.66 -21.79 7.01
CA ASN A 742 -12.22 -21.29 8.32
C ASN A 742 -13.28 -21.52 9.43
N LEU A 743 -14.58 -21.41 9.11
CA LEU A 743 -15.67 -21.58 10.09
C LEU A 743 -16.01 -23.05 10.39
N GLU A 744 -16.07 -23.91 9.37
CA GLU A 744 -16.70 -25.24 9.47
C GLU A 744 -15.76 -26.42 9.19
N CYS A 745 -14.83 -26.31 8.23
CA CYS A 745 -14.09 -27.49 7.72
C CYS A 745 -12.60 -27.61 8.11
N GLY A 746 -11.96 -26.54 8.59
CA GLY A 746 -10.50 -26.49 8.70
C GLY A 746 -9.81 -26.41 7.32
N ARG A 747 -8.55 -25.94 7.26
CA ARG A 747 -7.84 -25.71 5.98
C ARG A 747 -7.31 -26.98 5.30
N ASP A 748 -7.32 -28.13 5.98
CA ASP A 748 -6.71 -29.37 5.48
C ASP A 748 -7.71 -30.54 5.44
N ASP A 749 -7.72 -31.28 4.32
CA ASP A 749 -8.35 -32.60 4.15
C ASP A 749 -7.76 -33.71 5.07
N VAL A 750 -6.88 -33.34 6.01
CA VAL A 750 -6.40 -34.23 7.05
C VAL A 750 -7.52 -34.35 8.08
N ARG A 751 -8.22 -35.49 8.05
CA ARG A 751 -9.23 -35.94 9.03
C ARG A 751 -9.15 -35.12 10.31
N VAL A 752 -10.10 -34.21 10.51
CA VAL A 752 -10.25 -33.41 11.73
C VAL A 752 -10.36 -34.40 12.90
N THR A 753 -9.25 -34.68 13.57
CA THR A 753 -9.21 -35.60 14.71
C THR A 753 -9.62 -34.91 16.00
N HIS A 754 -9.54 -33.58 16.05
CA HIS A 754 -9.98 -32.77 17.19
C HIS A 754 -10.67 -31.48 16.73
N PRO A 755 -11.84 -31.12 17.30
CA PRO A 755 -12.43 -29.80 17.10
C PRO A 755 -11.48 -28.73 17.63
N ARG A 756 -11.38 -27.59 16.94
CA ARG A 756 -10.65 -26.42 17.45
C ARG A 756 -11.31 -25.95 18.74
N SER A 757 -10.50 -25.47 19.69
CA SER A 757 -11.01 -24.80 20.89
C SER A 757 -11.95 -23.67 20.49
N THR A 758 -13.11 -23.57 21.13
CA THR A 758 -14.08 -22.48 20.95
C THR A 758 -13.41 -21.15 21.27
N PRO A 759 -13.14 -20.25 20.29
CA PRO A 759 -12.72 -18.88 20.56
C PRO A 759 -13.67 -18.18 21.54
N VAL A 760 -13.06 -17.36 22.40
CA VAL A 760 -13.75 -16.52 23.39
C VAL A 760 -14.36 -15.27 22.71
N ASP A 761 -13.80 -14.85 21.57
CA ASP A 761 -14.26 -13.68 20.82
C ASP A 761 -15.43 -14.02 19.87
N PRO A 762 -16.41 -13.11 19.71
CA PRO A 762 -17.58 -13.32 18.86
C PRO A 762 -17.24 -13.46 17.35
N ILE A 763 -16.07 -13.00 16.92
CA ILE A 763 -15.50 -13.29 15.59
C ILE A 763 -14.05 -13.70 15.79
N ASP A 764 -13.71 -14.94 15.43
CA ASP A 764 -12.34 -15.44 15.45
C ASP A 764 -11.43 -14.60 14.53
N GLN A 765 -10.20 -14.32 14.98
CA GLN A 765 -9.17 -13.62 14.20
C GLN A 765 -8.93 -14.29 12.84
N SER A 766 -9.08 -15.62 12.78
CA SER A 766 -8.97 -16.39 11.52
C SER A 766 -10.04 -16.03 10.48
N CYS A 767 -11.23 -15.62 10.94
CA CYS A 767 -12.38 -15.26 10.10
C CYS A 767 -12.53 -13.76 9.90
N GLN A 768 -11.84 -12.92 10.68
CA GLN A 768 -11.93 -11.46 10.62
C GLN A 768 -11.68 -10.92 9.21
N LYS A 769 -10.65 -11.40 8.50
CA LYS A 769 -10.38 -10.94 7.13
C LYS A 769 -11.53 -11.23 6.16
N SER A 770 -12.10 -12.43 6.23
CA SER A 770 -13.24 -12.84 5.38
C SER A 770 -14.52 -12.09 5.77
N PHE A 771 -14.74 -11.86 7.07
CA PHE A 771 -15.82 -11.02 7.58
C PHE A 771 -15.74 -9.60 7.02
N LEU A 772 -14.58 -8.97 7.16
CA LEU A 772 -14.36 -7.61 6.70
C LEU A 772 -14.53 -7.50 5.17
N ALA A 773 -14.07 -8.51 4.42
CA ALA A 773 -14.24 -8.54 2.98
C ALA A 773 -15.72 -8.74 2.55
N LEU A 774 -16.53 -9.51 3.29
CA LEU A 774 -17.98 -9.59 3.07
C LEU A 774 -18.68 -8.26 3.36
N VAL A 775 -18.34 -7.61 4.48
CA VAL A 775 -18.90 -6.28 4.84
C VAL A 775 -18.62 -5.26 3.73
N ASN A 776 -17.43 -5.32 3.14
CA ASN A 776 -17.05 -4.42 2.04
C ASN A 776 -17.73 -4.77 0.71
N LEU A 777 -18.01 -6.04 0.46
CA LEU A 777 -18.72 -6.50 -0.73
C LEU A 777 -20.21 -6.13 -0.71
N LEU A 778 -20.86 -6.22 0.46
CA LEU A 778 -22.31 -6.09 0.63
C LEU A 778 -22.77 -4.63 0.78
N SER A 779 -22.49 -3.81 -0.22
CA SER A 779 -23.17 -2.51 -0.40
C SER A 779 -24.61 -2.72 -0.90
N TYR A 780 -25.54 -1.79 -0.65
CA TYR A 780 -26.93 -1.96 -1.12
C TYR A 780 -27.06 -2.28 -2.63
N PRO A 781 -26.36 -1.59 -3.56
CA PRO A 781 -26.39 -1.97 -4.97
C PRO A 781 -25.96 -3.41 -5.24
N ALA A 782 -24.93 -3.90 -4.53
CA ALA A 782 -24.48 -5.29 -4.63
C ALA A 782 -25.51 -6.25 -4.03
N VAL A 783 -26.03 -5.96 -2.85
CA VAL A 783 -27.03 -6.78 -2.17
C VAL A 783 -28.29 -6.92 -3.03
N PHE A 784 -28.77 -5.82 -3.62
CA PHE A 784 -29.95 -5.83 -4.47
C PHE A 784 -29.75 -6.67 -5.75
N GLU A 785 -28.60 -6.59 -6.41
CA GLU A 785 -28.32 -7.41 -7.59
C GLU A 785 -28.10 -8.89 -7.23
N LEU A 786 -27.45 -9.18 -6.10
CA LEU A 786 -27.10 -10.54 -5.69
C LEU A 786 -28.28 -11.31 -5.07
N LEU A 787 -29.21 -10.63 -4.38
CA LEU A 787 -30.32 -11.26 -3.63
C LEU A 787 -31.71 -10.88 -4.16
N GLY A 788 -31.82 -9.78 -4.92
CA GLY A 788 -33.10 -9.21 -5.31
C GLY A 788 -33.98 -10.23 -6.06
N ASN A 789 -35.18 -10.45 -5.54
CA ASN A 789 -36.16 -11.42 -6.04
C ASN A 789 -35.75 -12.90 -5.96
N GLN A 790 -34.67 -13.26 -5.25
CA GLN A 790 -34.30 -14.66 -5.01
C GLN A 790 -35.01 -15.22 -3.76
N SER A 791 -35.53 -16.45 -3.88
CA SER A 791 -36.07 -17.21 -2.74
C SER A 791 -34.97 -17.97 -2.03
N LEU A 792 -35.10 -18.14 -0.71
CA LEU A 792 -34.20 -18.98 0.07
C LEU A 792 -34.22 -20.43 -0.43
N PRO A 793 -33.05 -21.09 -0.56
CA PRO A 793 -32.95 -22.49 -0.96
C PRO A 793 -33.73 -23.45 -0.04
N ASN A 794 -33.68 -23.26 1.29
CA ASN A 794 -34.43 -24.03 2.31
C ASN A 794 -34.54 -25.54 1.99
N LYS A 795 -33.39 -26.22 1.85
CA LYS A 795 -33.38 -27.65 1.50
C LYS A 795 -33.89 -28.51 2.66
N THR A 796 -34.55 -29.63 2.33
CA THR A 796 -35.05 -30.58 3.33
C THR A 796 -33.93 -31.30 4.07
N GLU A 797 -32.80 -31.54 3.39
CA GLU A 797 -31.58 -32.13 3.95
C GLU A 797 -30.35 -31.46 3.31
N TYR A 798 -29.28 -31.28 4.09
CA TYR A 798 -27.99 -30.73 3.64
C TYR A 798 -26.90 -31.80 3.80
N SER A 799 -26.04 -31.95 2.80
CA SER A 799 -24.90 -32.86 2.92
C SER A 799 -23.78 -32.22 3.73
N LEU A 800 -23.08 -33.01 4.57
CA LEU A 800 -21.91 -32.54 5.33
C LEU A 800 -20.73 -32.08 4.44
N ARG A 801 -20.73 -32.46 3.15
CA ARG A 801 -19.72 -32.03 2.17
C ARG A 801 -20.17 -30.84 1.31
N GLU A 802 -21.39 -30.37 1.52
CA GLU A 802 -21.95 -29.28 0.73
C GLU A 802 -21.42 -27.93 1.26
N VAL A 803 -20.71 -27.21 0.39
CA VAL A 803 -20.13 -25.89 0.69
C VAL A 803 -21.00 -24.81 0.04
N PRO A 804 -21.35 -23.71 0.75
CA PRO A 804 -22.02 -22.55 0.16
C PRO A 804 -21.21 -21.99 -1.01
N THR A 805 -21.88 -21.57 -2.09
CA THR A 805 -21.20 -21.01 -3.27
C THR A 805 -21.60 -19.57 -3.55
N SER A 806 -22.64 -19.09 -2.87
CA SER A 806 -23.27 -17.79 -3.12
C SER A 806 -23.68 -17.08 -1.83
N ILE A 807 -23.91 -15.77 -1.91
CA ILE A 807 -24.32 -14.97 -0.74
C ILE A 807 -25.69 -15.43 -0.21
N ILE A 808 -26.61 -15.86 -1.08
CA ILE A 808 -27.90 -16.39 -0.65
C ILE A 808 -27.73 -17.69 0.15
N ASP A 809 -26.77 -18.56 -0.20
CA ASP A 809 -26.46 -19.76 0.57
C ASP A 809 -25.92 -19.42 1.97
N ILE A 810 -25.13 -18.35 2.08
CA ILE A 810 -24.63 -17.84 3.37
C ILE A 810 -25.76 -17.29 4.23
N ILE A 811 -26.68 -16.52 3.64
CA ILE A 811 -27.87 -16.04 4.36
C ILE A 811 -28.72 -17.23 4.82
N ASP A 812 -28.93 -18.22 3.96
CA ASP A 812 -29.74 -19.42 4.26
C ASP A 812 -29.14 -20.31 5.35
N ARG A 813 -27.80 -20.45 5.39
CA ARG A 813 -27.10 -21.38 6.29
C ARG A 813 -26.45 -20.76 7.52
N LEU A 814 -26.20 -19.45 7.55
CA LEU A 814 -25.58 -18.78 8.72
C LEU A 814 -26.53 -17.81 9.42
N ILE A 815 -27.42 -17.14 8.68
CA ILE A 815 -28.30 -16.08 9.22
C ILE A 815 -29.70 -16.63 9.52
N ILE A 816 -30.37 -17.21 8.52
CA ILE A 816 -31.77 -17.64 8.60
C ILE A 816 -31.84 -19.15 8.92
N LEU A 817 -31.54 -19.48 10.18
CA LEU A 817 -31.55 -20.85 10.71
C LEU A 817 -32.95 -21.24 11.23
N ASN A 818 -33.91 -21.35 10.33
CA ASN A 818 -35.32 -21.60 10.62
C ASN A 818 -35.76 -23.08 10.55
N SER A 819 -34.81 -24.02 10.38
CA SER A 819 -35.12 -25.45 10.33
C SER A 819 -34.06 -26.28 11.02
N GLU A 820 -34.49 -27.39 11.62
CA GLU A 820 -33.58 -28.31 12.32
C GLU A 820 -32.54 -28.92 11.36
N ALA A 821 -32.91 -29.12 10.09
CA ALA A 821 -32.00 -29.60 9.05
C ALA A 821 -30.80 -28.66 8.83
N LYS A 822 -31.02 -27.34 8.90
CA LYS A 822 -29.95 -26.34 8.77
C LYS A 822 -29.05 -26.33 10.00
N ILE A 823 -29.64 -26.35 11.19
CA ILE A 823 -28.92 -26.38 12.48
C ILE A 823 -28.00 -27.60 12.54
N ARG A 824 -28.54 -28.79 12.20
CA ARG A 824 -27.77 -30.05 12.18
C ARG A 824 -26.72 -30.11 11.05
N SER A 825 -26.75 -29.19 10.09
CA SER A 825 -25.76 -29.13 9.00
C SER A 825 -24.46 -28.42 9.38
N LEU A 826 -24.44 -27.72 10.51
CA LEU A 826 -23.29 -26.95 10.99
C LEU A 826 -22.54 -27.75 12.06
N PHE A 827 -21.21 -27.86 11.92
CA PHE A 827 -20.35 -28.44 12.93
C PHE A 827 -20.16 -27.47 14.11
N ASN A 828 -20.02 -26.18 13.83
CA ASN A 828 -19.83 -25.13 14.83
C ASN A 828 -21.03 -24.17 14.88
N TYR A 829 -22.23 -24.72 15.17
CA TYR A 829 -23.50 -23.97 15.15
C TYR A 829 -23.42 -22.59 15.85
N GLU A 830 -22.92 -22.53 17.08
CA GLU A 830 -22.89 -21.29 17.86
C GLU A 830 -22.04 -20.21 17.17
N GLN A 831 -20.83 -20.56 16.75
CA GLN A 831 -19.91 -19.61 16.11
C GLN A 831 -20.41 -19.16 14.74
N SER A 832 -20.86 -20.11 13.93
CA SER A 832 -21.38 -19.85 12.60
C SER A 832 -22.63 -18.99 12.63
N HIS A 833 -23.51 -19.20 13.62
CA HIS A 833 -24.69 -18.37 13.80
C HIS A 833 -24.36 -16.98 14.40
N ILE A 834 -23.45 -16.89 15.39
CA ILE A 834 -22.95 -15.58 15.88
C ILE A 834 -22.36 -14.79 14.71
N PHE A 835 -21.49 -15.40 13.90
CA PHE A 835 -20.92 -14.77 12.70
C PHE A 835 -22.03 -14.25 11.77
N GLY A 836 -23.05 -15.07 11.51
CA GLY A 836 -24.21 -14.69 10.71
C GLY A 836 -24.95 -13.48 11.29
N LEU A 837 -25.26 -13.49 12.60
CA LEU A 837 -25.94 -12.38 13.29
C LEU A 837 -25.10 -11.09 13.28
N ARG A 838 -23.78 -11.20 13.47
CA ARG A 838 -22.84 -10.08 13.35
C ARG A 838 -22.85 -9.47 11.95
N LEU A 839 -22.80 -10.32 10.92
CA LEU A 839 -22.85 -9.86 9.54
C LEU A 839 -24.20 -9.18 9.24
N LEU A 840 -25.30 -9.78 9.71
CA LEU A 840 -26.65 -9.22 9.58
C LEU A 840 -26.74 -7.83 10.25
N SER A 841 -26.21 -7.67 11.46
CA SER A 841 -26.19 -6.37 12.16
C SER A 841 -25.56 -5.27 11.31
N VAL A 842 -24.38 -5.54 10.76
CA VAL A 842 -23.62 -4.56 9.96
C VAL A 842 -24.32 -4.27 8.63
N VAL A 843 -24.82 -5.31 7.95
CA VAL A 843 -25.49 -5.18 6.65
C VAL A 843 -26.83 -4.44 6.78
N CYS A 844 -27.56 -4.64 7.88
CA CYS A 844 -28.80 -3.92 8.19
C CYS A 844 -28.59 -2.45 8.64
N CYS A 845 -27.36 -1.98 8.78
CA CYS A 845 -27.10 -0.55 9.02
C CYS A 845 -27.44 0.30 7.79
N ASP A 846 -27.41 -0.29 6.61
CA ASP A 846 -28.00 0.28 5.39
C ASP A 846 -29.51 -0.01 5.42
N LEU A 847 -30.32 1.06 5.54
CA LEU A 847 -31.76 0.92 5.72
C LEU A 847 -32.47 0.32 4.50
N ASP A 848 -31.97 0.56 3.28
CA ASP A 848 -32.56 -0.03 2.09
C ASP A 848 -32.30 -1.54 2.04
N THR A 849 -31.12 -1.97 2.47
CA THR A 849 -30.79 -3.38 2.63
C THR A 849 -31.67 -4.04 3.70
N LEU A 850 -31.86 -3.36 4.84
CA LEU A 850 -32.75 -3.83 5.89
C LEU A 850 -34.18 -4.05 5.36
N LEU A 851 -34.75 -3.05 4.67
CA LEU A 851 -36.10 -3.15 4.13
C LEU A 851 -36.23 -4.25 3.08
N LEU A 852 -35.17 -4.49 2.29
CA LEU A 852 -35.14 -5.59 1.31
C LEU A 852 -35.19 -6.96 1.99
N LEU A 853 -34.32 -7.18 2.98
CA LEU A 853 -34.26 -8.45 3.72
C LEU A 853 -35.56 -8.70 4.49
N GLU A 854 -36.14 -7.67 5.11
CA GLU A 854 -37.42 -7.77 5.80
C GLU A 854 -38.57 -8.08 4.83
N ALA A 855 -38.60 -7.43 3.65
CA ALA A 855 -39.63 -7.65 2.65
C ALA A 855 -39.58 -9.05 2.01
N GLN A 856 -38.39 -9.63 1.82
CA GLN A 856 -38.22 -10.93 1.17
C GLN A 856 -38.26 -12.10 2.15
N TYR A 857 -37.71 -11.94 3.35
CA TYR A 857 -37.44 -13.06 4.25
C TYR A 857 -38.04 -12.91 5.66
N GLN A 858 -38.67 -11.78 6.00
CA GLN A 858 -39.28 -11.53 7.32
C GLN A 858 -38.30 -11.82 8.47
N VAL A 859 -37.09 -11.26 8.37
CA VAL A 859 -35.98 -11.53 9.29
C VAL A 859 -36.35 -11.17 10.73
N SER A 860 -37.11 -10.09 10.94
CA SER A 860 -37.57 -9.70 12.28
C SER A 860 -38.46 -10.77 12.94
N GLU A 861 -39.42 -11.32 12.19
CA GLU A 861 -40.34 -12.37 12.66
C GLU A 861 -39.59 -13.66 12.97
N MET A 862 -38.63 -14.04 12.11
CA MET A 862 -37.79 -15.21 12.35
C MET A 862 -36.98 -15.07 13.64
N LEU A 863 -36.36 -13.91 13.87
CA LEU A 863 -35.51 -13.68 15.05
C LEU A 863 -36.36 -13.63 16.32
N LEU A 864 -37.58 -13.09 16.26
CA LEU A 864 -38.52 -13.09 17.38
C LEU A 864 -38.96 -14.51 17.74
N ASN A 865 -39.28 -15.35 16.75
CA ASN A 865 -39.63 -16.75 16.98
C ASN A 865 -38.48 -17.52 17.64
N ALA A 866 -37.25 -17.34 17.13
CA ALA A 866 -36.05 -17.94 17.73
C ALA A 866 -35.77 -17.42 19.14
N GLN A 867 -36.14 -16.17 19.44
CA GLN A 867 -36.03 -15.60 20.78
C GLN A 867 -37.09 -16.15 21.75
N GLU A 868 -38.29 -16.46 21.24
CA GLU A 868 -39.38 -17.08 22.00
C GLU A 868 -39.06 -18.55 22.33
N GLU A 869 -38.43 -19.28 21.42
CA GLU A 869 -37.96 -20.66 21.65
C GLU A 869 -36.91 -20.76 22.79
N ASN A 870 -36.22 -19.66 23.12
CA ASN A 870 -35.24 -19.58 24.21
C ASN A 870 -35.86 -19.26 25.59
N THR A 871 -37.17 -19.49 25.78
CA THR A 871 -37.87 -19.26 27.06
C THR A 871 -37.99 -20.54 27.89
N LEU A 872 -37.81 -20.43 29.21
CA LEU A 872 -38.08 -21.51 30.15
C LEU A 872 -39.57 -21.52 30.51
N GLU A 873 -40.22 -22.68 30.41
CA GLU A 873 -41.61 -22.87 30.86
C GLU A 873 -41.67 -22.86 32.40
N THR A 874 -41.68 -21.68 33.00
CA THR A 874 -42.05 -21.48 34.41
C THR A 874 -43.27 -20.57 34.53
N SER A 875 -44.03 -20.74 35.61
CA SER A 875 -45.41 -20.24 35.81
C SER A 875 -45.70 -18.82 35.30
N GLU A 876 -46.94 -18.63 34.81
CA GLU A 876 -47.54 -17.52 34.02
C GLU A 876 -47.22 -16.05 34.36
N SER A 877 -46.40 -15.73 35.37
CA SER A 877 -46.10 -14.35 35.79
C SER A 877 -44.67 -13.86 35.52
N HIS A 878 -43.68 -14.75 35.30
CA HIS A 878 -42.31 -14.36 34.99
C HIS A 878 -41.72 -15.25 33.88
N ARG A 879 -41.53 -14.69 32.68
CA ARG A 879 -40.80 -15.37 31.59
C ARG A 879 -39.30 -15.27 31.87
N GLU A 880 -38.67 -16.38 32.22
CA GLU A 880 -37.21 -16.47 32.33
C GLU A 880 -36.62 -16.86 30.97
N PHE A 881 -35.68 -16.06 30.47
CA PHE A 881 -34.97 -16.30 29.22
C PHE A 881 -33.64 -17.00 29.49
N ILE A 882 -33.23 -17.91 28.60
CA ILE A 882 -31.88 -18.42 28.57
C ILE A 882 -30.98 -17.32 28.00
N ILE A 883 -30.01 -16.86 28.79
CA ILE A 883 -29.07 -15.79 28.43
C ILE A 883 -27.72 -16.41 28.11
N ASP A 884 -27.31 -16.26 26.85
CA ASP A 884 -26.06 -16.71 26.27
C ASP A 884 -25.58 -15.69 25.21
N SER A 885 -24.39 -15.87 24.64
CA SER A 885 -23.85 -14.95 23.64
C SER A 885 -24.75 -14.82 22.39
N LEU A 886 -25.44 -15.89 22.00
CA LEU A 886 -26.33 -15.90 20.84
C LEU A 886 -27.59 -15.07 21.06
N SER A 887 -28.27 -15.27 22.19
CA SER A 887 -29.46 -14.52 22.58
C SER A 887 -29.16 -13.05 22.81
N VAL A 888 -27.99 -12.71 23.36
CA VAL A 888 -27.54 -11.31 23.49
C VAL A 888 -27.32 -10.66 22.13
N GLU A 889 -26.58 -11.29 21.21
CA GLU A 889 -26.38 -10.73 19.86
C GLU A 889 -27.70 -10.68 19.07
N ARG A 890 -28.57 -11.69 19.22
CA ARG A 890 -29.91 -11.70 18.63
C ARG A 890 -30.75 -10.54 19.14
N ASN A 891 -30.75 -10.28 20.45
CA ASN A 891 -31.45 -9.14 21.06
C ASN A 891 -30.90 -7.81 20.51
N HIS A 892 -29.58 -7.69 20.37
CA HIS A 892 -28.96 -6.50 19.75
C HIS A 892 -29.44 -6.26 18.32
N VAL A 893 -29.43 -7.30 17.49
CA VAL A 893 -29.93 -7.22 16.10
C VAL A 893 -31.41 -6.87 16.08
N LEU A 894 -32.23 -7.55 16.88
CA LEU A 894 -33.67 -7.32 16.96
C LEU A 894 -34.03 -5.87 17.32
N VAL A 895 -33.37 -5.30 18.34
CA VAL A 895 -33.57 -3.90 18.73
C VAL A 895 -33.10 -2.95 17.62
N ARG A 896 -31.92 -3.20 17.03
CA ARG A 896 -31.36 -2.35 15.95
C ARG A 896 -32.26 -2.30 14.71
N ILE A 897 -32.81 -3.44 14.29
CA ILE A 897 -33.69 -3.55 13.12
C ILE A 897 -35.03 -2.82 13.35
N ASN A 898 -35.54 -2.86 14.59
CA ASN A 898 -36.88 -2.36 14.91
C ASN A 898 -36.93 -0.92 15.43
N LEU A 899 -35.78 -0.33 15.77
CA LEU A 899 -35.69 1.01 16.33
C LEU A 899 -34.75 1.89 15.51
N ILE A 900 -35.27 3.04 15.08
CA ILE A 900 -34.53 4.10 14.40
C ILE A 900 -34.36 5.28 15.34
N GLY A 901 -33.17 5.88 15.31
CA GLY A 901 -32.88 7.12 16.02
C GLY A 901 -31.39 7.43 16.03
N GLY A 902 -31.08 8.71 16.21
CA GLY A 902 -29.72 9.19 16.46
C GLY A 902 -29.19 8.80 17.85
N PRO A 903 -27.95 9.22 18.19
CA PRO A 903 -27.28 8.86 19.44
C PRO A 903 -28.04 9.28 20.70
N MET A 904 -28.80 10.37 20.67
CA MET A 904 -29.58 10.84 21.82
C MET A 904 -31.01 10.28 21.86
N GLU A 905 -31.42 9.56 20.82
CA GLU A 905 -32.79 9.09 20.58
C GLU A 905 -32.95 7.59 20.83
N ARG A 906 -31.93 6.80 20.46
CA ARG A 906 -31.92 5.34 20.52
C ARG A 906 -30.78 4.83 21.39
N ILE A 907 -31.09 3.89 22.28
CA ILE A 907 -30.11 3.15 23.07
C ILE A 907 -30.08 1.71 22.57
N LEU A 908 -28.93 1.26 22.10
CA LEU A 908 -28.73 -0.14 21.69
C LEU A 908 -28.24 -0.97 22.88
N PRO A 909 -28.74 -2.20 23.04
CA PRO A 909 -28.30 -3.07 24.11
C PRO A 909 -26.81 -3.43 23.96
N PRO A 910 -26.10 -3.66 25.08
CA PRO A 910 -24.74 -4.15 25.05
C PRO A 910 -24.68 -5.57 24.47
N ARG A 911 -23.51 -5.92 23.94
CA ARG A 911 -23.20 -7.24 23.34
C ARG A 911 -22.39 -8.15 24.25
N LEU A 912 -21.89 -7.60 25.36
CA LEU A 912 -21.07 -8.31 26.33
C LEU A 912 -21.92 -8.65 27.56
N LEU A 913 -21.64 -9.80 28.15
CA LEU A 913 -22.20 -10.22 29.42
C LEU A 913 -21.36 -9.60 30.55
N GLU A 914 -22.03 -9.05 31.56
CA GLU A 914 -21.39 -8.50 32.75
C GLU A 914 -21.10 -9.61 33.77
N LYS A 915 -20.09 -9.42 34.63
CA LYS A 915 -19.82 -10.33 35.73
C LYS A 915 -20.72 -9.98 36.93
N GLY A 916 -21.64 -10.85 37.30
CA GLY A 916 -22.53 -10.64 38.45
C GLY A 916 -23.71 -11.62 38.50
N ASP A 917 -24.59 -11.43 39.49
CA ASP A 917 -25.80 -12.25 39.68
C ASP A 917 -26.87 -12.04 38.58
N GLU A 918 -26.90 -10.84 37.97
CA GLU A 918 -27.66 -10.53 36.76
C GLU A 918 -26.68 -10.20 35.62
N PRO A 919 -26.22 -11.18 34.83
CA PRO A 919 -25.19 -10.97 33.81
C PRO A 919 -25.64 -10.09 32.63
N TYR A 920 -26.95 -9.81 32.53
CA TYR A 920 -27.52 -8.96 31.50
C TYR A 920 -28.79 -8.24 32.01
N PRO A 921 -28.68 -6.99 32.48
CA PRO A 921 -29.78 -6.26 33.12
C PRO A 921 -30.79 -5.65 32.12
N TRP A 922 -30.71 -5.99 30.84
CA TRP A 922 -31.54 -5.43 29.77
C TRP A 922 -32.68 -6.39 29.40
N PRO A 923 -33.93 -5.90 29.25
CA PRO A 923 -35.06 -6.76 28.93
C PRO A 923 -34.97 -7.29 27.49
N MET A 924 -35.12 -8.62 27.32
CA MET A 924 -35.07 -9.28 26.02
C MET A 924 -36.30 -8.92 25.18
N PHE A 925 -36.09 -8.52 23.92
CA PHE A 925 -37.17 -8.23 23.00
C PHE A 925 -37.70 -9.51 22.34
N SER A 926 -38.83 -10.03 22.84
CA SER A 926 -39.45 -11.27 22.34
C SER A 926 -40.78 -11.07 21.59
N SER A 927 -41.45 -9.93 21.80
CA SER A 927 -42.75 -9.64 21.19
C SER A 927 -43.02 -8.14 21.17
N TYR A 928 -43.77 -7.65 20.20
CA TYR A 928 -44.18 -6.25 20.15
C TYR A 928 -45.15 -5.89 21.31
N PRO A 929 -45.06 -4.67 21.90
CA PRO A 929 -44.18 -3.56 21.54
C PRO A 929 -42.74 -3.70 22.09
N LEU A 930 -41.80 -2.99 21.46
CA LEU A 930 -40.40 -2.92 21.91
C LEU A 930 -40.32 -2.41 23.37
N PRO A 931 -39.44 -2.97 24.23
CA PRO A 931 -39.25 -2.47 25.59
C PRO A 931 -38.83 -0.99 25.62
N ASN A 932 -39.44 -0.21 26.52
CA ASN A 932 -39.24 1.24 26.60
C ASN A 932 -37.82 1.66 27.01
N CYS A 933 -37.04 0.80 27.67
CA CYS A 933 -35.67 1.12 28.09
C CYS A 933 -34.70 1.39 26.93
N TYR A 934 -35.03 0.94 25.71
CA TYR A 934 -34.25 1.21 24.51
C TYR A 934 -34.59 2.56 23.86
N LEU A 935 -35.67 3.20 24.32
CA LEU A 935 -36.08 4.54 23.91
C LEU A 935 -35.51 5.57 24.89
N SER A 936 -34.89 6.62 24.36
CA SER A 936 -34.39 7.71 25.21
C SER A 936 -35.54 8.66 25.60
N ASP A 937 -35.69 8.91 26.91
CA ASP A 937 -36.67 9.85 27.48
C ASP A 937 -36.40 11.32 27.11
N CYS A 938 -35.28 11.64 26.45
CA CYS A 938 -34.85 13.00 26.17
C CYS A 938 -35.73 13.71 25.11
N VAL A 939 -36.33 12.96 24.19
CA VAL A 939 -37.10 13.49 23.04
C VAL A 939 -38.38 14.21 23.47
N THR A 940 -39.05 13.73 24.52
CA THR A 940 -40.33 14.29 24.99
C THR A 940 -40.19 15.59 25.80
N ARG A 941 -38.98 16.00 26.21
CA ARG A 941 -38.78 17.20 27.05
C ARG A 941 -38.50 18.49 26.29
N SER A 942 -38.20 18.43 24.98
CA SER A 942 -37.65 19.59 24.24
C SER A 942 -38.69 20.44 23.49
N THR A 943 -39.89 19.93 23.23
CA THR A 943 -40.85 20.57 22.30
C THR A 943 -41.83 21.57 22.92
N ASP A 944 -42.07 21.55 24.24
CA ASP A 944 -43.35 22.08 24.73
C ASP A 944 -43.42 23.48 25.37
N LEU A 945 -42.35 24.29 25.52
CA LEU A 945 -42.50 25.49 26.38
C LEU A 945 -41.96 26.87 25.94
N LYS A 946 -41.31 27.08 24.77
CA LYS A 946 -40.78 28.44 24.44
C LYS A 946 -40.76 28.92 22.97
N GLN A 947 -41.28 28.19 21.96
CA GLN A 947 -41.02 28.53 20.54
C GLN A 947 -41.87 29.68 19.92
N ASP A 948 -43.11 29.91 20.38
CA ASP A 948 -44.03 30.84 19.68
C ASP A 948 -43.59 32.32 19.68
N ASN A 949 -42.82 32.77 20.68
CA ASN A 949 -42.43 34.18 20.81
C ASN A 949 -41.17 34.55 19.99
N ASP A 950 -40.42 33.55 19.50
CA ASP A 950 -39.20 33.74 18.71
C ASP A 950 -39.42 33.53 17.19
N LEU A 951 -40.44 32.75 16.79
CA LEU A 951 -40.88 32.59 15.39
C LEU A 951 -41.25 33.94 14.75
N GLY A 952 -42.03 34.77 15.46
CA GLY A 952 -42.40 36.11 15.01
C GLY A 952 -41.19 37.03 14.83
N LYS A 953 -40.16 36.92 15.69
CA LYS A 953 -38.91 37.71 15.57
C LYS A 953 -38.02 37.22 14.43
N LEU A 954 -37.95 35.91 14.19
CA LEU A 954 -37.24 35.34 13.06
C LEU A 954 -37.86 35.80 11.74
N LEU A 955 -39.17 35.63 11.56
CA LEU A 955 -39.87 36.04 10.35
C LEU A 955 -39.76 37.56 10.10
N LEU A 956 -39.65 38.37 11.15
CA LEU A 956 -39.35 39.81 11.04
C LEU A 956 -37.91 40.09 10.59
N ARG A 957 -36.91 39.30 11.01
CA ARG A 957 -35.51 39.42 10.54
C ARG A 957 -35.34 39.07 9.06
N PHE A 958 -36.25 38.26 8.51
CA PHE A 958 -36.28 37.87 7.09
C PHE A 958 -37.16 38.78 6.20
N LYS A 959 -37.71 39.90 6.71
CA LYS A 959 -38.59 40.79 5.93
C LYS A 959 -37.84 41.79 5.01
N MET A 960 -38.22 41.69 3.73
CA MET A 960 -38.43 42.70 2.67
C MET A 960 -37.27 43.53 2.11
N SER A 961 -36.76 43.08 0.96
CA SER A 961 -36.31 43.93 -0.14
C SER A 961 -37.15 43.61 -1.39
N ASP A 962 -37.55 44.61 -2.18
CA ASP A 962 -38.42 44.43 -3.36
C ASP A 962 -37.77 43.61 -4.51
N LYS A 963 -36.48 43.26 -4.38
CA LYS A 963 -35.76 42.44 -5.37
C LYS A 963 -35.59 41.00 -4.84
N GLN A 964 -36.18 40.03 -5.54
CA GLN A 964 -36.13 38.60 -5.20
C GLN A 964 -34.70 38.07 -4.98
N THR A 965 -33.73 38.51 -5.80
CA THR A 965 -32.32 38.11 -5.67
C THR A 965 -31.64 38.63 -4.40
N ALA A 966 -31.95 39.87 -3.99
CA ALA A 966 -31.41 40.46 -2.76
C ALA A 966 -32.04 39.83 -1.51
N TRP A 967 -33.29 39.34 -1.61
CA TRP A 967 -33.92 38.56 -0.54
C TRP A 967 -33.25 37.20 -0.34
N ILE A 968 -33.01 36.43 -1.42
CA ILE A 968 -32.32 35.11 -1.35
C ILE A 968 -30.95 35.23 -0.67
N GLU A 969 -30.17 36.23 -1.09
CA GLU A 969 -28.83 36.48 -0.54
C GLU A 969 -28.87 36.94 0.93
N ASN A 970 -29.85 37.79 1.29
CA ASN A 970 -30.06 38.16 2.70
C ASN A 970 -30.49 36.94 3.53
N CYS A 971 -31.37 36.07 3.01
CA CYS A 971 -31.78 34.85 3.68
C CYS A 971 -30.59 33.92 3.96
N ARG A 972 -29.71 33.70 2.98
CA ARG A 972 -28.47 32.93 3.18
C ARG A 972 -27.62 33.50 4.30
N ARG A 973 -27.36 34.82 4.29
CA ARG A 973 -26.55 35.48 5.34
C ARG A 973 -27.17 35.39 6.72
N GLN A 974 -28.50 35.56 6.83
CA GLN A 974 -29.19 35.44 8.11
C GLN A 974 -29.22 34.00 8.60
N PHE A 975 -29.39 33.02 7.70
CA PHE A 975 -29.28 31.60 8.02
C PHE A 975 -27.90 31.27 8.61
N CYS A 976 -26.80 31.67 7.95
CA CYS A 976 -25.44 31.46 8.46
C CYS A 976 -25.24 32.10 9.84
N LYS A 977 -25.74 33.33 10.05
CA LYS A 977 -25.65 34.01 11.35
C LYS A 977 -26.41 33.28 12.46
N ILE A 978 -27.59 32.74 12.16
CA ILE A 978 -28.40 32.02 13.14
C ILE A 978 -27.76 30.67 13.47
N MET A 979 -27.29 29.94 12.46
CA MET A 979 -26.58 28.66 12.64
C MET A 979 -25.35 28.80 13.56
N LYS A 980 -24.60 29.92 13.45
CA LYS A 980 -23.44 30.19 14.32
C LYS A 980 -23.82 30.63 15.74
N ALA A 981 -24.93 31.34 15.91
CA ALA A 981 -25.29 31.95 17.20
C ALA A 981 -26.19 31.07 18.06
N LYS A 982 -27.28 30.53 17.46
CA LYS A 982 -28.32 29.74 18.13
C LYS A 982 -29.01 28.81 17.11
N PRO A 983 -28.44 27.62 16.84
CA PRO A 983 -28.97 26.69 15.84
C PRO A 983 -30.34 26.10 16.22
N ASP A 984 -30.64 25.93 17.51
CA ASP A 984 -31.89 25.33 18.01
C ASP A 984 -33.17 26.10 17.61
N ILE A 985 -33.03 27.37 17.23
CA ILE A 985 -34.16 28.21 16.79
C ILE A 985 -34.63 27.80 15.38
N ILE A 986 -33.75 27.19 14.57
CA ILE A 986 -34.11 26.65 13.25
C ILE A 986 -34.63 25.22 13.46
N SER A 987 -35.83 25.11 14.02
CA SER A 987 -36.49 23.82 14.25
C SER A 987 -38.02 23.96 14.10
N GLY A 988 -38.69 22.83 13.87
CA GLY A 988 -40.15 22.74 13.81
C GLY A 988 -40.79 23.64 12.74
N SER A 989 -41.86 24.34 13.11
CA SER A 989 -42.66 25.19 12.21
C SER A 989 -41.88 26.35 11.58
N ALA A 990 -40.84 26.86 12.26
CA ALA A 990 -39.98 27.92 11.72
C ALA A 990 -39.22 27.46 10.47
N LEU A 991 -38.68 26.23 10.51
CA LEU A 991 -37.93 25.65 9.40
C LEU A 991 -38.86 25.38 8.21
N VAL A 992 -40.08 24.89 8.46
CA VAL A 992 -41.09 24.63 7.42
C VAL A 992 -41.38 25.88 6.59
N GLU A 993 -41.71 26.99 7.26
CA GLU A 993 -42.03 28.24 6.57
C GLU A 993 -40.83 28.81 5.80
N LEU A 994 -39.63 28.68 6.35
CA LEU A 994 -38.41 29.17 5.71
C LEU A 994 -38.07 28.35 4.45
N LEU A 995 -38.14 27.01 4.52
CA LEU A 995 -37.90 26.13 3.39
C LEU A 995 -38.91 26.34 2.26
N GLU A 996 -40.22 26.40 2.59
CA GLU A 996 -41.28 26.62 1.61
C GLU A 996 -41.09 27.96 0.89
N LYS A 997 -40.90 29.06 1.63
CA LYS A 997 -40.69 30.39 1.04
C LYS A 997 -39.40 30.44 0.23
N PHE A 998 -38.30 29.86 0.71
CA PHE A 998 -37.02 29.94 0.03
C PHE A 998 -37.01 29.18 -1.30
N VAL A 999 -37.53 27.95 -1.32
CA VAL A 999 -37.63 27.14 -2.54
C VAL A 999 -38.60 27.77 -3.54
N LEU A 1000 -39.70 28.37 -3.08
CA LEU A 1000 -40.60 29.13 -3.95
C LEU A 1000 -39.86 30.24 -4.69
N HIS A 1001 -39.16 31.14 -3.97
CA HIS A 1001 -38.42 32.26 -4.58
C HIS A 1001 -37.29 31.78 -5.52
N LEU A 1002 -36.60 30.68 -5.18
CA LEU A 1002 -35.60 30.09 -6.07
C LEU A 1002 -36.23 29.54 -7.36
N SER A 1003 -37.37 28.88 -7.25
CA SER A 1003 -38.07 28.31 -8.41
C SER A 1003 -38.68 29.39 -9.34
N GLU A 1004 -38.98 30.57 -8.82
CA GLU A 1004 -39.45 31.71 -9.63
C GLU A 1004 -38.31 32.38 -10.42
N SER A 1005 -37.07 32.28 -9.91
CA SER A 1005 -35.89 32.85 -10.57
C SER A 1005 -35.37 31.95 -11.71
N PRO A 1006 -35.39 32.41 -12.98
CA PRO A 1006 -34.91 31.62 -14.11
C PRO A 1006 -33.42 31.28 -14.04
N SER A 1007 -32.59 32.14 -13.41
CA SER A 1007 -31.15 31.93 -13.30
C SER A 1007 -30.75 30.83 -12.32
N GLU A 1008 -31.63 30.52 -11.36
CA GLU A 1008 -31.40 29.48 -10.33
C GLU A 1008 -32.04 28.13 -10.72
N CYS A 1009 -32.94 28.13 -11.71
CA CYS A 1009 -33.58 26.92 -12.21
C CYS A 1009 -32.64 26.15 -13.14
N TYR A 1010 -32.18 24.99 -12.70
CA TYR A 1010 -31.34 24.12 -13.52
C TYR A 1010 -32.18 23.19 -14.40
N PHE A 1011 -33.30 22.66 -13.90
CA PHE A 1011 -34.20 21.75 -14.63
C PHE A 1011 -35.43 22.45 -15.19
N PRO A 1012 -35.97 22.00 -16.34
CA PRO A 1012 -37.19 22.56 -16.90
C PRO A 1012 -38.41 22.25 -16.00
N SER A 1013 -39.43 23.11 -16.07
CA SER A 1013 -40.71 22.87 -15.41
C SER A 1013 -41.45 21.70 -16.08
N VAL A 1014 -42.08 20.84 -15.28
CA VAL A 1014 -42.89 19.71 -15.75
C VAL A 1014 -44.33 19.92 -15.28
N GLU A 1015 -45.27 19.98 -16.22
CA GLU A 1015 -46.70 20.13 -15.90
C GLU A 1015 -47.26 18.81 -15.34
N TYR A 1016 -47.69 18.82 -14.08
CA TYR A 1016 -48.29 17.67 -13.41
C TYR A 1016 -49.77 17.94 -13.14
N THR A 1017 -50.65 17.20 -13.82
CA THR A 1017 -52.11 17.39 -13.78
C THR A 1017 -52.86 16.21 -13.13
N ALA A 1018 -52.15 15.26 -12.51
CA ALA A 1018 -52.79 14.07 -11.94
C ALA A 1018 -53.47 14.38 -10.60
N THR A 1019 -54.73 13.93 -10.46
CA THR A 1019 -55.52 14.04 -9.23
C THR A 1019 -55.36 12.78 -8.37
N ASP A 1020 -55.70 12.87 -7.08
CA ASP A 1020 -55.66 11.73 -6.15
C ASP A 1020 -56.36 10.46 -6.67
N ALA A 1021 -57.47 10.63 -7.40
CA ALA A 1021 -58.22 9.51 -7.99
C ALA A 1021 -57.39 8.74 -9.04
N ASN A 1022 -56.51 9.42 -9.77
CA ASN A 1022 -55.66 8.82 -10.80
C ASN A 1022 -54.51 8.00 -10.19
N VAL A 1023 -54.11 8.34 -8.97
CA VAL A 1023 -52.90 7.84 -8.30
C VAL A 1023 -53.22 6.69 -7.33
N LYS A 1024 -54.46 6.60 -6.83
CA LYS A 1024 -54.90 5.49 -5.96
C LYS A 1024 -54.67 4.10 -6.54
N ASN A 1025 -54.72 3.95 -7.87
CA ASN A 1025 -54.53 2.68 -8.58
C ASN A 1025 -53.06 2.24 -8.72
N GLU A 1026 -52.08 3.08 -8.35
CA GLU A 1026 -50.67 2.70 -8.36
C GLU A 1026 -50.33 1.92 -7.08
N ASN A 1027 -49.62 0.79 -7.22
CA ASN A 1027 -49.22 -0.07 -6.11
C ASN A 1027 -47.75 0.20 -5.77
N LEU A 1028 -47.48 0.53 -4.51
CA LEU A 1028 -46.11 0.65 -3.98
C LEU A 1028 -45.54 -0.75 -3.71
N SER A 1029 -44.21 -0.88 -3.78
CA SER A 1029 -43.52 -2.13 -3.45
C SER A 1029 -43.65 -2.47 -1.96
N SER A 1030 -43.45 -3.74 -1.60
CA SER A 1030 -43.41 -4.17 -0.19
C SER A 1030 -42.33 -3.44 0.61
N VAL A 1031 -41.16 -3.22 0.00
CA VAL A 1031 -40.04 -2.42 0.56
C VAL A 1031 -40.50 -1.01 0.92
N GLN A 1032 -41.17 -0.31 0.00
CA GLN A 1032 -41.68 1.05 0.24
C GLN A 1032 -42.77 1.08 1.32
N GLN A 1033 -43.65 0.08 1.36
CA GLN A 1033 -44.67 -0.03 2.41
C GLN A 1033 -44.05 -0.20 3.80
N LEU A 1034 -43.01 -1.02 3.93
CA LEU A 1034 -42.25 -1.16 5.16
C LEU A 1034 -41.54 0.15 5.53
N GLY A 1035 -40.91 0.83 4.55
CA GLY A 1035 -40.29 2.14 4.74
C GLY A 1035 -41.27 3.22 5.22
N ILE A 1036 -42.52 3.21 4.72
CA ILE A 1036 -43.60 4.09 5.19
C ILE A 1036 -43.93 3.80 6.66
N LYS A 1037 -44.16 2.53 7.03
CA LYS A 1037 -44.46 2.15 8.42
C LYS A 1037 -43.35 2.57 9.37
N MET A 1038 -42.10 2.36 8.95
CA MET A 1038 -40.89 2.74 9.67
C MET A 1038 -40.79 4.26 9.84
N THR A 1039 -41.04 5.03 8.78
CA THR A 1039 -41.08 6.51 8.82
C THR A 1039 -42.15 7.03 9.78
N VAL A 1040 -43.37 6.48 9.70
CA VAL A 1040 -44.49 6.91 10.55
C VAL A 1040 -44.23 6.56 12.01
N ARG A 1041 -43.65 5.38 12.30
CA ARG A 1041 -43.26 4.99 13.66
C ARG A 1041 -42.24 5.97 14.25
N TYR A 1042 -41.22 6.34 13.47
CA TYR A 1042 -40.22 7.31 13.89
C TYR A 1042 -40.80 8.72 14.08
N GLY A 1043 -41.60 9.22 13.14
CA GLY A 1043 -42.24 10.54 13.28
C GLY A 1043 -43.27 10.62 14.41
N LYS A 1044 -43.92 9.50 14.77
CA LYS A 1044 -44.76 9.40 15.98
C LYS A 1044 -43.92 9.40 17.26
N PHE A 1045 -42.78 8.72 17.27
CA PHE A 1045 -41.83 8.74 18.39
C PHE A 1045 -41.31 10.18 18.66
N LEU A 1046 -41.01 10.94 17.60
CA LEU A 1046 -40.63 12.35 17.69
C LEU A 1046 -41.80 13.29 18.06
N SER A 1047 -43.03 12.79 18.18
CA SER A 1047 -44.25 13.58 18.41
C SER A 1047 -44.56 14.62 17.31
N LEU A 1048 -44.10 14.39 16.07
CA LEU A 1048 -44.29 15.29 14.92
C LEU A 1048 -45.44 14.88 13.99
N LEU A 1049 -45.82 13.60 14.01
CA LEU A 1049 -46.87 13.04 13.15
C LEU A 1049 -48.13 12.65 13.92
N LYS A 1050 -49.29 12.80 13.26
CA LYS A 1050 -50.62 12.45 13.80
C LYS A 1050 -51.12 11.10 13.27
N ASP A 1051 -52.21 10.60 13.86
CA ASP A 1051 -52.94 9.44 13.35
C ASP A 1051 -53.55 9.74 11.97
N GLY A 1052 -53.19 8.93 10.97
CA GLY A 1052 -53.53 9.14 9.55
C GLY A 1052 -52.34 9.40 8.62
N ALA A 1053 -51.17 9.74 9.17
CA ALA A 1053 -49.96 10.09 8.41
C ALA A 1053 -49.46 8.98 7.45
N GLU A 1054 -49.77 7.71 7.72
CA GLU A 1054 -49.42 6.58 6.84
C GLU A 1054 -50.11 6.67 5.48
N ASN A 1055 -51.40 7.02 5.45
CA ASN A 1055 -52.16 7.20 4.22
C ASN A 1055 -51.67 8.43 3.44
N ASP A 1056 -51.36 9.51 4.15
CA ASP A 1056 -50.87 10.75 3.55
C ASP A 1056 -49.50 10.56 2.91
N LEU A 1057 -48.54 9.95 3.62
CA LEU A 1057 -47.22 9.62 3.07
C LEU A 1057 -47.32 8.64 1.89
N THR A 1058 -48.18 7.63 2.00
CA THR A 1058 -48.46 6.71 0.88
C THR A 1058 -48.92 7.47 -0.36
N MET A 1059 -49.83 8.44 -0.21
CA MET A 1059 -50.29 9.26 -1.33
C MET A 1059 -49.17 10.14 -1.88
N VAL A 1060 -48.37 10.80 -1.03
CA VAL A 1060 -47.21 11.62 -1.47
C VAL A 1060 -46.25 10.78 -2.31
N LEU A 1061 -45.88 9.59 -1.85
CA LEU A 1061 -44.94 8.71 -2.57
C LEU A 1061 -45.50 8.25 -3.91
N LYS A 1062 -46.79 7.87 -3.98
CA LYS A 1062 -47.42 7.52 -5.26
C LYS A 1062 -47.47 8.72 -6.23
N HIS A 1063 -47.74 9.93 -5.71
CA HIS A 1063 -47.69 11.15 -6.53
C HIS A 1063 -46.28 11.41 -7.07
N CYS A 1064 -45.26 11.22 -6.23
CA CYS A 1064 -43.86 11.36 -6.60
C CYS A 1064 -43.45 10.32 -7.64
N GLU A 1065 -43.78 9.04 -7.45
CA GLU A 1065 -43.46 7.98 -8.41
C GLU A 1065 -44.05 8.30 -9.80
N ARG A 1066 -45.32 8.72 -9.85
CA ARG A 1066 -45.95 9.15 -11.10
C ARG A 1066 -45.31 10.39 -11.72
N PHE A 1067 -44.94 11.38 -10.90
CA PHE A 1067 -44.25 12.59 -11.35
C PHE A 1067 -42.87 12.27 -11.94
N LEU A 1068 -42.12 11.37 -11.29
CA LEU A 1068 -40.79 10.95 -11.74
C LEU A 1068 -40.84 10.06 -12.99
N LYS A 1069 -41.86 9.18 -13.13
CA LYS A 1069 -42.09 8.40 -14.36
C LYS A 1069 -42.20 9.27 -15.63
N GLN A 1070 -42.73 10.49 -15.52
CA GLN A 1070 -42.81 11.43 -16.65
C GLN A 1070 -41.42 11.97 -17.08
N GLN A 1071 -40.41 11.80 -16.23
CA GLN A 1071 -39.05 12.28 -16.42
C GLN A 1071 -38.07 11.13 -16.70
N GLN A 1072 -38.53 9.89 -16.73
CA GLN A 1072 -37.70 8.70 -16.98
C GLN A 1072 -37.54 8.42 -18.48
N ALA A 1073 -36.42 7.81 -18.83
CA ALA A 1073 -36.15 7.25 -20.16
C ALA A 1073 -36.47 5.75 -20.17
N SER A 1074 -36.86 5.20 -21.32
CA SER A 1074 -37.02 3.75 -21.48
C SER A 1074 -35.67 3.11 -21.79
N THR A 1075 -35.15 2.28 -20.89
CA THR A 1075 -33.88 1.56 -21.08
C THR A 1075 -34.09 0.06 -20.93
N LYS A 1076 -33.48 -0.73 -21.82
CA LYS A 1076 -33.39 -2.18 -21.68
C LYS A 1076 -31.99 -2.51 -21.16
N SER A 1077 -31.86 -2.87 -19.89
CA SER A 1077 -30.59 -3.20 -19.25
C SER A 1077 -30.62 -4.59 -18.62
N PRO A 1078 -29.50 -5.34 -18.61
CA PRO A 1078 -29.39 -6.59 -17.88
C PRO A 1078 -29.40 -6.41 -16.34
N LEU A 1079 -29.14 -5.20 -15.83
CA LEU A 1079 -29.10 -4.92 -14.38
C LEU A 1079 -30.50 -4.89 -13.76
N LEU A 1080 -30.72 -5.59 -12.65
CA LEU A 1080 -32.02 -5.64 -11.97
C LEU A 1080 -32.45 -4.25 -11.49
N CYS A 1081 -31.51 -3.44 -10.99
CA CYS A 1081 -31.77 -2.07 -10.54
C CYS A 1081 -32.28 -1.13 -11.64
N LEU A 1082 -32.04 -1.45 -12.93
CA LEU A 1082 -32.48 -0.65 -14.07
C LEU A 1082 -33.70 -1.23 -14.79
N GLN A 1083 -34.16 -2.43 -14.42
CA GLN A 1083 -35.30 -3.11 -15.05
C GLN A 1083 -36.67 -2.64 -14.52
N ARG A 1084 -36.71 -2.03 -13.33
CA ARG A 1084 -37.94 -1.61 -12.65
C ARG A 1084 -37.85 -0.13 -12.24
N ASN A 1085 -38.96 0.42 -11.75
CA ASN A 1085 -38.94 1.71 -11.06
C ASN A 1085 -38.01 1.63 -9.85
N TYR A 1086 -37.55 2.79 -9.37
CA TYR A 1086 -36.67 2.92 -8.21
C TYR A 1086 -37.04 1.95 -7.08
N THR A 1087 -36.10 1.06 -6.75
CA THR A 1087 -36.39 -0.15 -5.97
C THR A 1087 -36.24 0.04 -4.46
N SER A 1088 -35.50 1.06 -4.04
CA SER A 1088 -35.34 1.47 -2.64
C SER A 1088 -36.45 2.40 -2.14
N HIS A 1089 -36.42 2.69 -0.85
CA HIS A 1089 -37.33 3.66 -0.24
C HIS A 1089 -36.84 5.10 -0.45
N ASP A 1090 -37.75 6.06 -0.55
CA ASP A 1090 -37.41 7.48 -0.73
C ASP A 1090 -37.23 8.17 0.63
N TRP A 1091 -36.04 8.02 1.22
CA TRP A 1091 -35.69 8.59 2.52
C TRP A 1091 -35.74 10.13 2.55
N PHE A 1092 -35.47 10.78 1.42
CA PHE A 1092 -35.54 12.24 1.32
C PHE A 1092 -36.99 12.73 1.42
N VAL A 1093 -37.92 12.11 0.68
CA VAL A 1093 -39.35 12.46 0.77
C VAL A 1093 -39.92 12.13 2.14
N SER A 1094 -39.54 10.99 2.73
CA SER A 1094 -39.90 10.65 4.11
C SER A 1094 -39.41 11.71 5.12
N SER A 1095 -38.15 12.14 5.02
CA SER A 1095 -37.57 13.16 5.90
C SER A 1095 -38.30 14.50 5.72
N LEU A 1096 -38.55 14.91 4.47
CA LEU A 1096 -39.27 16.14 4.17
C LEU A 1096 -40.70 16.11 4.71
N PHE A 1097 -41.40 14.97 4.60
CA PHE A 1097 -42.76 14.81 5.12
C PHE A 1097 -42.82 15.00 6.65
N ILE A 1098 -41.84 14.47 7.38
CA ILE A 1098 -41.73 14.70 8.83
C ILE A 1098 -41.39 16.17 9.12
N ILE A 1099 -40.45 16.78 8.38
CA ILE A 1099 -40.14 18.22 8.50
C ILE A 1099 -41.40 19.06 8.30
N MET A 1100 -42.22 18.74 7.30
CA MET A 1100 -43.49 19.40 6.96
C MET A 1100 -44.66 19.03 7.91
N LEU A 1101 -44.37 18.40 9.06
CA LEU A 1101 -45.34 18.04 10.11
C LEU A 1101 -46.48 17.15 9.60
N GLY A 1102 -46.22 16.30 8.61
CA GLY A 1102 -47.18 15.37 8.03
C GLY A 1102 -48.18 15.99 7.03
N ASP A 1103 -47.95 17.23 6.57
CA ASP A 1103 -48.82 17.89 5.60
C ASP A 1103 -48.53 17.41 4.17
N LYS A 1104 -49.45 16.60 3.61
CA LYS A 1104 -49.37 16.05 2.25
C LYS A 1104 -49.20 17.14 1.18
N ASP A 1105 -50.06 18.16 1.21
CA ASP A 1105 -50.15 19.16 0.12
C ASP A 1105 -48.94 20.09 0.13
N LYS A 1106 -48.45 20.47 1.32
CA LYS A 1106 -47.20 21.23 1.44
C LYS A 1106 -46.00 20.43 0.95
N THR A 1107 -45.87 19.18 1.36
CA THR A 1107 -44.76 18.30 0.99
C THR A 1107 -44.69 18.15 -0.53
N PHE A 1108 -45.82 17.85 -1.18
CA PHE A 1108 -45.84 17.67 -2.63
C PHE A 1108 -45.59 18.97 -3.40
N ARG A 1109 -46.17 20.10 -2.98
CA ARG A 1109 -45.91 21.41 -3.61
C ARG A 1109 -44.42 21.80 -3.51
N PHE A 1110 -43.81 21.56 -2.34
CA PHE A 1110 -42.38 21.78 -2.16
C PHE A 1110 -41.57 20.94 -3.13
N LEU A 1111 -41.84 19.63 -3.24
CA LEU A 1111 -41.09 18.71 -4.12
C LEU A 1111 -41.19 19.12 -5.59
N GLN A 1112 -42.37 19.57 -6.04
CA GLN A 1112 -42.55 20.07 -7.41
C GLN A 1112 -41.67 21.28 -7.69
N GLN A 1113 -41.64 22.26 -6.78
CA GLN A 1113 -40.80 23.45 -6.92
C GLN A 1113 -39.31 23.12 -6.79
N PHE A 1114 -38.96 22.28 -5.82
CA PHE A 1114 -37.61 21.82 -5.54
C PHE A 1114 -37.01 21.06 -6.73
N SER A 1115 -37.82 20.30 -7.47
CA SER A 1115 -37.40 19.54 -8.65
C SER A 1115 -36.78 20.41 -9.76
N ARG A 1116 -36.97 21.73 -9.74
CA ARG A 1116 -36.37 22.66 -10.72
C ARG A 1116 -34.93 23.04 -10.37
N LEU A 1117 -34.51 22.83 -9.14
CA LEU A 1117 -33.22 23.26 -8.60
C LEU A 1117 -32.13 22.21 -8.80
N LEU A 1118 -30.86 22.63 -8.86
CA LEU A 1118 -29.72 21.72 -8.92
C LEU A 1118 -29.64 20.83 -7.67
N THR A 1119 -29.93 21.37 -6.48
CA THR A 1119 -29.88 20.63 -5.21
C THR A 1119 -30.75 19.36 -5.22
N SER A 1120 -31.86 19.37 -5.98
CA SER A 1120 -32.71 18.18 -6.13
C SER A 1120 -32.05 17.02 -6.86
N ALA A 1121 -30.96 17.24 -7.61
CA ALA A 1121 -30.18 16.17 -8.24
C ALA A 1121 -29.36 15.34 -7.22
N PHE A 1122 -29.00 15.94 -6.09
CA PHE A 1122 -28.06 15.35 -5.13
C PHE A 1122 -28.73 14.93 -3.82
N LEU A 1123 -29.76 15.65 -3.36
CA LEU A 1123 -30.53 15.27 -2.17
C LEU A 1123 -31.66 14.28 -2.47
N TRP A 1124 -32.30 14.37 -3.64
CA TRP A 1124 -33.45 13.52 -3.99
C TRP A 1124 -33.04 12.44 -4.99
N LEU A 1125 -32.36 11.39 -4.50
CA LEU A 1125 -31.75 10.33 -5.32
C LEU A 1125 -32.70 9.68 -6.36
N PRO A 1126 -33.96 9.32 -6.03
CA PRO A 1126 -34.89 8.72 -7.00
C PRO A 1126 -35.12 9.56 -8.25
N ARG A 1127 -34.88 10.87 -8.18
CA ARG A 1127 -35.16 11.81 -9.26
C ARG A 1127 -34.27 11.63 -10.48
N LEU A 1128 -33.00 11.28 -10.28
CA LEU A 1128 -32.07 11.04 -11.39
C LEU A 1128 -31.95 9.57 -11.77
N HIS A 1129 -32.66 8.69 -11.08
CA HIS A 1129 -32.75 7.28 -11.47
C HIS A 1129 -33.43 7.12 -12.84
N ILE A 1130 -32.69 6.62 -13.83
CA ILE A 1130 -33.13 6.44 -15.23
C ILE A 1130 -33.71 7.74 -15.82
N SER A 1131 -33.20 8.90 -15.41
CA SER A 1131 -33.76 10.18 -15.83
C SER A 1131 -33.32 10.57 -17.24
N ARG A 1132 -34.25 11.12 -18.04
CA ARG A 1132 -33.96 11.69 -19.38
C ARG A 1132 -32.97 12.85 -19.36
N TYR A 1133 -32.68 13.40 -18.18
CA TYR A 1133 -31.74 14.48 -18.01
C TYR A 1133 -30.28 14.00 -17.95
N LEU A 1134 -30.04 12.69 -17.78
CA LEU A 1134 -28.69 12.12 -17.78
C LEU A 1134 -28.29 11.64 -19.20
N PRO A 1135 -26.99 11.63 -19.54
CA PRO A 1135 -26.49 11.00 -20.76
C PRO A 1135 -26.81 9.50 -20.80
N ALA A 1136 -27.08 8.96 -22.00
CA ALA A 1136 -27.43 7.54 -22.19
C ALA A 1136 -26.42 6.58 -21.56
N ASP A 1137 -25.12 6.80 -21.79
CA ASP A 1137 -24.05 5.95 -21.24
C ASP A 1137 -24.01 5.95 -19.70
N THR A 1138 -24.46 7.04 -19.06
CA THR A 1138 -24.55 7.12 -17.60
C THR A 1138 -25.75 6.35 -17.08
N ILE A 1139 -26.88 6.42 -17.81
CA ILE A 1139 -28.07 5.63 -17.47
C ILE A 1139 -27.78 4.14 -17.59
N GLU A 1140 -27.09 3.70 -18.65
CA GLU A 1140 -26.73 2.30 -18.87
C GLU A 1140 -25.79 1.75 -17.78
N SER A 1141 -24.89 2.59 -17.24
CA SER A 1141 -23.99 2.22 -16.14
C SER A 1141 -24.72 1.97 -14.81
N GLY A 1142 -25.88 2.60 -14.60
CA GLY A 1142 -26.61 2.54 -13.34
C GLY A 1142 -25.97 3.30 -12.17
N ILE A 1143 -24.85 4.01 -12.38
CA ILE A 1143 -24.19 4.80 -11.32
C ILE A 1143 -24.87 6.17 -11.16
N HIS A 1144 -25.26 6.49 -9.92
CA HIS A 1144 -25.86 7.77 -9.58
C HIS A 1144 -24.84 8.93 -9.50
N PRO A 1145 -25.18 10.19 -9.87
CA PRO A 1145 -24.29 11.35 -9.76
C PRO A 1145 -23.71 11.62 -8.38
N VAL A 1146 -24.44 11.28 -7.31
CA VAL A 1146 -23.92 11.37 -5.94
C VAL A 1146 -22.64 10.54 -5.78
N TYR A 1147 -22.57 9.36 -6.41
CA TYR A 1147 -21.38 8.53 -6.36
C TYR A 1147 -20.25 9.12 -7.24
N PHE A 1148 -20.42 9.20 -8.55
CA PHE A 1148 -19.30 9.61 -9.42
C PHE A 1148 -18.90 11.08 -9.29
N CYS A 1149 -19.72 11.94 -8.68
CA CYS A 1149 -19.41 13.35 -8.45
C CYS A 1149 -19.17 13.62 -6.96
N SER A 1150 -20.17 13.46 -6.10
CA SER A 1150 -20.04 13.88 -4.69
C SER A 1150 -19.01 13.04 -3.93
N THR A 1151 -19.06 11.70 -4.01
CA THR A 1151 -18.07 10.87 -3.31
C THR A 1151 -16.67 10.97 -3.94
N HIS A 1152 -16.55 11.24 -5.24
CA HIS A 1152 -15.26 11.57 -5.89
C HIS A 1152 -14.60 12.80 -5.24
N TYR A 1153 -15.37 13.86 -5.02
CA TYR A 1153 -14.85 15.05 -4.35
C TYR A 1153 -14.65 14.86 -2.85
N ILE A 1154 -15.43 14.00 -2.20
CA ILE A 1154 -15.16 13.62 -0.80
C ILE A 1154 -13.78 12.97 -0.71
N GLU A 1155 -13.44 11.99 -1.55
CA GLU A 1155 -12.11 11.37 -1.52
C GLU A 1155 -10.98 12.36 -1.84
N MET A 1156 -11.22 13.27 -2.80
CA MET A 1156 -10.27 14.33 -3.14
C MET A 1156 -10.00 15.27 -1.95
N LEU A 1157 -11.06 15.79 -1.33
CA LEU A 1157 -10.94 16.73 -0.20
C LEU A 1157 -10.44 16.02 1.05
N LEU A 1158 -10.80 14.76 1.27
CA LEU A 1158 -10.32 13.99 2.42
C LEU A 1158 -8.80 13.83 2.36
N LYS A 1159 -8.25 13.57 1.17
CA LYS A 1159 -6.81 13.52 0.96
C LYS A 1159 -6.13 14.88 1.24
N ALA A 1160 -6.72 15.97 0.75
CA ALA A 1160 -6.13 17.30 0.88
C ALA A 1160 -6.21 17.88 2.30
N GLU A 1161 -7.36 17.76 2.96
CA GLU A 1161 -7.66 18.44 4.22
C GLU A 1161 -7.45 17.54 5.46
N VAL A 1162 -7.62 16.22 5.33
CA VAL A 1162 -7.51 15.25 6.44
C VAL A 1162 -6.68 14.01 6.03
N PRO A 1163 -5.41 14.18 5.62
CA PRO A 1163 -4.60 13.12 4.99
C PRO A 1163 -4.36 11.89 5.87
N LEU A 1164 -4.37 12.05 7.19
CA LEU A 1164 -4.25 10.95 8.15
C LEU A 1164 -5.44 9.99 8.07
N VAL A 1165 -6.65 10.55 7.98
CA VAL A 1165 -7.88 9.76 7.81
C VAL A 1165 -7.88 9.08 6.44
N PHE A 1166 -7.51 9.79 5.38
CA PHE A 1166 -7.37 9.19 4.05
C PHE A 1166 -6.40 8.00 4.05
N SER A 1167 -5.25 8.13 4.72
CA SER A 1167 -4.27 7.05 4.87
C SER A 1167 -4.82 5.87 5.67
N ALA A 1168 -5.60 6.13 6.73
CA ALA A 1168 -6.27 5.11 7.52
C ALA A 1168 -7.19 4.22 6.66
N PHE A 1169 -8.06 4.81 5.82
CA PHE A 1169 -8.89 4.06 4.87
C PHE A 1169 -8.07 3.18 3.92
N HIS A 1170 -6.98 3.72 3.36
CA HIS A 1170 -6.10 2.95 2.48
C HIS A 1170 -5.39 1.79 3.18
N MET A 1171 -4.99 1.97 4.44
CA MET A 1171 -4.38 0.92 5.26
C MET A 1171 -5.38 -0.16 5.66
N SER A 1172 -6.63 0.22 5.98
CA SER A 1172 -7.72 -0.71 6.26
C SER A 1172 -8.30 -1.39 5.01
N GLY A 1173 -7.99 -0.89 3.82
CA GLY A 1173 -8.28 -1.56 2.55
C GLY A 1173 -9.71 -1.38 2.02
N PHE A 1174 -10.39 -0.27 2.35
CA PHE A 1174 -11.73 0.05 1.82
C PHE A 1174 -11.90 1.53 1.48
N ALA A 1175 -12.87 1.84 0.63
CA ALA A 1175 -13.08 3.19 0.11
C ALA A 1175 -13.97 4.07 1.02
N PRO A 1176 -13.60 5.34 1.29
CA PRO A 1176 -14.45 6.31 1.98
C PRO A 1176 -15.78 6.57 1.25
N SER A 1177 -15.79 6.44 -0.09
CA SER A 1177 -16.98 6.63 -0.93
C SER A 1177 -18.14 5.74 -0.50
N GLN A 1178 -17.87 4.50 -0.11
CA GLN A 1178 -18.90 3.52 0.27
C GLN A 1178 -19.62 3.93 1.55
N ILE A 1179 -18.89 4.42 2.56
CA ILE A 1179 -19.46 4.91 3.83
C ILE A 1179 -20.29 6.18 3.59
N CYS A 1180 -19.74 7.13 2.85
CA CYS A 1180 -20.45 8.38 2.54
C CYS A 1180 -21.71 8.13 1.72
N MET A 1181 -21.67 7.17 0.79
CA MET A 1181 -22.85 6.82 0.01
C MET A 1181 -23.95 6.28 0.92
N GLN A 1182 -23.63 5.40 1.87
CA GLN A 1182 -24.60 4.89 2.84
C GLN A 1182 -25.19 6.02 3.70
N TRP A 1183 -24.37 6.95 4.19
CA TRP A 1183 -24.88 8.09 4.96
C TRP A 1183 -25.82 8.99 4.13
N ILE A 1184 -25.45 9.27 2.87
CA ILE A 1184 -26.22 10.18 2.00
C ILE A 1184 -27.53 9.53 1.54
N THR A 1185 -27.53 8.24 1.16
CA THR A 1185 -28.72 7.55 0.63
C THR A 1185 -29.87 7.51 1.64
N GLN A 1186 -29.56 7.33 2.92
CA GLN A 1186 -30.54 7.31 4.00
C GLN A 1186 -30.67 8.63 4.76
N CYS A 1187 -30.18 9.75 4.20
CA CYS A 1187 -30.24 11.09 4.82
C CYS A 1187 -29.70 11.13 6.27
N PHE A 1188 -28.65 10.34 6.57
CA PHE A 1188 -28.04 10.21 7.89
C PHE A 1188 -28.94 9.63 9.01
N TRP A 1189 -30.06 8.99 8.65
CA TRP A 1189 -30.88 8.25 9.63
C TRP A 1189 -30.01 7.19 10.34
N ASN A 1190 -30.24 6.99 11.65
CA ASN A 1190 -29.41 6.21 12.58
C ASN A 1190 -28.03 6.76 12.94
N TYR A 1191 -27.52 7.78 12.23
CA TYR A 1191 -26.20 8.36 12.49
C TYR A 1191 -26.28 9.70 13.21
N LEU A 1192 -27.24 10.54 12.82
CA LEU A 1192 -27.47 11.87 13.40
C LEU A 1192 -28.81 11.94 14.13
N ASP A 1193 -28.88 12.79 15.15
CA ASP A 1193 -30.14 13.17 15.78
C ASP A 1193 -31.04 13.95 14.79
N TRP A 1194 -32.35 13.91 15.00
CA TRP A 1194 -33.34 14.50 14.09
C TRP A 1194 -33.10 15.98 13.78
N ILE A 1195 -32.66 16.75 14.78
CA ILE A 1195 -32.36 18.18 14.62
C ILE A 1195 -31.20 18.38 13.64
N GLU A 1196 -30.15 17.57 13.74
CA GLU A 1196 -28.98 17.66 12.87
C GLU A 1196 -29.30 17.17 11.44
N ILE A 1197 -30.20 16.18 11.28
CA ILE A 1197 -30.74 15.80 9.97
C ILE A 1197 -31.49 16.98 9.33
N CYS A 1198 -32.31 17.71 10.12
CA CYS A 1198 -32.99 18.92 9.65
C CYS A 1198 -31.98 20.00 9.24
N HIS A 1199 -30.91 20.21 10.01
CA HIS A 1199 -29.85 21.17 9.70
C HIS A 1199 -29.04 20.77 8.47
N TYR A 1200 -28.77 19.48 8.25
CA TYR A 1200 -28.12 18.96 7.05
C TYR A 1200 -28.93 19.28 5.79
N ILE A 1201 -30.23 18.95 5.78
CA ILE A 1201 -31.12 19.23 4.65
C ILE A 1201 -31.23 20.74 4.43
N ALA A 1202 -31.44 21.52 5.50
CA ALA A 1202 -31.52 22.97 5.42
C ALA A 1202 -30.24 23.58 4.83
N THR A 1203 -29.08 23.18 5.31
CA THR A 1203 -27.78 23.70 4.85
C THR A 1203 -27.57 23.43 3.36
N CYS A 1204 -27.87 22.21 2.89
CA CYS A 1204 -27.78 21.88 1.47
C CYS A 1204 -28.79 22.66 0.59
N VAL A 1205 -30.00 22.93 1.11
CA VAL A 1205 -31.02 23.72 0.40
C VAL A 1205 -30.65 25.21 0.34
N PHE A 1206 -30.23 25.80 1.46
CA PHE A 1206 -29.94 27.24 1.54
C PHE A 1206 -28.63 27.62 0.84
N LEU A 1207 -27.56 26.85 1.03
CA LEU A 1207 -26.21 27.23 0.61
C LEU A 1207 -25.79 26.57 -0.70
N GLY A 1208 -26.24 25.34 -0.96
CA GLY A 1208 -26.00 24.62 -2.21
C GLY A 1208 -25.70 23.12 -2.01
N PRO A 1209 -25.72 22.33 -3.10
CA PRO A 1209 -25.45 20.89 -3.04
C PRO A 1209 -23.99 20.55 -2.69
N ASP A 1210 -23.06 21.49 -2.89
CA ASP A 1210 -21.65 21.38 -2.50
C ASP A 1210 -21.46 21.17 -1.00
N TYR A 1211 -22.36 21.71 -0.17
CA TYR A 1211 -22.32 21.51 1.29
C TYR A 1211 -22.56 20.06 1.72
N GLN A 1212 -23.16 19.21 0.88
CA GLN A 1212 -23.22 17.78 1.15
C GLN A 1212 -21.82 17.16 1.25
N VAL A 1213 -20.88 17.59 0.39
CA VAL A 1213 -19.47 17.16 0.43
C VAL A 1213 -18.79 17.73 1.67
N TYR A 1214 -18.98 19.02 1.95
CA TYR A 1214 -18.32 19.68 3.09
C TYR A 1214 -18.75 19.11 4.44
N ILE A 1215 -20.02 18.72 4.59
CA ILE A 1215 -20.52 18.07 5.81
C ILE A 1215 -19.86 16.70 6.00
N CYS A 1216 -19.73 15.88 4.95
CA CYS A 1216 -19.00 14.61 5.06
C CYS A 1216 -17.53 14.80 5.48
N ILE A 1217 -16.85 15.82 4.94
CA ILE A 1217 -15.47 16.16 5.35
C ILE A 1217 -15.41 16.65 6.79
N ALA A 1218 -16.39 17.45 7.24
CA ALA A 1218 -16.50 17.88 8.62
C ALA A 1218 -16.70 16.69 9.58
N ILE A 1219 -17.52 15.70 9.20
CA ILE A 1219 -17.71 14.47 9.98
C ILE A 1219 -16.39 13.69 10.08
N PHE A 1220 -15.65 13.51 9.00
CA PHE A 1220 -14.36 12.83 9.07
C PHE A 1220 -13.32 13.57 9.90
N LYS A 1221 -13.35 14.92 9.89
CA LYS A 1221 -12.50 15.73 10.75
C LYS A 1221 -12.88 15.59 12.22
N HIS A 1222 -14.17 15.49 12.52
CA HIS A 1222 -14.67 15.22 13.87
C HIS A 1222 -14.21 13.86 14.39
N LEU A 1223 -14.37 12.81 13.59
CA LEU A 1223 -14.03 11.43 13.93
C LEU A 1223 -12.54 11.10 13.80
N GLN A 1224 -11.66 12.07 13.55
CA GLN A 1224 -10.27 11.80 13.18
C GLN A 1224 -9.54 10.95 14.24
N GLN A 1225 -9.75 11.21 15.52
CA GLN A 1225 -9.10 10.44 16.60
C GLN A 1225 -9.65 9.01 16.68
N ASP A 1226 -10.97 8.86 16.65
CA ASP A 1226 -11.64 7.55 16.70
C ASP A 1226 -11.26 6.69 15.50
N ILE A 1227 -11.22 7.27 14.29
CA ILE A 1227 -10.79 6.56 13.08
C ILE A 1227 -9.37 6.02 13.22
N LEU A 1228 -8.45 6.81 13.75
CA LEU A 1228 -7.06 6.37 13.94
C LEU A 1228 -6.96 5.25 14.98
N GLN A 1229 -7.76 5.32 16.05
CA GLN A 1229 -7.84 4.26 17.05
C GLN A 1229 -8.42 2.96 16.46
N HIS A 1230 -9.56 3.05 15.76
CA HIS A 1230 -10.22 1.89 15.14
C HIS A 1230 -9.44 1.29 13.96
N THR A 1231 -8.51 2.04 13.38
CA THR A 1231 -7.54 1.51 12.41
C THR A 1231 -6.54 0.57 13.08
N GLN A 1232 -6.11 0.88 14.31
CA GLN A 1232 -5.16 0.05 15.06
C GLN A 1232 -5.80 -1.27 15.52
N THR A 1233 -7.08 -1.24 15.90
CA THR A 1233 -7.87 -2.41 16.32
C THR A 1233 -8.45 -3.22 15.14
N GLN A 1234 -8.22 -2.80 13.89
CA GLN A 1234 -8.65 -3.50 12.67
C GLN A 1234 -10.18 -3.69 12.53
N ASP A 1235 -10.97 -2.76 13.07
CA ASP A 1235 -12.44 -2.78 13.06
C ASP A 1235 -13.08 -1.51 12.48
N LEU A 1236 -12.27 -0.59 11.93
CA LEU A 1236 -12.69 0.72 11.39
C LEU A 1236 -13.98 0.69 10.53
N GLN A 1237 -14.07 -0.26 9.60
CA GLN A 1237 -15.22 -0.38 8.71
C GLN A 1237 -16.51 -0.83 9.41
N VAL A 1238 -16.40 -1.60 10.50
CA VAL A 1238 -17.53 -2.00 11.34
C VAL A 1238 -17.95 -0.79 12.18
N PHE A 1239 -17.00 -0.11 12.80
CA PHE A 1239 -17.22 1.12 13.57
C PHE A 1239 -18.01 2.16 12.75
N LEU A 1240 -17.51 2.55 11.57
CA LEU A 1240 -18.14 3.59 10.73
C LEU A 1240 -19.54 3.21 10.21
N LYS A 1241 -19.86 1.91 10.15
CA LYS A 1241 -21.18 1.42 9.74
C LYS A 1241 -22.14 1.29 10.93
N GLU A 1242 -21.68 0.79 12.06
CA GLU A 1242 -22.55 0.44 13.20
C GLU A 1242 -22.77 1.59 14.20
N GLU A 1243 -21.76 2.42 14.43
CA GLU A 1243 -21.77 3.47 15.45
C GLU A 1243 -22.42 4.77 14.96
N ALA A 1244 -23.14 5.43 15.88
CA ALA A 1244 -23.72 6.74 15.65
C ALA A 1244 -22.67 7.85 15.77
N LEU A 1245 -22.94 9.01 15.18
CA LEU A 1245 -22.03 10.16 15.17
C LEU A 1245 -22.19 10.98 16.47
N HIS A 1246 -21.65 10.44 17.57
CA HIS A 1246 -21.76 11.04 18.89
C HIS A 1246 -21.11 12.42 18.96
N GLY A 1247 -21.88 13.44 19.39
CA GLY A 1247 -21.35 14.79 19.63
C GLY A 1247 -21.10 15.63 18.38
N PHE A 1248 -21.43 15.14 17.18
CA PHE A 1248 -21.34 15.94 15.96
C PHE A 1248 -22.52 16.91 15.84
N ARG A 1249 -22.22 18.20 15.64
CA ARG A 1249 -23.21 19.23 15.31
C ARG A 1249 -22.79 20.01 14.08
N VAL A 1250 -23.71 20.19 13.13
CA VAL A 1250 -23.45 20.91 11.87
C VAL A 1250 -23.00 22.36 12.13
N SER A 1251 -23.52 22.97 13.20
CA SER A 1251 -23.20 24.33 13.61
C SER A 1251 -21.74 24.54 14.04
N ASP A 1252 -21.15 23.57 14.74
CA ASP A 1252 -19.78 23.67 15.28
C ASP A 1252 -18.72 23.71 14.16
N TYR A 1253 -19.02 23.11 13.00
CA TYR A 1253 -18.11 23.04 11.85
C TYR A 1253 -18.41 24.07 10.75
N PHE A 1254 -19.34 25.00 10.98
CA PHE A 1254 -19.79 25.92 9.95
C PHE A 1254 -18.69 26.85 9.43
N GLU A 1255 -17.81 27.34 10.31
CA GLU A 1255 -16.64 28.16 9.91
C GLU A 1255 -15.66 27.37 9.07
N TYR A 1256 -15.44 26.09 9.40
CA TYR A 1256 -14.60 25.20 8.61
C TYR A 1256 -15.20 24.96 7.22
N MET A 1257 -16.51 24.75 7.12
CA MET A 1257 -17.19 24.59 5.83
C MET A 1257 -17.12 25.86 4.96
N GLU A 1258 -17.17 27.06 5.54
CA GLU A 1258 -16.96 28.32 4.79
C GLU A 1258 -15.55 28.45 4.21
N ILE A 1259 -14.53 27.91 4.88
CA ILE A 1259 -13.15 27.85 4.34
C ILE A 1259 -13.10 26.89 3.14
N LEU A 1260 -13.73 25.71 3.26
CA LEU A 1260 -13.81 24.75 2.15
C LEU A 1260 -14.58 25.31 0.96
N GLU A 1261 -15.64 26.08 1.22
CA GLU A 1261 -16.41 26.79 0.20
C GLU A 1261 -15.51 27.75 -0.60
N GLN A 1262 -14.72 28.58 0.08
CA GLN A 1262 -13.83 29.56 -0.57
C GLN A 1262 -12.78 28.88 -1.47
N ASN A 1263 -12.26 27.74 -1.03
CA ASN A 1263 -11.18 27.04 -1.72
C ASN A 1263 -11.69 26.17 -2.90
N TYR A 1264 -12.83 25.49 -2.74
CA TYR A 1264 -13.21 24.39 -3.65
C TYR A 1264 -14.51 24.63 -4.44
N ARG A 1265 -15.38 25.57 -4.03
CA ARG A 1265 -16.69 25.80 -4.67
C ARG A 1265 -16.62 26.04 -6.19
N PRO A 1266 -15.67 26.82 -6.75
CA PRO A 1266 -15.62 27.07 -8.18
C PRO A 1266 -15.44 25.81 -9.03
N VAL A 1267 -14.64 24.84 -8.54
CA VAL A 1267 -14.38 23.58 -9.23
C VAL A 1267 -15.53 22.60 -9.01
N LEU A 1268 -15.96 22.43 -7.76
CA LEU A 1268 -16.99 21.48 -7.34
C LEU A 1268 -18.35 21.78 -7.99
N LEU A 1269 -18.85 23.03 -7.87
CA LEU A 1269 -20.14 23.40 -8.44
C LEU A 1269 -20.15 23.39 -9.97
N ARG A 1270 -19.00 23.67 -10.60
CA ARG A 1270 -18.87 23.56 -12.07
C ARG A 1270 -19.08 22.12 -12.51
N ASP A 1271 -18.45 21.15 -11.84
CA ASP A 1271 -18.60 19.73 -12.16
C ASP A 1271 -20.01 19.20 -11.82
N MET A 1272 -20.57 19.60 -10.68
CA MET A 1272 -21.97 19.27 -10.31
C MET A 1272 -22.99 19.82 -11.32
N ARG A 1273 -22.72 20.97 -11.96
CA ARG A 1273 -23.55 21.52 -13.04
C ARG A 1273 -23.35 20.81 -14.38
N ASN A 1274 -22.27 20.06 -14.56
CA ASN A 1274 -21.94 19.37 -15.81
C ASN A 1274 -22.50 17.95 -15.90
N ILE A 1275 -23.30 17.49 -14.93
CA ILE A 1275 -23.91 16.15 -14.91
C ILE A 1275 -24.77 15.81 -16.14
N ARG A 1276 -25.25 16.81 -16.90
CA ARG A 1276 -26.02 16.63 -18.14
C ARG A 1276 -25.19 16.64 -19.41
N VAL A 1277 -23.93 17.05 -19.34
CA VAL A 1277 -23.09 17.23 -20.53
C VAL A 1277 -22.65 15.85 -21.01
N GLN A 1278 -23.00 15.50 -22.26
CA GLN A 1278 -22.37 14.36 -22.94
C GLN A 1278 -20.88 14.70 -23.06
N SER A 1279 -20.03 13.82 -22.54
CA SER A 1279 -18.59 13.88 -22.83
C SER A 1279 -18.44 13.65 -24.33
N THR A 1280 -18.27 14.72 -25.09
CA THR A 1280 -17.95 14.70 -26.53
C THR A 1280 -16.53 14.26 -26.76
#